data_AF-A0AAW1IKT5-F1
#
_entry.id   AF-A0AAW1IKT5-F1
#
_cell.length_a   1.000
_cell.length_b   1.000
_cell.length_c   1.000
_cell.angle_alpha   90.00
_cell.angle_beta   90.00
_cell.angle_gamma   90.00
#
_symmetry.space_group_name_H-M   'P 1'
#
loop_
_entity.id
_entity.type
_entity.pdbx_description
1 polymer ?
#
loop_
_entity_poly.entity_id
_entity_poly.type
_entity_poly.pdbx_seq_one_letter_code
_entity_poly.pdbx_strand_id
1 'polypeptide(L)'
;MISGRGQRLWDRFSDYVKEIIAPCLTSRFQLSTVSDSVSSCAVYKPSLSFRKWIFLWIKNLIVHSTSSRADVFKACQGIVRFDIQTATYLLPYLVLDVVCHGSATARKGVTDEILSVLNAAASENSGAVVGQSEVCIQAVFTLLDNMGQWVDDVEQEIALSQSLSSLSSKQSSKTSNTNMKPSNDSSQLGEQCKYVSELLSAVPKVTLATASLRCHAYARSLMYFELHVREKSGSFNPAAEVSGTFEDEDISFLMEIYSGLDEPDGLSGLASLRKSVSLQDQLLINKKAGNWAEVLTFCEQALQMEPKSAQRHSEVLNCLLNMCHLQAMVTHVDGLISRIPEYRKTWCMQGVQAAWRLGRWDLMNEYLDGADKEGLLCSISESNASFDMDIAQILRSIMNKDNFGVEEKIALSKQALIAPLAAAGMDSYTRAYPFIVKLHLLKELEEFHDMLKGESFTEKSFSLKDENFVKLMENWENRLKFTQPSLWAREPLLAFRRFVFTTSHLDSQVGDCWLQYAKLCRAAGHYETANRAILEAKSSGAPTVHIEKAKLLWSTKRSEGAIAELQQTLLNMPAEVVGPAAISSITSLCLVPANPQPFHSDAQSLSENHNIAKTLLLYSRWIHYTGQKQKEDVMSLYSQVRQLQPKWEKGYFYVAKYCDEVLVDARKRQVENAEANTRKPPAAAIVSVNLNAEKPWWVYLPEALLFYAKGLHRGHKNLFQALPRLLTLWFDFGSVFQQGSSSTNKELKKAHEKVMSIMRGCLKDLPTYQWLSVLPQLVSRICHQNEEIVRLVKHIITSVLRQYPQQALWLMAAVSKSAVPSRKQAAAEILQAARKGSSMDTNRSDLFGQFASLIDHLIRLCFHAGHSKSRTINILTEFSALKRMMPLGIIMPIQQSFMANLPTCDSTLPDSSDIFSFTELPTIIGIADEAEILSSLQRPKKVVFVGSDGIERAFLCKPKDDLRKDARMMEFNAMINRLLSKCAESRRRKLYIRTFAVIPLTEDCGMVEWVPHTRGLRHILQDIYITCKKFDRQKTNPQLKRIYDQHQGKLSEDEMLKTKILPMFPPVFHRWFLTTFTEPAAWFRARVAYAHTTAVWSMVGHIVGLGDRHGENILFDSTTGDCVHVDFSCLFDKGLLLEKPELVPFRLTQNMIDGLGITGYEGVFLKVCEITLSVLRTHREALMSVLETFIHDPLVEWTKSHKSSGVEVQNPHAQRAISNIEARLQGIIVGVAAAPSLPLAVEGQVRRLIAEAVSHKNLGKMYIWWMPWF
;
A
#
# COMPACT_ATOMS: atom_id res chain seq x y z
N MET A 1 50.72 28.12 19.25
CA MET A 1 49.37 28.38 19.79
C MET A 1 48.36 28.03 18.72
N ILE A 2 47.47 27.05 18.97
CA ILE A 2 46.44 26.64 18.03
C ILE A 2 45.37 27.74 18.02
N SER A 3 45.00 28.25 16.85
CA SER A 3 43.93 29.24 16.72
C SER A 3 42.61 28.68 17.27
N GLY A 4 41.70 29.52 17.78
CA GLY A 4 40.41 29.05 18.32
C GLY A 4 39.57 28.22 17.34
N ARG A 5 39.87 28.26 16.03
CA ARG A 5 39.27 27.41 15.00
C ARG A 5 39.89 26.00 14.96
N GLY A 6 41.20 25.89 15.22
CA GLY A 6 41.91 24.61 15.30
C GLY A 6 41.54 23.80 16.54
N GLN A 7 41.30 24.47 17.68
CA GLN A 7 40.84 23.82 18.91
C GLN A 7 39.45 23.17 18.72
N ARG A 8 38.50 23.92 18.13
CA ARG A 8 37.15 23.38 17.81
C ARG A 8 37.20 22.19 16.86
N LEU A 9 38.17 22.16 15.93
CA LEU A 9 38.37 21.00 15.05
C LEU A 9 38.97 19.82 15.81
N TRP A 10 39.96 20.08 16.66
CA TRP A 10 40.58 19.07 17.52
C TRP A 10 39.56 18.39 18.44
N ASP A 11 38.62 19.16 19.01
CA ASP A 11 37.58 18.67 19.90
C ASP A 11 36.51 17.81 19.18
N ARG A 12 36.42 17.84 17.84
CA ARG A 12 35.52 16.96 17.07
C ARG A 12 36.05 15.52 16.95
N PHE A 13 37.35 15.31 17.16
CA PHE A 13 37.93 13.97 17.15
C PHE A 13 37.66 13.26 18.48
N SER A 14 37.43 11.95 18.45
CA SER A 14 37.39 11.15 19.68
C SER A 14 38.78 11.07 20.31
N ASP A 15 38.84 10.81 21.61
CA ASP A 15 40.12 10.82 22.34
C ASP A 15 41.10 9.76 21.79
N TYR A 16 40.60 8.61 21.35
CA TYR A 16 41.38 7.60 20.63
C TYR A 16 42.03 8.14 19.34
N VAL A 17 41.29 8.91 18.54
CA VAL A 17 41.82 9.50 17.29
C VAL A 17 42.85 10.60 17.61
N LYS A 18 42.62 11.36 18.69
CA LYS A 18 43.58 12.38 19.16
C LYS A 18 44.91 11.73 19.57
N GLU A 19 44.88 10.60 20.27
CA GLU A 19 46.10 9.85 20.65
C GLU A 19 46.91 9.37 19.44
N ILE A 20 46.23 8.93 18.36
CA ILE A 20 46.90 8.49 17.13
C ILE A 20 47.52 9.66 16.35
N ILE A 21 46.84 10.80 16.28
CA ILE A 21 47.26 11.94 15.45
C ILE A 21 48.27 12.84 16.19
N ALA A 22 48.22 12.91 17.51
CA ALA A 22 49.09 13.80 18.30
C ALA A 22 50.60 13.65 18.01
N PRO A 23 51.16 12.44 17.86
CA PRO A 23 52.57 12.25 17.45
C PRO A 23 52.87 12.80 16.04
N CYS A 24 51.91 12.73 15.12
CA CYS A 24 52.07 13.15 13.73
C CYS A 24 52.12 14.67 13.56
N LEU A 25 51.60 15.45 14.52
CA LEU A 25 51.60 16.93 14.49
C LEU A 25 53.02 17.54 14.49
N THR A 26 54.02 16.80 14.97
CA THR A 26 55.42 17.24 15.03
C THR A 26 56.34 16.46 14.09
N SER A 27 55.78 15.50 13.34
CA SER A 27 56.53 14.62 12.45
C SER A 27 57.02 15.34 11.19
N ARG A 28 58.13 14.88 10.60
CA ARG A 28 58.74 15.41 9.36
C ARG A 28 58.74 14.40 8.21
N PHE A 29 57.70 13.56 8.11
CA PHE A 29 57.60 12.59 7.03
C PHE A 29 57.45 13.31 5.67
N GLN A 30 58.27 12.92 4.70
CA GLN A 30 58.23 13.45 3.34
C GLN A 30 58.06 12.30 2.35
N LEU A 31 57.04 12.38 1.50
CA LEU A 31 56.82 11.45 0.40
C LEU A 31 57.74 11.83 -0.77
N SER A 32 58.47 10.86 -1.33
CA SER A 32 59.30 11.07 -2.52
C SER A 32 58.41 11.28 -3.75
N THR A 33 58.33 12.51 -4.26
CA THR A 33 57.61 12.85 -5.48
C THR A 33 58.41 12.39 -6.70
N VAL A 34 57.97 11.31 -7.35
CA VAL A 34 58.50 10.87 -8.64
C VAL A 34 57.83 11.72 -9.74
N SER A 35 58.64 12.36 -10.59
CA SER A 35 58.16 13.12 -11.75
C SER A 35 57.77 12.16 -12.87
N ASP A 36 56.48 11.88 -13.00
CA ASP A 36 55.96 11.00 -14.06
C ASP A 36 55.26 11.81 -15.16
N SER A 37 55.38 11.32 -16.40
CA SER A 37 54.78 11.90 -17.60
C SER A 37 53.25 11.82 -17.59
N VAL A 38 52.59 12.94 -17.90
CA VAL A 38 51.13 13.04 -18.08
C VAL A 38 50.70 12.32 -19.35
N SER A 39 49.79 11.35 -19.26
CA SER A 39 49.16 10.75 -20.44
C SER A 39 47.93 11.55 -20.85
N SER A 40 47.87 11.97 -22.11
CA SER A 40 46.76 12.76 -22.69
C SER A 40 45.56 11.94 -23.16
N CYS A 41 45.59 10.61 -23.00
CA CYS A 41 44.53 9.69 -23.45
C CYS A 41 43.75 9.11 -22.26
N ALA A 42 42.52 8.66 -22.50
CA ALA A 42 41.72 7.95 -21.51
C ALA A 42 42.48 6.72 -20.97
N VAL A 43 42.51 6.59 -19.65
CA VAL A 43 43.20 5.56 -18.88
C VAL A 43 42.44 4.24 -18.92
N TYR A 44 41.10 4.30 -18.98
CA TYR A 44 40.23 3.13 -18.97
C TYR A 44 40.42 2.20 -20.19
N LYS A 45 40.47 0.90 -19.91
CA LYS A 45 40.42 -0.19 -20.90
C LYS A 45 39.63 -1.37 -20.31
N PRO A 46 38.81 -2.09 -21.09
CA PRO A 46 37.99 -3.19 -20.59
C PRO A 46 38.77 -4.34 -19.92
N SER A 47 40.07 -4.47 -20.21
CA SER A 47 40.95 -5.50 -19.61
C SER A 47 41.62 -5.09 -18.30
N LEU A 48 41.43 -3.86 -17.82
CA LEU A 48 42.02 -3.37 -16.57
C LEU A 48 41.14 -3.73 -15.37
N SER A 49 41.75 -4.16 -14.28
CA SER A 49 41.03 -4.33 -13.01
C SER A 49 40.64 -2.97 -12.42
N PHE A 50 39.49 -2.93 -11.72
CA PHE A 50 38.98 -1.72 -11.05
C PHE A 50 40.06 -1.04 -10.18
N ARG A 51 40.78 -1.83 -9.37
CA ARG A 51 41.87 -1.34 -8.50
C ARG A 51 42.98 -0.65 -9.29
N LYS A 52 43.34 -1.17 -10.46
CA LYS A 52 44.42 -0.61 -11.29
C LYS A 52 43.95 0.63 -12.02
N TRP A 53 42.72 0.63 -12.52
CA TRP A 53 42.10 1.78 -13.17
C TRP A 53 41.93 2.97 -12.21
N ILE A 54 41.27 2.78 -11.06
CA ILE A 54 40.99 3.86 -10.11
C ILE A 54 42.27 4.52 -9.60
N PHE A 55 43.31 3.74 -9.34
CA PHE A 55 44.63 4.23 -8.93
C PHE A 55 45.27 5.11 -10.02
N LEU A 56 45.29 4.64 -11.27
CA LEU A 56 45.88 5.39 -12.38
C LEU A 56 45.10 6.67 -12.68
N TRP A 57 43.76 6.61 -12.57
CA TRP A 57 42.90 7.78 -12.79
C TRP A 57 43.09 8.84 -11.70
N ILE A 58 43.04 8.46 -10.42
CA ILE A 58 43.29 9.37 -9.29
C ILE A 58 44.70 9.96 -9.37
N LYS A 59 45.71 9.16 -9.70
CA LYS A 59 47.08 9.64 -9.89
C LYS A 59 47.13 10.74 -10.97
N ASN A 60 46.41 10.57 -12.08
CA ASN A 60 46.32 11.57 -13.14
C ASN A 60 45.59 12.84 -12.66
N LEU A 61 44.47 12.69 -11.94
CA LEU A 61 43.69 13.82 -11.41
C LEU A 61 44.49 14.67 -10.41
N ILE A 62 45.30 14.05 -9.53
CA ILE A 62 46.14 14.76 -8.55
C ILE A 62 47.14 15.70 -9.25
N VAL A 63 47.69 15.31 -10.40
CA VAL A 63 48.64 16.14 -11.18
C VAL A 63 47.95 17.39 -11.75
N HIS A 64 46.66 17.28 -12.07
CA HIS A 64 45.87 18.38 -12.63
C HIS A 64 45.16 19.25 -11.56
N SER A 65 45.26 18.89 -10.28
CA SER A 65 44.69 19.68 -9.17
C SER A 65 45.51 20.95 -8.90
N THR A 66 44.87 22.12 -8.97
CA THR A 66 45.52 23.45 -8.87
C THR A 66 45.01 24.30 -7.69
N SER A 67 44.07 23.78 -6.90
CA SER A 67 43.47 24.53 -5.79
C SER A 67 44.31 24.56 -4.51
N SER A 68 43.85 25.34 -3.52
CA SER A 68 44.39 25.34 -2.16
C SER A 68 44.30 23.98 -1.44
N ARG A 69 43.51 23.03 -1.97
CA ARG A 69 43.38 21.66 -1.43
C ARG A 69 44.31 20.66 -2.12
N ALA A 70 45.04 21.07 -3.16
CA ALA A 70 45.96 20.20 -3.91
C ALA A 70 47.03 19.55 -3.01
N ASP A 71 47.49 20.24 -1.96
CA ASP A 71 48.48 19.71 -1.02
C ASP A 71 47.93 18.54 -0.18
N VAL A 72 46.63 18.57 0.13
CA VAL A 72 45.95 17.46 0.81
C VAL A 72 45.87 16.24 -0.11
N PHE A 73 45.51 16.46 -1.38
CA PHE A 73 45.42 15.39 -2.36
C PHE A 73 46.77 14.75 -2.68
N LYS A 74 47.86 15.54 -2.76
CA LYS A 74 49.23 15.04 -2.93
C LYS A 74 49.67 14.18 -1.75
N ALA A 75 49.32 14.56 -0.52
CA ALA A 75 49.63 13.75 0.66
C ALA A 75 48.92 12.37 0.64
N CYS A 76 47.71 12.31 0.07
CA CYS A 76 46.96 11.06 -0.08
C CYS A 76 47.46 10.14 -1.20
N GLN A 77 48.40 10.57 -2.06
CA GLN A 77 48.85 9.77 -3.22
C GLN A 77 49.40 8.38 -2.82
N GLY A 78 50.09 8.28 -1.68
CA GLY A 78 50.67 7.03 -1.18
C GLY A 78 49.64 6.00 -0.72
N ILE A 79 48.52 6.45 -0.12
CA ILE A 79 47.53 5.55 0.48
C ILE A 79 46.57 4.94 -0.55
N VAL A 80 46.30 5.67 -1.64
CA VAL A 80 45.39 5.28 -2.74
C VAL A 80 45.83 3.98 -3.43
N ARG A 81 47.11 3.61 -3.35
CA ARG A 81 47.62 2.33 -3.89
C ARG A 81 47.16 1.12 -3.06
N PHE A 82 47.02 1.30 -1.75
CA PHE A 82 46.78 0.21 -0.80
C PHE A 82 45.31 0.11 -0.38
N ASP A 83 44.63 1.25 -0.24
CA ASP A 83 43.22 1.31 0.16
C ASP A 83 42.30 1.87 -0.93
N ILE A 84 41.41 1.00 -1.41
CA ILE A 84 40.42 1.30 -2.45
C ILE A 84 39.28 2.16 -1.88
N GLN A 85 38.91 1.99 -0.60
CA GLN A 85 37.81 2.75 -0.02
C GLN A 85 38.15 4.23 0.06
N THR A 86 39.37 4.56 0.51
CA THR A 86 39.89 5.93 0.48
C THR A 86 39.98 6.47 -0.95
N ALA A 87 40.40 5.66 -1.92
CA ALA A 87 40.45 6.04 -3.33
C ALA A 87 39.06 6.46 -3.87
N THR A 88 38.04 5.62 -3.65
CA THR A 88 36.65 5.90 -4.06
C THR A 88 36.06 7.11 -3.34
N TYR A 89 36.40 7.32 -2.06
CA TYR A 89 35.96 8.49 -1.29
C TYR A 89 36.55 9.81 -1.82
N LEU A 90 37.82 9.81 -2.25
CA LEU A 90 38.50 11.00 -2.75
C LEU A 90 38.10 11.39 -4.18
N LEU A 91 37.63 10.42 -4.98
CA LEU A 91 37.36 10.61 -6.41
C LEU A 91 36.41 11.80 -6.70
N PRO A 92 35.23 11.95 -6.06
CA PRO A 92 34.31 13.05 -6.35
C PRO A 92 34.92 14.43 -6.08
N TYR A 93 35.68 14.55 -5.00
CA TYR A 93 36.32 15.81 -4.61
C TYR A 93 37.47 16.20 -5.54
N LEU A 94 38.25 15.21 -6.00
CA LEU A 94 39.33 15.40 -6.97
C LEU A 94 38.79 15.83 -8.33
N VAL A 95 37.75 15.15 -8.81
CA VAL A 95 37.11 15.50 -10.08
C VAL A 95 36.49 16.90 -10.01
N LEU A 96 35.77 17.21 -8.93
CA LEU A 96 35.20 18.55 -8.71
C LEU A 96 36.29 19.62 -8.73
N ASP A 97 37.43 19.38 -8.09
CA ASP A 97 38.54 20.32 -8.08
C ASP A 97 39.13 20.59 -9.47
N VAL A 98 39.37 19.51 -10.23
CA VAL A 98 39.90 19.59 -11.60
C VAL A 98 38.89 20.26 -12.54
N VAL A 99 37.58 20.06 -12.34
CA VAL A 99 36.56 20.67 -13.19
C VAL A 99 36.39 22.16 -12.88
N CYS A 100 36.38 22.54 -11.59
CA CYS A 100 36.21 23.94 -11.17
C CYS A 100 37.46 24.81 -11.41
N HIS A 101 38.67 24.26 -11.24
CA HIS A 101 39.93 25.04 -11.26
C HIS A 101 40.93 24.61 -12.33
N GLY A 102 40.71 23.48 -13.01
CA GLY A 102 41.64 22.94 -14.00
C GLY A 102 41.55 23.60 -15.39
N SER A 103 42.47 23.22 -16.27
CA SER A 103 42.53 23.68 -17.66
C SER A 103 41.42 23.05 -18.51
N ALA A 104 41.11 23.65 -19.67
CA ALA A 104 40.10 23.13 -20.60
C ALA A 104 40.45 21.71 -21.12
N THR A 105 41.74 21.40 -21.27
CA THR A 105 42.20 20.06 -21.66
C THR A 105 42.01 19.04 -20.54
N ALA A 106 42.24 19.43 -19.28
CA ALA A 106 41.98 18.57 -18.13
C ALA A 106 40.48 18.26 -17.96
N ARG A 107 39.61 19.27 -18.15
CA ARG A 107 38.14 19.08 -18.16
C ARG A 107 37.71 18.08 -19.23
N LYS A 108 38.20 18.24 -20.46
CA LYS A 108 37.90 17.32 -21.56
C LYS A 108 38.42 15.90 -21.27
N GLY A 109 39.60 15.77 -20.67
CA GLY A 109 40.14 14.47 -20.26
C GLY A 109 39.27 13.73 -19.24
N VAL A 110 38.65 14.45 -18.30
CA VAL A 110 37.66 13.87 -17.37
C VAL A 110 36.41 13.39 -18.13
N THR A 111 35.89 14.19 -19.06
CA THR A 111 34.72 13.81 -19.88
C THR A 111 35.02 12.58 -20.75
N ASP A 112 36.18 12.54 -21.41
CA ASP A 112 36.59 11.44 -22.27
C ASP A 112 36.78 10.13 -21.47
N GLU A 113 37.29 10.21 -20.23
CA GLU A 113 37.39 9.05 -19.33
C GLU A 113 36.01 8.48 -18.95
N ILE A 114 35.08 9.36 -18.56
CA ILE A 114 33.70 8.98 -18.21
C ILE A 114 33.01 8.32 -19.41
N LEU A 115 33.14 8.92 -20.61
CA LEU A 115 32.56 8.36 -21.84
C LEU A 115 33.21 7.03 -22.24
N SER A 116 34.51 6.84 -22.02
CA SER A 116 35.20 5.57 -22.31
C SER A 116 34.61 4.42 -21.48
N VAL A 117 34.36 4.64 -20.19
CA VAL A 117 33.74 3.64 -19.29
C VAL A 117 32.30 3.35 -19.74
N LEU A 118 31.50 4.39 -19.97
CA LEU A 118 30.08 4.24 -20.29
C LEU A 118 29.84 3.65 -21.69
N ASN A 119 30.62 4.02 -22.70
CA ASN A 119 30.50 3.47 -24.06
C ASN A 119 30.94 2.00 -24.11
N ALA A 120 31.99 1.62 -23.36
CA ALA A 120 32.38 0.22 -23.23
C ALA A 120 31.26 -0.60 -22.57
N ALA A 121 30.59 -0.03 -21.57
CA ALA A 121 29.44 -0.66 -20.92
C ALA A 121 28.23 -0.79 -21.85
N ALA A 122 28.02 0.16 -22.77
CA ALA A 122 26.90 0.18 -23.72
C ALA A 122 27.10 -0.71 -24.97
N SER A 123 28.31 -1.22 -25.25
CA SER A 123 28.61 -2.05 -26.44
C SER A 123 28.20 -3.52 -26.29
N GLU A 124 27.44 -4.08 -27.24
CA GLU A 124 26.81 -5.43 -27.21
C GLU A 124 27.77 -6.63 -27.05
N ASN A 125 29.08 -6.48 -27.35
CA ASN A 125 30.01 -7.61 -27.47
C ASN A 125 30.65 -8.12 -26.15
N SER A 126 30.13 -7.77 -24.97
CA SER A 126 30.82 -7.98 -23.67
C SER A 126 30.21 -9.04 -22.76
N GLY A 127 29.53 -10.06 -23.33
CA GLY A 127 28.89 -11.14 -22.56
C GLY A 127 29.82 -11.99 -21.65
N ALA A 128 31.14 -11.78 -21.68
CA ALA A 128 32.11 -12.59 -20.94
C ALA A 128 32.91 -11.85 -19.83
N VAL A 129 32.76 -10.53 -19.63
CA VAL A 129 33.57 -9.74 -18.65
C VAL A 129 32.72 -8.82 -17.77
N VAL A 130 31.53 -9.30 -17.37
CA VAL A 130 30.48 -8.46 -16.76
C VAL A 130 30.87 -7.99 -15.34
N GLY A 131 31.41 -8.87 -14.49
CA GLY A 131 31.60 -8.54 -13.06
C GLY A 131 32.68 -7.50 -12.71
N GLN A 132 33.71 -7.29 -13.54
CA GLN A 132 34.76 -6.30 -13.26
C GLN A 132 34.44 -4.89 -13.79
N SER A 133 33.60 -4.80 -14.83
CA SER A 133 33.16 -3.55 -15.44
C SER A 133 32.11 -2.83 -14.59
N GLU A 134 31.23 -3.57 -13.91
CA GLU A 134 30.16 -3.03 -13.06
C GLU A 134 30.65 -2.09 -11.95
N VAL A 135 31.75 -2.44 -11.29
CA VAL A 135 32.31 -1.62 -10.19
C VAL A 135 32.85 -0.28 -10.72
N CYS A 136 33.45 -0.28 -11.91
CA CYS A 136 33.91 0.93 -12.59
C CYS A 136 32.72 1.85 -12.93
N ILE A 137 31.65 1.26 -13.48
CA ILE A 137 30.43 1.98 -13.86
C ILE A 137 29.73 2.57 -12.63
N GLN A 138 29.62 1.81 -11.54
CA GLN A 138 29.00 2.30 -10.31
C GLN A 138 29.79 3.46 -9.69
N ALA A 139 31.13 3.43 -9.75
CA ALA A 139 31.98 4.55 -9.33
C ALA A 139 31.76 5.81 -10.18
N VAL A 140 31.59 5.66 -11.51
CA VAL A 140 31.24 6.76 -12.40
C VAL A 140 29.85 7.30 -12.08
N PHE A 141 28.87 6.46 -11.82
CA PHE A 141 27.53 6.93 -11.42
C PHE A 141 27.55 7.68 -10.09
N THR A 142 28.25 7.18 -9.07
CA THR A 142 28.37 7.90 -7.80
C THR A 142 29.08 9.24 -7.97
N LEU A 143 30.06 9.32 -8.87
CA LEU A 143 30.70 10.58 -9.23
C LEU A 143 29.70 11.57 -9.84
N LEU A 144 28.92 11.14 -10.85
CA LEU A 144 27.92 11.98 -11.51
C LEU A 144 26.82 12.43 -10.53
N ASP A 145 26.34 11.54 -9.66
CA ASP A 145 25.33 11.84 -8.65
C ASP A 145 25.83 12.92 -7.67
N ASN A 146 27.08 12.81 -7.19
CA ASN A 146 27.71 13.81 -6.32
C ASN A 146 27.90 15.17 -7.01
N MET A 147 28.28 15.16 -8.29
CA MET A 147 28.42 16.39 -9.08
C MET A 147 27.08 17.06 -9.32
N GLY A 148 26.03 16.29 -9.60
CA GLY A 148 24.65 16.77 -9.71
C GLY A 148 24.15 17.40 -8.41
N GLN A 149 24.28 16.69 -7.29
CA GLN A 149 23.90 17.21 -5.97
C GLN A 149 24.63 18.52 -5.64
N TRP A 150 25.93 18.60 -5.94
CA TRP A 150 26.70 19.82 -5.70
C TRP A 150 26.19 21.00 -6.54
N VAL A 151 25.82 20.79 -7.81
CA VAL A 151 25.21 21.81 -8.65
C VAL A 151 23.89 22.29 -8.04
N ASP A 152 23.02 21.36 -7.65
CA ASP A 152 21.72 21.68 -7.06
C ASP A 152 21.86 22.49 -5.76
N ASP A 153 22.78 22.08 -4.87
CA ASP A 153 23.07 22.78 -3.61
C ASP A 153 23.57 24.21 -3.83
N VAL A 154 24.47 24.39 -4.81
CA VAL A 154 25.02 25.71 -5.17
C VAL A 154 23.97 26.60 -5.83
N GLU A 155 23.16 26.07 -6.75
CA GLU A 155 22.05 26.81 -7.35
C GLU A 155 21.02 27.25 -6.30
N GLN A 156 20.75 26.38 -5.31
CA GLN A 156 19.88 26.71 -4.19
C GLN A 156 20.48 27.79 -3.28
N GLU A 157 21.78 27.73 -2.98
CA GLU A 157 22.49 28.76 -2.19
C GLU A 157 22.49 30.13 -2.91
N ILE A 158 22.69 30.13 -4.23
CA ILE A 158 22.59 31.33 -5.07
C ILE A 158 21.16 31.88 -5.04
N ALA A 159 20.13 31.04 -5.13
CA ALA A 159 18.73 31.47 -5.05
C ALA A 159 18.37 32.05 -3.67
N LEU A 160 18.84 31.44 -2.59
CA LEU A 160 18.61 31.89 -1.21
C LEU A 160 19.30 33.24 -0.94
N SER A 161 20.55 33.40 -1.37
CA SER A 161 21.31 34.65 -1.21
C SER A 161 20.70 35.84 -2.00
N GLN A 162 20.15 35.58 -3.19
CA GLN A 162 19.37 36.57 -3.95
C GLN A 162 18.05 36.94 -3.25
N SER A 163 17.39 35.99 -2.58
CA SER A 163 16.18 36.27 -1.81
C SER A 163 16.45 37.11 -0.55
N LEU A 164 17.54 36.85 0.16
CA LEU A 164 17.96 37.58 1.37
C LEU A 164 18.38 39.03 1.06
N SER A 165 19.05 39.27 -0.08
CA SER A 165 19.39 40.62 -0.54
C SER A 165 18.16 41.43 -0.96
N SER A 166 17.11 40.78 -1.48
CA SER A 166 15.84 41.44 -1.79
C SER A 166 15.05 41.86 -0.53
N LEU A 167 15.19 41.11 0.58
CA LEU A 167 14.59 41.41 1.88
C LEU A 167 15.33 42.53 2.63
N SER A 168 16.67 42.57 2.55
CA SER A 168 17.47 43.64 3.17
C SER A 168 17.34 45.00 2.48
N SER A 169 17.01 45.02 1.18
CA SER A 169 16.67 46.26 0.44
C SER A 169 15.40 46.96 0.93
N LYS A 170 14.52 46.26 1.67
CA LYS A 170 13.28 46.83 2.22
C LYS A 170 13.43 47.43 3.63
N GLN A 171 14.58 47.24 4.29
CA GLN A 171 14.81 47.75 5.66
C GLN A 171 15.87 48.86 5.77
N SER A 172 16.52 49.28 4.66
CA SER A 172 17.57 50.29 4.70
C SER A 172 17.34 51.45 3.71
N SER A 173 16.26 52.21 3.90
CA SER A 173 16.10 53.53 3.29
C SER A 173 16.26 54.64 4.33
N LYS A 174 17.44 54.70 4.98
CA LYS A 174 18.02 55.91 5.62
C LYS A 174 19.39 55.57 6.25
N THR A 175 20.43 55.54 5.43
CA THR A 175 21.79 56.06 5.73
C THR A 175 22.69 55.79 4.52
N SER A 176 23.31 56.85 4.03
CA SER A 176 24.18 56.92 2.85
C SER A 176 25.56 56.31 3.07
N ASN A 177 26.10 55.74 2.00
CA ASN A 177 27.52 55.59 1.65
C ASN A 177 28.42 54.66 2.49
N THR A 178 28.44 53.39 2.09
CA THR A 178 29.70 52.66 1.88
C THR A 178 29.54 51.70 0.69
N ASN A 179 30.29 51.96 -0.39
CA ASN A 179 30.42 51.06 -1.55
C ASN A 179 31.13 49.77 -1.11
N MET A 180 30.37 48.76 -0.69
CA MET A 180 30.83 47.37 -0.68
C MET A 180 30.60 46.81 -2.09
N LYS A 181 31.70 46.54 -2.81
CA LYS A 181 31.67 45.77 -4.06
C LYS A 181 30.94 44.44 -3.80
N PRO A 182 30.12 43.93 -4.74
CA PRO A 182 29.64 42.56 -4.64
C PRO A 182 30.86 41.63 -4.52
N SER A 183 30.84 40.73 -3.54
CA SER A 183 31.91 39.75 -3.32
C SER A 183 32.19 38.98 -4.62
N ASN A 184 33.43 39.03 -5.12
CA ASN A 184 33.90 38.26 -6.29
C ASN A 184 33.54 36.76 -6.19
N ASP A 185 33.35 36.24 -4.98
CA ASP A 185 33.09 34.83 -4.70
C ASP A 185 31.76 34.32 -5.29
N SER A 186 30.68 35.12 -5.31
CA SER A 186 29.37 34.66 -5.84
C SER A 186 29.35 34.56 -7.36
N SER A 187 30.09 35.44 -8.05
CA SER A 187 30.28 35.35 -9.51
C SER A 187 31.18 34.17 -9.88
N GLN A 188 32.20 33.90 -9.08
CA GLN A 188 33.12 32.78 -9.30
C GLN A 188 32.44 31.41 -9.08
N LEU A 189 31.62 31.29 -8.03
CA LEU A 189 30.81 30.07 -7.80
C LEU A 189 29.82 29.80 -8.95
N GLY A 190 29.21 30.86 -9.51
CA GLY A 190 28.34 30.73 -10.68
C GLY A 190 29.07 30.23 -11.93
N GLU A 191 30.29 30.71 -12.20
CA GLU A 191 31.13 30.20 -13.30
C GLU A 191 31.58 28.75 -13.08
N GLN A 192 31.96 28.39 -11.85
CA GLN A 192 32.32 27.03 -11.48
C GLN A 192 31.14 26.07 -11.63
N CYS A 193 29.95 26.48 -11.20
CA CYS A 193 28.70 25.75 -11.38
C CYS A 193 28.43 25.49 -12.86
N LYS A 194 28.64 26.50 -13.72
CA LYS A 194 28.48 26.37 -15.17
C LYS A 194 29.39 25.29 -15.77
N TYR A 195 30.66 25.21 -15.36
CA TYR A 195 31.58 24.19 -15.87
C TYR A 195 31.17 22.77 -15.48
N VAL A 196 30.64 22.58 -14.28
CA VAL A 196 30.14 21.28 -13.82
C VAL A 196 28.87 20.89 -14.59
N SER A 197 27.94 21.84 -14.79
CA SER A 197 26.73 21.61 -15.60
C SER A 197 27.05 21.31 -17.08
N GLU A 198 28.05 21.98 -17.65
CA GLU A 198 28.55 21.68 -19.01
C GLU A 198 29.06 20.23 -19.11
N LEU A 199 29.82 19.75 -18.12
CA LEU A 199 30.28 18.36 -18.08
C LEU A 199 29.12 17.35 -17.97
N LEU A 200 28.15 17.60 -17.09
CA LEU A 200 26.98 16.75 -16.95
C LEU A 200 26.15 16.71 -18.25
N SER A 201 26.04 17.83 -18.95
CA SER A 201 25.34 17.91 -20.25
C SER A 201 26.08 17.23 -21.40
N ALA A 202 27.41 17.08 -21.29
CA ALA A 202 28.24 16.46 -22.32
C ALA A 202 28.07 14.93 -22.38
N VAL A 203 27.52 14.31 -21.34
CA VAL A 203 27.28 12.85 -21.29
C VAL A 203 25.89 12.53 -21.85
N PRO A 204 25.78 11.74 -22.95
CA PRO A 204 24.48 11.38 -23.51
C PRO A 204 23.63 10.54 -22.55
N LYS A 205 22.39 10.98 -22.33
CA LYS A 205 21.43 10.30 -21.43
C LYS A 205 21.07 8.88 -21.88
N VAL A 206 21.05 8.62 -23.19
CA VAL A 206 20.82 7.28 -23.74
C VAL A 206 21.95 6.33 -23.35
N THR A 207 23.21 6.77 -23.42
CA THR A 207 24.37 5.98 -22.99
C THR A 207 24.32 5.70 -21.47
N LEU A 208 23.92 6.69 -20.67
CA LEU A 208 23.70 6.48 -19.23
C LEU A 208 22.58 5.48 -18.96
N ALA A 209 21.48 5.54 -19.71
CA ALA A 209 20.36 4.63 -19.55
C ALA A 209 20.71 3.19 -19.96
N THR A 210 21.39 2.98 -21.09
CA THR A 210 21.83 1.65 -21.56
C THR A 210 22.89 1.04 -20.66
N ALA A 211 23.88 1.82 -20.22
CA ALA A 211 24.87 1.37 -19.23
C ALA A 211 24.20 1.00 -17.89
N SER A 212 23.23 1.80 -17.42
CA SER A 212 22.48 1.52 -16.18
C SER A 212 21.63 0.25 -16.28
N LEU A 213 20.98 0.03 -17.43
CA LEU A 213 20.16 -1.15 -17.70
C LEU A 213 20.98 -2.44 -17.55
N ARG A 214 22.19 -2.44 -18.11
CA ARG A 214 23.12 -3.58 -18.07
C ARG A 214 23.69 -3.84 -16.69
N CYS A 215 23.86 -2.79 -15.87
CA CYS A 215 24.27 -2.93 -14.47
C CYS A 215 23.10 -3.31 -13.54
N HIS A 216 21.94 -3.69 -14.08
CA HIS A 216 20.72 -3.99 -13.32
C HIS A 216 20.22 -2.83 -12.42
N ALA A 217 20.66 -1.60 -12.69
CA ALA A 217 20.24 -0.36 -12.03
C ALA A 217 19.03 0.25 -12.77
N TYR A 218 17.93 -0.50 -12.82
CA TYR A 218 16.78 -0.17 -13.67
C TYR A 218 16.12 1.16 -13.34
N ALA A 219 16.06 1.55 -12.06
CA ALA A 219 15.45 2.83 -11.65
C ALA A 219 16.25 4.03 -12.18
N ARG A 220 17.59 3.92 -12.17
CA ARG A 220 18.49 4.92 -12.77
C ARG A 220 18.34 4.96 -14.29
N SER A 221 18.27 3.79 -14.93
CA SER A 221 18.02 3.69 -16.36
C SER A 221 16.72 4.39 -16.77
N LEU A 222 15.64 4.15 -16.02
CA LEU A 222 14.34 4.78 -16.23
C LEU A 222 14.41 6.30 -16.08
N MET A 223 15.07 6.79 -15.03
CA MET A 223 15.20 8.23 -14.77
C MET A 223 15.88 8.96 -15.94
N TYR A 224 17.02 8.46 -16.42
CA TYR A 224 17.74 9.07 -17.54
C TYR A 224 16.98 8.96 -18.87
N PHE A 225 16.36 7.81 -19.13
CA PHE A 225 15.64 7.60 -20.38
C PHE A 225 14.35 8.44 -20.44
N GLU A 226 13.63 8.56 -19.32
CA GLU A 226 12.46 9.44 -19.23
C GLU A 226 12.82 10.90 -19.49
N LEU A 227 13.94 11.37 -18.93
CA LEU A 227 14.45 12.72 -19.21
C LEU A 227 14.78 12.91 -20.71
N HIS A 228 15.35 11.89 -21.36
CA HIS A 228 15.65 11.92 -22.79
C HIS A 228 14.36 12.02 -23.64
N VAL A 229 13.37 11.18 -23.37
CA VAL A 229 12.08 11.18 -24.10
C VAL A 229 11.35 12.51 -23.93
N ARG A 230 11.40 13.10 -22.72
CA ARG A 230 10.84 14.43 -22.45
C ARG A 230 11.56 15.52 -23.24
N GLU A 231 12.89 15.52 -23.28
CA GLU A 231 13.66 16.53 -24.04
C GLU A 231 13.37 16.48 -25.54
N LYS A 232 13.28 15.27 -26.11
CA LYS A 232 12.88 15.05 -27.51
C LYS A 232 11.49 15.62 -27.81
N SER A 233 10.60 15.58 -26.81
CA SER A 233 9.23 16.11 -26.89
C SER A 233 9.09 17.56 -26.40
N GLY A 234 10.18 18.36 -26.43
CA GLY A 234 10.12 19.78 -26.03
C GLY A 234 9.94 20.00 -24.52
N SER A 235 10.41 19.07 -23.69
CA SER A 235 10.23 18.99 -22.23
C SER A 235 8.81 18.69 -21.74
N PHE A 236 7.91 18.26 -22.63
CA PHE A 236 6.57 17.82 -22.27
C PHE A 236 6.52 16.30 -22.08
N ASN A 237 5.55 15.84 -21.29
CA ASN A 237 5.23 14.43 -21.20
C ASN A 237 4.47 14.01 -22.48
N PRO A 238 4.99 13.08 -23.31
CA PRO A 238 4.32 12.66 -24.53
C PRO A 238 2.95 12.00 -24.27
N ALA A 239 2.74 11.44 -23.08
CA ALA A 239 1.46 10.83 -22.68
C ALA A 239 0.41 11.83 -22.15
N ALA A 240 0.79 13.09 -21.88
CA ALA A 240 -0.17 14.14 -21.55
C ALA A 240 -0.71 14.72 -22.87
N GLU A 241 -2.03 14.94 -22.99
CA GLU A 241 -2.81 15.19 -24.23
C GLU A 241 -2.39 16.35 -25.17
N VAL A 242 -1.23 16.98 -24.97
CA VAL A 242 -0.69 17.99 -25.89
C VAL A 242 0.77 17.65 -26.23
N SER A 243 0.98 17.28 -27.50
CA SER A 243 2.23 17.35 -28.27
C SER A 243 3.39 16.41 -27.91
N GLY A 244 3.22 15.10 -28.09
CA GLY A 244 4.35 14.20 -28.30
C GLY A 244 3.96 13.02 -29.18
N THR A 245 4.76 12.73 -30.20
CA THR A 245 4.76 11.42 -30.85
C THR A 245 5.63 10.50 -30.01
N PHE A 246 5.03 9.54 -29.32
CA PHE A 246 5.80 8.48 -28.70
C PHE A 246 6.29 7.54 -29.81
N GLU A 247 7.60 7.43 -29.98
CA GLU A 247 8.18 6.52 -30.96
C GLU A 247 8.17 5.09 -30.42
N ASP A 248 7.89 4.11 -31.29
CA ASP A 248 7.73 2.72 -30.87
C ASP A 248 9.05 2.12 -30.33
N GLU A 249 10.21 2.62 -30.80
CA GLU A 249 11.55 2.28 -30.29
C GLU A 249 11.73 2.71 -28.83
N ASP A 250 11.33 3.95 -28.50
CA ASP A 250 11.38 4.48 -27.14
C ASP A 250 10.49 3.65 -26.18
N ILE A 251 9.33 3.19 -26.66
CA ILE A 251 8.44 2.29 -25.89
C ILE A 251 9.12 0.95 -25.64
N SER A 252 9.76 0.35 -26.65
CA SER A 252 10.41 -0.96 -26.52
C SER A 252 11.49 -0.96 -25.45
N PHE A 253 12.34 0.08 -25.45
CA PHE A 253 13.39 0.23 -24.45
C PHE A 253 12.83 0.49 -23.05
N LEU A 254 11.78 1.33 -22.93
CA LEU A 254 11.07 1.52 -21.66
C LEU A 254 10.44 0.23 -21.15
N MET A 255 9.84 -0.58 -22.02
CA MET A 255 9.27 -1.87 -21.63
C MET A 255 10.34 -2.83 -21.11
N GLU A 256 11.54 -2.82 -21.68
CA GLU A 256 12.67 -3.59 -21.15
C GLU A 256 13.05 -3.12 -19.74
N ILE A 257 13.16 -1.81 -19.52
CA ILE A 257 13.46 -1.24 -18.19
C ILE A 257 12.38 -1.59 -17.16
N TYR A 258 11.10 -1.39 -17.50
CA TYR A 258 9.97 -1.71 -16.62
C TYR A 258 9.87 -3.21 -16.34
N SER A 259 10.30 -4.06 -17.29
CA SER A 259 10.41 -5.50 -17.06
C SER A 259 11.47 -5.83 -16.00
N GLY A 260 12.59 -5.08 -15.97
CA GLY A 260 13.63 -5.22 -14.94
C GLY A 260 13.22 -4.66 -13.58
N LEU A 261 12.32 -3.67 -13.55
CA LEU A 261 11.73 -3.13 -12.33
C LEU A 261 10.67 -4.03 -11.69
N ASP A 262 10.21 -5.08 -12.39
CA ASP A 262 9.10 -5.95 -11.98
C ASP A 262 7.78 -5.20 -11.69
N GLU A 263 7.50 -4.18 -12.49
CA GLU A 263 6.32 -3.30 -12.36
C GLU A 263 5.33 -3.51 -13.53
N PRO A 264 4.41 -4.50 -13.42
CA PRO A 264 3.54 -4.90 -14.54
C PRO A 264 2.52 -3.83 -14.93
N ASP A 265 2.06 -3.02 -13.98
CA ASP A 265 1.05 -1.98 -14.23
C ASP A 265 1.60 -0.88 -15.14
N GLY A 266 2.90 -0.57 -15.02
CA GLY A 266 3.59 0.35 -15.92
C GLY A 266 3.74 -0.22 -17.34
N LEU A 267 4.02 -1.53 -17.46
CA LEU A 267 4.11 -2.21 -18.76
C LEU A 267 2.77 -2.18 -19.51
N SER A 268 1.65 -2.43 -18.81
CA SER A 268 0.33 -2.32 -19.43
C SER A 268 0.02 -0.90 -19.91
N GLY A 269 0.44 0.11 -19.15
CA GLY A 269 0.26 1.52 -19.54
C GLY A 269 1.08 1.90 -20.77
N LEU A 270 2.35 1.46 -20.84
CA LEU A 270 3.19 1.67 -22.02
C LEU A 270 2.61 1.00 -23.27
N ALA A 271 2.05 -0.20 -23.12
CA ALA A 271 1.42 -0.91 -24.22
C ALA A 271 0.16 -0.21 -24.74
N SER A 272 -0.63 0.43 -23.85
CA SER A 272 -1.79 1.23 -24.28
C SER A 272 -1.43 2.53 -24.99
N LEU A 273 -0.22 3.05 -24.77
CA LEU A 273 0.29 4.26 -25.43
C LEU A 273 0.84 3.97 -26.84
N ARG A 274 1.10 2.70 -27.16
CA ARG A 274 1.57 2.28 -28.49
C ARG A 274 0.42 2.28 -29.50
N LYS A 275 0.71 2.62 -30.77
CA LYS A 275 -0.28 2.65 -31.86
C LYS A 275 -0.79 1.26 -32.25
N SER A 276 0.08 0.25 -32.21
CA SER A 276 -0.26 -1.16 -32.43
C SER A 276 0.48 -2.05 -31.43
N VAL A 277 -0.24 -2.98 -30.80
CA VAL A 277 0.36 -3.88 -29.82
C VAL A 277 1.12 -4.99 -30.57
N SER A 278 2.41 -5.17 -30.28
CA SER A 278 3.19 -6.25 -30.87
C SER A 278 2.98 -7.57 -30.11
N LEU A 279 3.17 -8.71 -30.78
CA LEU A 279 3.13 -10.03 -30.12
C LEU A 279 4.16 -10.12 -28.98
N GLN A 280 5.34 -9.53 -29.19
CA GLN A 280 6.41 -9.51 -28.20
C GLN A 280 6.03 -8.70 -26.95
N ASP A 281 5.25 -7.63 -27.12
CA ASP A 281 4.73 -6.81 -26.01
C ASP A 281 3.75 -7.63 -25.16
N GLN A 282 2.80 -8.31 -25.82
CA GLN A 282 1.82 -9.14 -25.13
C GLN A 282 2.50 -10.30 -24.38
N LEU A 283 3.53 -10.90 -24.99
CA LEU A 283 4.35 -11.93 -24.35
C LEU A 283 5.04 -11.36 -23.11
N LEU A 284 5.69 -10.20 -23.21
CA LEU A 284 6.41 -9.58 -22.09
C LEU A 284 5.47 -9.18 -20.95
N ILE A 285 4.35 -8.52 -21.26
CA ILE A 285 3.35 -8.09 -20.28
C ILE A 285 2.78 -9.30 -19.55
N ASN A 286 2.34 -10.33 -20.27
CA ASN A 286 1.75 -11.51 -19.66
C ASN A 286 2.78 -12.33 -18.87
N LYS A 287 4.04 -12.39 -19.33
CA LYS A 287 5.14 -13.04 -18.61
C LYS A 287 5.38 -12.39 -17.24
N LYS A 288 5.35 -11.05 -17.18
CA LYS A 288 5.52 -10.30 -15.92
C LYS A 288 4.26 -10.24 -15.06
N ALA A 289 3.08 -10.25 -15.67
CA ALA A 289 1.82 -10.40 -14.95
C ALA A 289 1.68 -11.79 -14.31
N GLY A 290 2.33 -12.81 -14.88
CA GLY A 290 2.30 -14.20 -14.45
C GLY A 290 1.25 -15.04 -15.18
N ASN A 291 0.63 -14.55 -16.25
CA ASN A 291 -0.43 -15.22 -17.00
C ASN A 291 0.14 -16.29 -17.96
N TRP A 292 0.81 -17.31 -17.42
CA TRP A 292 1.57 -18.29 -18.21
C TRP A 292 0.76 -19.11 -19.21
N ALA A 293 -0.56 -19.26 -19.01
CA ALA A 293 -1.43 -19.91 -19.99
C ALA A 293 -1.52 -19.10 -21.28
N GLU A 294 -1.75 -17.78 -21.17
CA GLU A 294 -1.75 -16.87 -22.32
C GLU A 294 -0.34 -16.77 -22.93
N VAL A 295 0.70 -16.68 -22.09
CA VAL A 295 2.09 -16.68 -22.57
C VAL A 295 2.40 -17.94 -23.38
N LEU A 296 1.96 -19.12 -22.93
CA LEU A 296 2.16 -20.36 -23.69
C LEU A 296 1.53 -20.25 -25.08
N THR A 297 0.28 -19.77 -25.18
CA THR A 297 -0.38 -19.60 -26.49
C THR A 297 0.37 -18.63 -27.41
N PHE A 298 0.90 -17.52 -26.87
CA PHE A 298 1.69 -16.58 -27.65
C PHE A 298 3.07 -17.13 -28.02
N CYS A 299 3.71 -17.89 -27.14
CA CYS A 299 4.98 -18.58 -27.42
C CYS A 299 4.79 -19.66 -28.49
N GLU A 300 3.70 -20.41 -28.47
CA GLU A 300 3.36 -21.39 -29.51
C GLU A 300 3.12 -20.70 -30.86
N GLN A 301 2.41 -19.57 -30.87
CA GLN A 301 2.24 -18.75 -32.08
C GLN A 301 3.59 -18.20 -32.60
N ALA A 302 4.45 -17.70 -31.71
CA ALA A 302 5.80 -17.26 -32.07
C ALA A 302 6.65 -18.41 -32.63
N LEU A 303 6.51 -19.60 -32.06
CA LEU A 303 7.23 -20.80 -32.49
C LEU A 303 6.75 -21.30 -33.85
N GLN A 304 5.48 -21.13 -34.20
CA GLN A 304 4.97 -21.40 -35.56
C GLN A 304 5.65 -20.50 -36.61
N MET A 305 5.99 -19.27 -36.24
CA MET A 305 6.72 -18.33 -37.10
C MET A 305 8.22 -18.66 -37.18
N GLU A 306 8.82 -19.07 -36.05
CA GLU A 306 10.26 -19.34 -35.92
C GLU A 306 10.55 -20.75 -35.34
N PRO A 307 10.27 -21.84 -36.08
CA PRO A 307 10.30 -23.20 -35.53
C PRO A 307 11.69 -23.72 -35.12
N LYS A 308 12.75 -23.12 -35.66
CA LYS A 308 14.15 -23.47 -35.37
C LYS A 308 14.78 -22.64 -34.25
N SER A 309 14.08 -21.64 -33.72
CA SER A 309 14.63 -20.74 -32.70
C SER A 309 14.72 -21.45 -31.34
N ALA A 310 15.94 -21.67 -30.86
CA ALA A 310 16.19 -22.24 -29.54
C ALA A 310 15.62 -21.35 -28.41
N GLN A 311 15.64 -20.03 -28.59
CA GLN A 311 15.08 -19.10 -27.61
C GLN A 311 13.57 -19.30 -27.42
N ARG A 312 12.81 -19.45 -28.51
CA ARG A 312 11.35 -19.68 -28.45
C ARG A 312 11.02 -21.03 -27.79
N HIS A 313 11.77 -22.08 -28.09
CA HIS A 313 11.63 -23.38 -27.41
C HIS A 313 11.94 -23.27 -25.91
N SER A 314 12.97 -22.54 -25.53
CA SER A 314 13.31 -22.29 -24.12
C SER A 314 12.20 -21.50 -23.39
N GLU A 315 11.57 -20.53 -24.07
CA GLU A 315 10.40 -19.79 -23.54
C GLU A 315 9.21 -20.72 -23.27
N VAL A 316 8.90 -21.65 -24.18
CA VAL A 316 7.85 -22.67 -23.99
C VAL A 316 8.15 -23.55 -22.78
N LEU A 317 9.38 -24.05 -22.66
CA LEU A 317 9.81 -24.87 -21.51
C LEU A 317 9.67 -24.12 -20.19
N ASN A 318 10.05 -22.84 -20.15
CA ASN A 318 9.86 -21.98 -18.98
C ASN A 318 8.38 -21.77 -18.63
N CYS A 319 7.50 -21.64 -19.64
CA CYS A 319 6.05 -21.54 -19.40
C CYS A 319 5.51 -22.84 -18.79
N LEU A 320 5.92 -24.00 -19.32
CA LEU A 320 5.52 -25.31 -18.78
C LEU A 320 6.00 -25.49 -17.34
N LEU A 321 7.23 -25.08 -17.02
CA LEU A 321 7.74 -25.12 -15.65
C LEU A 321 6.89 -24.27 -14.69
N ASN A 322 6.65 -23.00 -15.04
CA ASN A 322 5.89 -22.07 -14.19
C ASN A 322 4.43 -22.49 -14.02
N MET A 323 3.86 -23.22 -14.98
CA MET A 323 2.54 -23.84 -14.86
C MET A 323 2.54 -25.16 -14.07
N CYS A 324 3.71 -25.65 -13.65
CA CYS A 324 3.92 -26.99 -13.09
C CYS A 324 3.49 -28.12 -14.04
N HIS A 325 3.63 -27.92 -15.36
CA HIS A 325 3.40 -28.92 -16.39
C HIS A 325 4.64 -29.80 -16.60
N LEU A 326 5.16 -30.35 -15.50
CA LEU A 326 6.48 -30.99 -15.45
C LEU A 326 6.57 -32.21 -16.40
N GLN A 327 5.53 -33.05 -16.45
CA GLN A 327 5.52 -34.21 -17.35
C GLN A 327 5.55 -33.81 -18.84
N ALA A 328 4.85 -32.74 -19.21
CA ALA A 328 4.88 -32.23 -20.58
C ALA A 328 6.25 -31.63 -20.91
N MET A 329 6.87 -30.96 -19.93
CA MET A 329 8.22 -30.41 -20.06
C MET A 329 9.25 -31.50 -20.34
N VAL A 330 9.23 -32.62 -19.59
CA VAL A 330 10.10 -33.78 -19.82
C VAL A 330 9.94 -34.30 -21.26
N THR A 331 8.70 -34.57 -21.69
CA THR A 331 8.46 -35.07 -23.05
C THR A 331 8.91 -34.11 -24.15
N HIS A 332 8.82 -32.81 -23.90
CA HIS A 332 9.26 -31.79 -24.84
C HIS A 332 10.79 -31.69 -24.88
N VAL A 333 11.45 -31.79 -23.73
CA VAL A 333 12.92 -31.83 -23.62
C VAL A 333 13.50 -33.04 -24.35
N ASP A 334 12.95 -34.24 -24.16
CA ASP A 334 13.43 -35.46 -24.84
C ASP A 334 13.27 -35.34 -26.37
N GLY A 335 12.15 -34.76 -26.81
CA GLY A 335 11.93 -34.43 -28.22
C GLY A 335 12.92 -33.41 -28.78
N LEU A 336 13.29 -32.39 -27.99
CA LEU A 336 14.26 -31.37 -28.39
C LEU A 336 15.69 -31.90 -28.42
N ILE A 337 16.09 -32.74 -27.46
CA ILE A 337 17.41 -33.41 -27.47
C ILE A 337 17.57 -34.24 -28.76
N SER A 338 16.49 -34.85 -29.22
CA SER A 338 16.48 -35.63 -30.47
C SER A 338 16.46 -34.77 -31.73
N ARG A 339 15.76 -33.64 -31.73
CA ARG A 339 15.56 -32.78 -32.93
C ARG A 339 16.61 -31.69 -33.11
N ILE A 340 17.15 -31.13 -32.03
CA ILE A 340 18.09 -30.00 -32.00
C ILE A 340 19.22 -30.31 -31.00
N PRO A 341 20.16 -31.23 -31.35
CA PRO A 341 21.19 -31.70 -30.42
C PRO A 341 22.25 -30.63 -30.09
N GLU A 342 22.38 -29.58 -30.89
CA GLU A 342 23.33 -28.48 -30.69
C GLU A 342 23.20 -27.78 -29.33
N TYR A 343 21.96 -27.70 -28.82
CA TYR A 343 21.62 -27.08 -27.54
C TYR A 343 21.34 -28.11 -26.43
N ARG A 344 21.83 -29.35 -26.59
CA ARG A 344 21.61 -30.45 -25.63
C ARG A 344 21.88 -30.04 -24.18
N LYS A 345 22.97 -29.31 -23.93
CA LYS A 345 23.31 -28.79 -22.60
C LYS A 345 22.18 -27.95 -22.00
N THR A 346 21.65 -27.00 -22.78
CA THR A 346 20.54 -26.13 -22.35
C THR A 346 19.26 -26.94 -22.06
N TRP A 347 18.92 -27.90 -22.94
CA TRP A 347 17.74 -28.75 -22.76
C TRP A 347 17.84 -29.65 -21.54
N CYS A 348 19.01 -30.26 -21.31
CA CYS A 348 19.28 -31.07 -20.13
C CYS A 348 19.19 -30.23 -18.84
N MET A 349 19.77 -29.02 -18.81
CA MET A 349 19.66 -28.12 -17.66
C MET A 349 18.21 -27.75 -17.32
N GLN A 350 17.36 -27.54 -18.34
CA GLN A 350 15.92 -27.32 -18.12
C GLN A 350 15.20 -28.62 -17.74
N GLY A 351 15.58 -29.77 -18.31
CA GLY A 351 15.05 -31.09 -17.95
C GLY A 351 15.27 -31.45 -16.49
N VAL A 352 16.45 -31.13 -15.93
CA VAL A 352 16.76 -31.34 -14.51
C VAL A 352 15.72 -30.66 -13.61
N GLN A 353 15.31 -29.44 -13.93
CA GLN A 353 14.31 -28.68 -13.16
C GLN A 353 12.98 -29.43 -13.03
N ALA A 354 12.55 -30.12 -14.09
CA ALA A 354 11.34 -30.94 -14.04
C ALA A 354 11.57 -32.29 -13.34
N ALA A 355 12.72 -32.92 -13.60
CA ALA A 355 13.02 -34.27 -13.10
C ALA A 355 13.09 -34.34 -11.58
N TRP A 356 13.77 -33.38 -10.92
CA TRP A 356 13.87 -33.38 -9.46
C TRP A 356 12.53 -33.04 -8.79
N ARG A 357 11.75 -32.11 -9.37
CA ARG A 357 10.40 -31.75 -8.88
C ARG A 357 9.38 -32.90 -9.03
N LEU A 358 9.58 -33.79 -10.01
CA LEU A 358 8.79 -35.01 -10.21
C LEU A 358 9.28 -36.21 -9.38
N GLY A 359 10.47 -36.13 -8.77
CA GLY A 359 11.10 -37.26 -8.07
C GLY A 359 11.50 -38.41 -9.00
N ARG A 360 11.80 -38.12 -10.29
CA ARG A 360 12.22 -39.13 -11.29
C ARG A 360 13.75 -39.22 -11.35
N TRP A 361 14.31 -40.15 -10.60
CA TRP A 361 15.76 -40.32 -10.40
C TRP A 361 16.54 -40.64 -11.67
N ASP A 362 16.05 -41.59 -12.45
CA ASP A 362 16.73 -42.08 -13.65
C ASP A 362 16.92 -40.93 -14.66
N LEU A 363 15.84 -40.17 -14.88
CA LEU A 363 15.84 -38.99 -15.75
C LEU A 363 16.71 -37.87 -15.21
N MET A 364 16.72 -37.64 -13.89
CA MET A 364 17.55 -36.62 -13.27
C MET A 364 19.04 -36.91 -13.50
N ASN A 365 19.47 -38.15 -13.29
CA ASN A 365 20.86 -38.55 -13.52
C ASN A 365 21.24 -38.46 -15.01
N GLU A 366 20.36 -38.90 -15.91
CA GLU A 366 20.59 -38.78 -17.36
C GLU A 366 20.75 -37.33 -17.81
N TYR A 367 19.90 -36.43 -17.31
CA TYR A 367 20.01 -35.02 -17.64
C TYR A 367 21.22 -34.33 -16.99
N LEU A 368 21.61 -34.70 -15.77
CA LEU A 368 22.85 -34.20 -15.17
C LEU A 368 24.07 -34.59 -16.01
N ASP A 369 24.19 -35.87 -16.36
CA ASP A 369 25.29 -36.38 -17.19
C ASP A 369 25.24 -35.81 -18.62
N GLY A 370 24.05 -35.44 -19.10
CA GLY A 370 23.85 -34.75 -20.39
C GLY A 370 24.23 -33.27 -20.36
N ALA A 371 24.08 -32.59 -19.21
CA ALA A 371 24.43 -31.19 -19.01
C ALA A 371 25.94 -30.97 -18.81
N ASP A 372 26.66 -32.00 -18.36
CA ASP A 372 28.12 -31.99 -18.21
C ASP A 372 28.88 -32.11 -19.55
N LYS A 373 28.18 -32.43 -20.64
CA LYS A 373 28.75 -32.52 -22.00
C LYS A 373 28.87 -31.13 -22.67
N GLU A 374 29.87 -30.97 -23.54
CA GLU A 374 30.05 -29.74 -24.33
C GLU A 374 28.83 -29.47 -25.25
N GLY A 375 28.30 -28.25 -25.22
CA GLY A 375 27.14 -27.83 -26.02
C GLY A 375 26.89 -26.32 -25.93
N LEU A 376 26.15 -25.78 -26.90
CA LEU A 376 25.81 -24.35 -26.96
C LEU A 376 24.83 -23.96 -25.85
N LEU A 377 25.05 -22.78 -25.26
CA LEU A 377 24.22 -22.20 -24.20
C LEU A 377 23.28 -21.14 -24.77
N CYS A 378 22.05 -21.10 -24.25
CA CYS A 378 21.10 -20.01 -24.53
C CYS A 378 21.16 -18.98 -23.37
N SER A 379 21.59 -17.75 -23.69
CA SER A 379 22.06 -16.71 -22.76
C SER A 379 21.04 -16.16 -21.73
N ILE A 380 19.76 -16.50 -21.82
CA ILE A 380 18.69 -15.83 -21.03
C ILE A 380 18.21 -16.67 -19.82
N SER A 381 18.58 -17.96 -19.73
CA SER A 381 18.01 -18.92 -18.75
C SER A 381 18.99 -19.39 -17.65
N GLU A 382 20.19 -18.83 -17.60
CA GLU A 382 21.33 -19.42 -16.90
C GLU A 382 21.22 -19.40 -15.36
N SER A 383 20.61 -18.37 -14.75
CA SER A 383 20.69 -18.16 -13.29
C SER A 383 19.73 -18.99 -12.44
N ASN A 384 18.56 -19.37 -12.98
CA ASN A 384 17.63 -20.26 -12.27
C ASN A 384 17.98 -21.71 -12.56
N ALA A 385 18.33 -22.03 -13.81
CA ALA A 385 18.74 -23.37 -14.18
C ALA A 385 20.00 -23.83 -13.46
N SER A 386 21.00 -22.97 -13.29
CA SER A 386 22.21 -23.28 -12.50
C SER A 386 21.88 -23.59 -11.03
N PHE A 387 21.01 -22.80 -10.40
CA PHE A 387 20.61 -23.07 -9.02
C PHE A 387 19.85 -24.40 -8.88
N ASP A 388 18.90 -24.69 -9.78
CA ASP A 388 18.21 -25.99 -9.80
C ASP A 388 19.16 -27.17 -10.09
N MET A 389 20.22 -26.96 -10.88
CA MET A 389 21.29 -27.94 -11.09
C MET A 389 22.05 -28.21 -9.79
N ASP A 390 22.40 -27.18 -9.03
CA ASP A 390 23.04 -27.34 -7.72
C ASP A 390 22.14 -28.15 -6.77
N ILE A 391 20.83 -27.87 -6.73
CA ILE A 391 19.86 -28.65 -5.94
C ILE A 391 19.89 -30.12 -6.36
N ALA A 392 19.84 -30.41 -7.67
CA ALA A 392 19.88 -31.78 -8.16
C ALA A 392 21.22 -32.49 -7.84
N GLN A 393 22.36 -31.78 -7.89
CA GLN A 393 23.66 -32.30 -7.47
C GLN A 393 23.70 -32.59 -5.96
N ILE A 394 23.13 -31.72 -5.14
CA ILE A 394 22.99 -31.95 -3.69
C ILE A 394 22.14 -33.20 -3.45
N LEU A 395 20.98 -33.32 -4.12
CA LEU A 395 20.10 -34.50 -4.01
C LEU A 395 20.83 -35.78 -4.45
N ARG A 396 21.58 -35.76 -5.56
CA ARG A 396 22.42 -36.89 -6.02
C ARG A 396 23.49 -37.26 -4.99
N SER A 397 24.10 -36.28 -4.32
CA SER A 397 25.10 -36.52 -3.28
C SER A 397 24.49 -37.13 -2.01
N ILE A 398 23.29 -36.69 -1.63
CA ILE A 398 22.50 -37.31 -0.55
C ILE A 398 22.16 -38.77 -0.90
N MET A 399 21.82 -39.07 -2.16
CA MET A 399 21.57 -40.46 -2.60
C MET A 399 22.82 -41.34 -2.48
N ASN A 400 23.98 -40.79 -2.85
CA ASN A 400 25.25 -41.50 -2.85
C ASN A 400 25.90 -41.62 -1.46
N LYS A 401 25.26 -41.12 -0.40
CA LYS A 401 25.76 -41.07 0.98
C LYS A 401 27.07 -40.26 1.13
N ASP A 402 27.26 -39.27 0.26
CA ASP A 402 28.41 -38.36 0.30
C ASP A 402 28.10 -37.12 1.14
N ASN A 403 28.24 -37.25 2.46
CA ASN A 403 27.94 -36.15 3.39
C ASN A 403 28.85 -34.93 3.16
N PHE A 404 30.12 -35.15 2.80
CA PHE A 404 31.07 -34.06 2.55
C PHE A 404 30.69 -33.28 1.29
N GLY A 405 30.35 -33.99 0.21
CA GLY A 405 29.88 -33.37 -1.03
C GLY A 405 28.60 -32.57 -0.85
N VAL A 406 27.68 -33.01 0.03
CA VAL A 406 26.47 -32.27 0.38
C VAL A 406 26.80 -30.94 1.08
N GLU A 407 27.63 -30.96 2.12
CA GLU A 407 28.02 -29.75 2.86
C GLU A 407 28.77 -28.76 1.98
N GLU A 408 29.72 -29.24 1.16
CA GLU A 408 30.50 -28.44 0.23
C GLU A 408 29.61 -27.76 -0.81
N LYS A 409 28.71 -28.52 -1.46
CA LYS A 409 27.81 -27.97 -2.48
C LYS A 409 26.82 -26.97 -1.91
N ILE A 410 26.26 -27.22 -0.72
CA ILE A 410 25.39 -26.25 -0.03
C ILE A 410 26.18 -24.95 0.26
N ALA A 411 27.42 -25.04 0.72
CA ALA A 411 28.25 -23.86 0.99
C ALA A 411 28.55 -23.05 -0.29
N LEU A 412 28.90 -23.73 -1.39
CA LEU A 412 29.13 -23.11 -2.70
C LEU A 412 27.87 -22.42 -3.24
N SER A 413 26.70 -23.08 -3.18
CA SER A 413 25.44 -22.48 -3.62
C SER A 413 25.03 -21.30 -2.75
N LYS A 414 25.28 -21.35 -1.43
CA LYS A 414 25.09 -20.18 -0.54
C LYS A 414 26.00 -19.03 -0.97
N GLN A 415 27.29 -19.29 -1.22
CA GLN A 415 28.26 -18.28 -1.63
C GLN A 415 27.88 -17.62 -2.97
N ALA A 416 27.40 -18.40 -3.94
CA ALA A 416 26.96 -17.89 -5.24
C ALA A 416 25.77 -16.91 -5.14
N LEU A 417 24.91 -17.05 -4.12
CA LEU A 417 23.76 -16.18 -3.89
C LEU A 417 24.09 -14.86 -3.17
N ILE A 418 25.25 -14.73 -2.51
CA ILE A 418 25.57 -13.56 -1.68
C ILE A 418 25.72 -12.29 -2.51
N ALA A 419 26.48 -12.33 -3.61
CA ALA A 419 26.74 -11.13 -4.42
C ALA A 419 25.46 -10.58 -5.08
N PRO A 420 24.62 -11.40 -5.74
CA PRO A 420 23.32 -10.94 -6.27
C PRO A 420 22.37 -10.46 -5.18
N LEU A 421 22.34 -11.10 -4.00
CA LEU A 421 21.51 -10.70 -2.87
C LEU A 421 21.95 -9.34 -2.30
N ALA A 422 23.26 -9.11 -2.17
CA ALA A 422 23.81 -7.85 -1.68
C ALA A 422 23.47 -6.69 -2.64
N ALA A 423 23.65 -6.91 -3.95
CA ALA A 423 23.28 -5.92 -4.96
C ALA A 423 21.77 -5.62 -4.96
N ALA A 424 20.93 -6.66 -4.98
CA ALA A 424 19.47 -6.49 -4.98
C ALA A 424 18.94 -5.90 -3.65
N GLY A 425 19.59 -6.22 -2.54
CA GLY A 425 19.23 -5.74 -1.19
C GLY A 425 19.53 -4.27 -0.96
N MET A 426 20.55 -3.71 -1.61
CA MET A 426 20.80 -2.26 -1.62
C MET A 426 19.65 -1.49 -2.29
N ASP A 427 19.04 -2.05 -3.34
CA ASP A 427 17.94 -1.42 -4.05
C ASP A 427 16.59 -1.61 -3.34
N SER A 428 16.17 -2.85 -3.06
CA SER A 428 14.91 -3.13 -2.39
C SER A 428 14.78 -4.56 -1.86
N TYR A 429 14.03 -4.70 -0.76
CA TYR A 429 13.66 -6.01 -0.24
C TYR A 429 12.88 -6.88 -1.25
N THR A 430 12.01 -6.28 -2.09
CA THR A 430 11.23 -7.01 -3.09
C THR A 430 12.11 -7.72 -4.11
N ARG A 431 13.20 -7.08 -4.56
CA ARG A 431 14.17 -7.68 -5.49
C ARG A 431 15.10 -8.68 -4.81
N ALA A 432 15.42 -8.47 -3.54
CA ALA A 432 16.17 -9.44 -2.73
C ALA A 432 15.35 -10.72 -2.44
N TYR A 433 14.02 -10.63 -2.44
CA TYR A 433 13.14 -11.69 -1.95
C TYR A 433 13.26 -13.05 -2.68
N PRO A 434 13.37 -13.14 -4.02
CA PRO A 434 13.61 -14.41 -4.70
C PRO A 434 14.87 -15.15 -4.22
N PHE A 435 15.95 -14.41 -3.90
CA PHE A 435 17.18 -14.99 -3.36
C PHE A 435 17.00 -15.44 -1.90
N ILE A 436 16.20 -14.72 -1.10
CA ILE A 436 15.82 -15.14 0.25
C ILE A 436 15.04 -16.47 0.22
N VAL A 437 14.14 -16.64 -0.75
CA VAL A 437 13.41 -17.91 -0.95
C VAL A 437 14.36 -19.06 -1.31
N LYS A 438 15.35 -18.82 -2.20
CA LYS A 438 16.39 -19.81 -2.52
C LYS A 438 17.19 -20.22 -1.27
N LEU A 439 17.53 -19.28 -0.39
CA LEU A 439 18.18 -19.56 0.89
C LEU A 439 17.27 -20.36 1.85
N HIS A 440 15.97 -20.08 1.88
CA HIS A 440 15.02 -20.89 2.64
C HIS A 440 14.97 -22.34 2.15
N LEU A 441 15.00 -22.56 0.83
CA LEU A 441 15.05 -23.90 0.26
C LEU A 441 16.33 -24.64 0.66
N LEU A 442 17.49 -23.99 0.56
CA LEU A 442 18.76 -24.58 1.00
C LEU A 442 18.75 -24.95 2.48
N LYS A 443 18.06 -24.16 3.33
CA LYS A 443 17.93 -24.50 4.75
C LYS A 443 16.97 -25.67 5.01
N GLU A 444 15.86 -25.77 4.28
CA GLU A 444 14.98 -26.96 4.38
C GLU A 444 15.71 -28.23 3.91
N LEU A 445 16.57 -28.13 2.89
CA LEU A 445 17.45 -29.21 2.44
C LEU A 445 18.47 -29.63 3.51
N GLU A 446 19.13 -28.67 4.16
CA GLU A 446 20.09 -28.92 5.24
C GLU A 446 19.40 -29.60 6.45
N GLU A 447 18.25 -29.07 6.88
CA GLU A 447 17.45 -29.66 7.97
C GLU A 447 16.98 -31.09 7.65
N PHE A 448 16.64 -31.35 6.38
CA PHE A 448 16.29 -32.70 5.91
C PHE A 448 17.50 -33.64 5.90
N HIS A 449 18.67 -33.16 5.46
CA HIS A 449 19.90 -33.94 5.48
C HIS A 449 20.31 -34.34 6.90
N ASP A 450 20.26 -33.40 7.86
CA ASP A 450 20.57 -33.65 9.26
C ASP A 450 19.69 -34.77 9.86
N MET A 451 18.42 -34.84 9.44
CA MET A 451 17.47 -35.87 9.86
C MET A 451 17.78 -37.28 9.32
N LEU A 452 18.43 -37.37 8.16
CA LEU A 452 18.82 -38.64 7.57
C LEU A 452 19.96 -39.32 8.34
N LYS A 453 20.78 -38.58 9.09
CA LYS A 453 21.91 -39.10 9.88
C LYS A 453 22.90 -39.95 9.06
N GLY A 454 23.12 -39.58 7.79
CA GLY A 454 24.05 -40.29 6.89
C GLY A 454 23.47 -41.52 6.17
N GLU A 455 22.18 -41.83 6.36
CA GLU A 455 21.45 -42.81 5.55
C GLU A 455 20.93 -42.15 4.26
N SER A 456 20.72 -42.93 3.19
CA SER A 456 20.03 -42.40 2.01
C SER A 456 18.52 -42.33 2.28
N PHE A 457 17.84 -41.33 1.73
CA PHE A 457 16.38 -41.22 1.86
C PHE A 457 15.62 -42.35 1.14
N THR A 458 16.28 -43.13 0.28
CA THR A 458 15.72 -44.36 -0.32
C THR A 458 15.63 -45.51 0.67
N GLU A 459 16.45 -45.50 1.72
CA GLU A 459 16.50 -46.55 2.75
C GLU A 459 15.68 -46.17 3.98
N LYS A 460 15.54 -44.88 4.27
CA LYS A 460 14.86 -44.35 5.46
C LYS A 460 13.54 -43.67 5.12
N SER A 461 12.42 -44.28 5.52
CA SER A 461 11.08 -43.67 5.42
C SER A 461 10.66 -43.03 6.74
N PHE A 462 10.05 -41.86 6.67
CA PHE A 462 9.54 -41.14 7.84
C PHE A 462 8.06 -41.42 8.05
N SER A 463 7.62 -41.53 9.32
CA SER A 463 6.21 -41.73 9.68
C SER A 463 5.71 -40.59 10.56
N LEU A 464 4.39 -40.39 10.57
CA LEU A 464 3.73 -39.40 11.44
C LEU A 464 3.84 -39.70 12.96
N LYS A 465 4.49 -40.81 13.33
CA LYS A 465 4.78 -41.17 14.73
C LYS A 465 6.16 -40.71 15.20
N ASP A 466 7.02 -40.25 14.29
CA ASP A 466 8.35 -39.73 14.64
C ASP A 466 8.24 -38.27 15.12
N GLU A 467 8.42 -38.05 16.42
CA GLU A 467 8.33 -36.73 17.05
C GLU A 467 9.28 -35.71 16.43
N ASN A 468 10.49 -36.13 16.00
CA ASN A 468 11.45 -35.21 15.39
C ASN A 468 10.98 -34.76 14.00
N PHE A 469 10.39 -35.67 13.23
CA PHE A 469 9.82 -35.37 11.92
C PHE A 469 8.57 -34.49 12.02
N VAL A 470 7.69 -34.73 13.02
CA VAL A 470 6.53 -33.85 13.28
C VAL A 470 6.99 -32.45 13.65
N LYS A 471 8.00 -32.32 14.52
CA LYS A 471 8.58 -31.01 14.90
C LYS A 471 9.19 -30.28 13.69
N LEU A 472 9.85 -31.02 12.79
CA LEU A 472 10.35 -30.45 11.52
C LEU A 472 9.20 -29.93 10.66
N MET A 473 8.14 -30.71 10.48
CA MET A 473 6.96 -30.28 9.73
C MET A 473 6.30 -29.04 10.34
N GLU A 474 6.21 -28.95 11.68
CA GLU A 474 5.71 -27.77 12.36
C GLU A 474 6.60 -26.54 12.13
N ASN A 475 7.93 -26.71 12.16
CA ASN A 475 8.87 -25.63 11.84
C ASN A 475 8.72 -25.16 10.39
N TRP A 476 8.57 -26.08 9.46
CA TRP A 476 8.31 -25.80 8.04
C TRP A 476 6.98 -25.07 7.83
N GLU A 477 5.91 -25.48 8.50
CA GLU A 477 4.62 -24.80 8.45
C GLU A 477 4.69 -23.41 9.07
N ASN A 478 5.40 -23.26 10.20
CA ASN A 478 5.64 -21.95 10.82
C ASN A 478 6.46 -21.02 9.92
N ARG A 479 7.50 -21.54 9.27
CA ARG A 479 8.28 -20.80 8.26
C ARG A 479 7.39 -20.34 7.10
N LEU A 480 6.52 -21.21 6.61
CA LEU A 480 5.59 -20.88 5.52
C LEU A 480 4.56 -19.80 5.93
N LYS A 481 4.22 -19.67 7.22
CA LYS A 481 3.38 -18.56 7.71
C LYS A 481 4.08 -17.19 7.60
N PHE A 482 5.42 -17.15 7.69
CA PHE A 482 6.21 -15.92 7.55
C PHE A 482 6.55 -15.59 6.09
N THR A 483 6.55 -16.57 5.18
CA THR A 483 6.78 -16.29 3.75
C THR A 483 5.58 -15.62 3.10
N GLN A 484 5.84 -14.73 2.14
CA GLN A 484 4.83 -14.10 1.30
C GLN A 484 3.91 -15.17 0.67
N PRO A 485 2.56 -15.03 0.75
CA PRO A 485 1.60 -15.94 0.15
C PRO A 485 1.47 -15.68 -1.36
N SER A 486 2.59 -15.69 -2.07
CA SER A 486 2.65 -15.62 -3.54
C SER A 486 2.98 -16.99 -4.11
N LEU A 487 2.51 -17.23 -5.33
CA LEU A 487 2.76 -18.47 -6.08
C LEU A 487 4.28 -18.73 -6.19
N TRP A 488 5.02 -17.73 -6.68
CA TRP A 488 6.46 -17.82 -6.98
C TRP A 488 7.35 -18.06 -5.76
N ALA A 489 6.95 -17.53 -4.60
CA ALA A 489 7.73 -17.69 -3.38
C ALA A 489 7.52 -19.05 -2.72
N ARG A 490 6.31 -19.61 -2.84
CA ARG A 490 5.93 -20.84 -2.14
C ARG A 490 6.03 -22.09 -3.02
N GLU A 491 5.96 -21.98 -4.34
CA GLU A 491 6.05 -23.13 -5.24
C GLU A 491 7.34 -23.94 -5.01
N PRO A 492 8.56 -23.36 -4.99
CA PRO A 492 9.78 -24.15 -4.84
C PRO A 492 9.86 -24.88 -3.50
N LEU A 493 9.40 -24.23 -2.43
CA LEU A 493 9.33 -24.82 -1.08
C LEU A 493 8.31 -25.97 -1.04
N LEU A 494 7.12 -25.76 -1.61
CA LEU A 494 6.10 -26.79 -1.70
C LEU A 494 6.54 -27.95 -2.61
N ALA A 495 7.31 -27.69 -3.67
CA ALA A 495 7.87 -28.73 -4.54
C ALA A 495 8.84 -29.62 -3.79
N PHE A 496 9.75 -29.02 -3.02
CA PHE A 496 10.67 -29.77 -2.17
C PHE A 496 9.95 -30.58 -1.08
N ARG A 497 8.91 -30.01 -0.46
CA ARG A 497 8.10 -30.76 0.53
C ARG A 497 7.33 -31.92 -0.10
N ARG A 498 6.72 -31.72 -1.27
CA ARG A 498 6.08 -32.80 -2.05
C ARG A 498 7.09 -33.91 -2.30
N PHE A 499 8.29 -33.54 -2.72
CA PHE A 499 9.39 -34.47 -2.92
C PHE A 499 9.72 -35.30 -1.65
N VAL A 500 9.87 -34.66 -0.50
CA VAL A 500 10.12 -35.35 0.80
C VAL A 500 8.96 -36.25 1.23
N PHE A 501 7.71 -35.83 0.99
CA PHE A 501 6.53 -36.60 1.40
C PHE A 501 6.26 -37.79 0.47
N THR A 502 6.46 -37.64 -0.84
CA THR A 502 6.32 -38.74 -1.81
C THR A 502 7.32 -39.84 -1.52
N THR A 503 8.57 -39.49 -1.19
CA THR A 503 9.61 -40.47 -0.82
C THR A 503 9.32 -41.18 0.50
N SER A 504 8.60 -40.54 1.42
CA SER A 504 8.17 -41.13 2.69
C SER A 504 6.81 -41.85 2.64
N HIS A 505 6.20 -42.01 1.46
CA HIS A 505 4.86 -42.58 1.27
C HIS A 505 3.73 -41.86 2.07
N LEU A 506 3.86 -40.54 2.25
CA LEU A 506 2.88 -39.70 2.95
C LEU A 506 1.93 -39.00 1.96
N ASP A 507 1.16 -39.77 1.20
CA ASP A 507 0.33 -39.26 0.09
C ASP A 507 -0.68 -38.18 0.52
N SER A 508 -1.25 -38.29 1.73
CA SER A 508 -2.15 -37.26 2.26
C SER A 508 -1.46 -35.90 2.43
N GLN A 509 -0.20 -35.87 2.84
CA GLN A 509 0.58 -34.62 2.99
C GLN A 509 1.03 -34.05 1.64
N VAL A 510 1.33 -34.93 0.66
CA VAL A 510 1.56 -34.53 -0.74
C VAL A 510 0.32 -33.84 -1.30
N GLY A 511 -0.85 -34.44 -1.08
CA GLY A 511 -2.12 -33.88 -1.49
C GLY A 511 -2.42 -32.53 -0.81
N ASP A 512 -2.09 -32.35 0.46
CA ASP A 512 -2.21 -31.06 1.15
C ASP A 512 -1.29 -29.98 0.56
N CYS A 513 -0.05 -30.33 0.17
CA CYS A 513 0.84 -29.41 -0.54
C CYS A 513 0.27 -28.97 -1.90
N TRP A 514 -0.32 -29.90 -2.67
CA TRP A 514 -1.00 -29.59 -3.92
C TRP A 514 -2.24 -28.72 -3.71
N LEU A 515 -3.00 -28.93 -2.62
CA LEU A 515 -4.12 -28.05 -2.27
C LEU A 515 -3.68 -26.65 -1.88
N GLN A 516 -2.55 -26.51 -1.17
CA GLN A 516 -1.97 -25.19 -0.90
C GLN A 516 -1.57 -24.48 -2.19
N TYR A 517 -0.92 -25.20 -3.11
CA TYR A 517 -0.55 -24.69 -4.42
C TYR A 517 -1.80 -24.28 -5.24
N ALA A 518 -2.83 -25.13 -5.31
CA ALA A 518 -4.08 -24.83 -5.99
C ALA A 518 -4.79 -23.58 -5.44
N LYS A 519 -4.77 -23.38 -4.12
CA LYS A 519 -5.31 -22.17 -3.47
C LYS A 519 -4.58 -20.91 -3.90
N LEU A 520 -3.25 -20.98 -4.02
CA LEU A 520 -2.41 -19.87 -4.50
C LEU A 520 -2.68 -19.58 -5.98
N CYS A 521 -2.74 -20.61 -6.83
CA CYS A 521 -3.08 -20.45 -8.26
C CYS A 521 -4.45 -19.81 -8.46
N ARG A 522 -5.49 -20.28 -7.74
CA ARG A 522 -6.83 -19.70 -7.81
C ARG A 522 -6.85 -18.25 -7.31
N ALA A 523 -6.12 -17.94 -6.23
CA ALA A 523 -6.03 -16.58 -5.71
C ALA A 523 -5.30 -15.63 -6.68
N ALA A 524 -4.35 -16.14 -7.47
CA ALA A 524 -3.65 -15.41 -8.52
C ALA A 524 -4.43 -15.34 -9.86
N GLY A 525 -5.55 -16.06 -9.99
CA GLY A 525 -6.36 -16.10 -11.22
C GLY A 525 -5.91 -17.12 -12.27
N HIS A 526 -4.93 -17.97 -11.96
CA HIS A 526 -4.47 -19.04 -12.86
C HIS A 526 -5.33 -20.30 -12.69
N TYR A 527 -6.51 -20.30 -13.34
CA TYR A 527 -7.52 -21.32 -13.13
C TYR A 527 -7.16 -22.70 -13.71
N GLU A 528 -6.44 -22.75 -14.84
CA GLU A 528 -6.05 -24.02 -15.47
C GLU A 528 -5.04 -24.80 -14.62
N THR A 529 -4.00 -24.12 -14.14
CA THR A 529 -2.99 -24.70 -13.25
C THR A 529 -3.59 -25.08 -11.90
N ALA A 530 -4.53 -24.28 -11.38
CA ALA A 530 -5.30 -24.64 -10.19
C ALA A 530 -6.10 -25.93 -10.39
N ASN A 531 -6.78 -26.09 -11.54
CA ASN A 531 -7.54 -27.30 -11.85
C ASN A 531 -6.63 -28.53 -11.89
N ARG A 532 -5.46 -28.43 -12.52
CA ARG A 532 -4.49 -29.52 -12.56
C ARG A 532 -3.97 -29.88 -11.17
N ALA A 533 -3.59 -28.89 -10.37
CA ALA A 533 -3.16 -29.12 -8.99
C ALA A 533 -4.26 -29.78 -8.14
N ILE A 534 -5.53 -29.45 -8.39
CA ILE A 534 -6.69 -30.13 -7.77
C ILE A 534 -6.78 -31.60 -8.19
N LEU A 535 -6.50 -31.93 -9.46
CA LEU A 535 -6.49 -33.31 -9.94
C LEU A 535 -5.36 -34.12 -9.28
N GLU A 536 -4.16 -33.56 -9.14
CA GLU A 536 -3.04 -34.19 -8.44
C GLU A 536 -3.30 -34.34 -6.93
N ALA A 537 -3.97 -33.35 -6.32
CA ALA A 537 -4.41 -33.47 -4.94
C ALA A 537 -5.47 -34.57 -4.77
N LYS A 538 -6.33 -34.79 -5.78
CA LYS A 538 -7.35 -35.84 -5.78
C LYS A 538 -6.72 -37.23 -5.90
N SER A 539 -5.75 -37.41 -6.80
CA SER A 539 -5.03 -38.68 -6.94
C SER A 539 -4.27 -39.04 -5.67
N SER A 540 -3.76 -38.05 -4.95
CA SER A 540 -3.07 -38.21 -3.66
C SER A 540 -4.01 -38.36 -2.45
N GLY A 541 -5.34 -38.33 -2.65
CA GLY A 541 -6.32 -38.59 -1.58
C GLY A 541 -6.54 -37.46 -0.56
N ALA A 542 -6.30 -36.19 -0.91
CA ALA A 542 -6.45 -35.09 0.07
C ALA A 542 -7.92 -34.84 0.50
N PRO A 543 -8.20 -34.56 1.78
CA PRO A 543 -9.56 -34.55 2.33
C PRO A 543 -10.41 -33.31 1.97
N THR A 544 -9.81 -32.22 1.48
CA THR A 544 -10.52 -30.94 1.20
C THR A 544 -10.52 -30.52 -0.27
N VAL A 545 -10.30 -31.47 -1.17
CA VAL A 545 -10.23 -31.25 -2.63
C VAL A 545 -11.53 -30.70 -3.21
N HIS A 546 -12.67 -31.25 -2.79
CA HIS A 546 -14.00 -30.83 -3.25
C HIS A 546 -14.28 -29.34 -2.96
N ILE A 547 -13.86 -28.84 -1.80
CA ILE A 547 -14.03 -27.43 -1.42
C ILE A 547 -13.28 -26.53 -2.41
N GLU A 548 -12.05 -26.89 -2.76
CA GLU A 548 -11.22 -26.07 -3.63
C GLU A 548 -11.70 -26.15 -5.09
N LYS A 549 -12.10 -27.34 -5.55
CA LYS A 549 -12.74 -27.53 -6.86
C LYS A 549 -14.03 -26.71 -7.00
N ALA A 550 -14.87 -26.71 -5.98
CA ALA A 550 -16.09 -25.91 -5.98
C ALA A 550 -15.78 -24.40 -6.02
N LYS A 551 -14.78 -23.93 -5.26
CA LYS A 551 -14.34 -22.52 -5.32
C LYS A 551 -13.77 -22.14 -6.67
N LEU A 552 -13.05 -23.05 -7.34
CA LEU A 552 -12.55 -22.84 -8.68
C LEU A 552 -13.70 -22.60 -9.66
N LEU A 553 -14.70 -23.48 -9.65
CA LEU A 553 -15.91 -23.33 -10.48
C LEU A 553 -16.64 -22.02 -10.20
N TRP A 554 -16.77 -21.64 -8.92
CA TRP A 554 -17.35 -20.37 -8.51
C TRP A 554 -16.57 -19.17 -9.06
N SER A 555 -15.23 -19.16 -8.99
CA SER A 555 -14.40 -18.09 -9.56
C SER A 555 -14.50 -17.99 -11.08
N THR A 556 -14.73 -19.11 -11.77
CA THR A 556 -14.94 -19.13 -13.23
C THR A 556 -16.37 -18.76 -13.65
N LYS A 557 -17.19 -18.22 -12.74
CA LYS A 557 -18.61 -17.86 -12.94
C LYS A 557 -19.52 -19.05 -13.30
N ARG A 558 -19.12 -20.28 -12.96
CA ARG A 558 -19.92 -21.50 -13.13
C ARG A 558 -20.58 -21.89 -11.79
N SER A 559 -21.51 -21.05 -11.32
CA SER A 559 -22.13 -21.16 -9.99
C SER A 559 -22.89 -22.47 -9.78
N GLU A 560 -23.68 -22.91 -10.77
CA GLU A 560 -24.47 -24.15 -10.69
C GLU A 560 -23.57 -25.39 -10.51
N GLY A 561 -22.50 -25.49 -11.31
CA GLY A 561 -21.53 -26.58 -11.19
C GLY A 561 -20.80 -26.59 -9.84
N ALA A 562 -20.50 -25.41 -9.30
CA ALA A 562 -19.88 -25.28 -7.98
C ALA A 562 -20.79 -25.79 -6.85
N ILE A 563 -22.09 -25.45 -6.91
CA ILE A 563 -23.09 -25.87 -5.93
C ILE A 563 -23.34 -27.39 -6.05
N ALA A 564 -23.44 -27.91 -7.28
CA ALA A 564 -23.63 -29.33 -7.53
C ALA A 564 -22.48 -30.20 -6.98
N GLU A 565 -21.22 -29.76 -7.13
CA GLU A 565 -20.05 -30.48 -6.58
C GLU A 565 -20.12 -30.59 -5.05
N LEU A 566 -20.48 -29.49 -4.36
CA LEU A 566 -20.64 -29.50 -2.91
C LEU A 566 -21.82 -30.37 -2.49
N GLN A 567 -22.93 -30.30 -3.22
CA GLN A 567 -24.12 -31.10 -2.97
C GLN A 567 -23.83 -32.60 -3.08
N GLN A 568 -23.18 -33.04 -4.16
CA GLN A 568 -22.82 -34.45 -4.35
C GLN A 568 -21.91 -34.94 -3.23
N THR A 569 -20.94 -34.12 -2.82
CA THR A 569 -20.04 -34.50 -1.73
C THR A 569 -20.78 -34.65 -0.40
N LEU A 570 -21.72 -33.73 -0.10
CA LEU A 570 -22.51 -33.79 1.13
C LEU A 570 -23.50 -34.96 1.14
N LEU A 571 -24.04 -35.37 -0.01
CA LEU A 571 -24.93 -36.52 -0.14
C LEU A 571 -24.19 -37.86 -0.01
N ASN A 572 -22.91 -37.91 -0.38
CA ASN A 572 -22.07 -39.11 -0.25
C ASN A 572 -21.54 -39.33 1.18
N MET A 573 -21.75 -38.38 2.09
CA MET A 573 -21.29 -38.45 3.48
C MET A 573 -22.34 -39.15 4.39
N PRO A 574 -21.93 -39.81 5.49
CA PRO A 574 -22.87 -40.49 6.37
C PRO A 574 -23.93 -39.53 6.96
N ALA A 575 -25.18 -39.99 7.00
CA ALA A 575 -26.30 -39.19 7.50
C ALA A 575 -26.18 -38.80 8.98
N GLU A 576 -25.45 -39.60 9.76
CA GLU A 576 -25.13 -39.35 11.16
C GLU A 576 -24.22 -38.12 11.35
N VAL A 577 -23.39 -37.80 10.35
CA VAL A 577 -22.42 -36.70 10.41
C VAL A 577 -23.00 -35.41 9.81
N VAL A 578 -23.75 -35.51 8.70
CA VAL A 578 -24.37 -34.33 8.05
C VAL A 578 -25.68 -33.93 8.73
N GLY A 579 -26.39 -34.86 9.36
CA GLY A 579 -27.68 -34.64 10.01
C GLY A 579 -28.87 -34.83 9.05
N PRO A 580 -29.93 -35.54 9.47
CA PRO A 580 -31.06 -35.91 8.58
C PRO A 580 -31.86 -34.70 8.08
N ALA A 581 -31.99 -33.65 8.90
CA ALA A 581 -32.66 -32.41 8.51
C ALA A 581 -31.88 -31.64 7.43
N ALA A 582 -30.55 -31.63 7.50
CA ALA A 582 -29.71 -30.99 6.49
C ALA A 582 -29.76 -31.77 5.17
N ILE A 583 -29.75 -33.11 5.21
CA ILE A 583 -29.90 -33.95 4.02
C ILE A 583 -31.27 -33.73 3.36
N SER A 584 -32.34 -33.63 4.15
CA SER A 584 -33.68 -33.30 3.63
C SER A 584 -33.70 -31.95 2.92
N SER A 585 -33.08 -30.91 3.51
CA SER A 585 -32.99 -29.58 2.90
C SER A 585 -32.00 -29.50 1.72
N ILE A 586 -31.01 -30.38 1.64
CA ILE A 586 -30.15 -30.54 0.46
C ILE A 586 -30.96 -31.13 -0.70
N THR A 587 -31.76 -32.17 -0.42
CA THR A 587 -32.54 -32.90 -1.43
C THR A 587 -33.86 -32.22 -1.80
N SER A 588 -34.34 -31.24 -1.02
CA SER A 588 -35.55 -30.48 -1.34
C SER A 588 -35.45 -29.88 -2.76
N LEU A 589 -36.47 -30.00 -3.60
CA LEU A 589 -36.47 -29.49 -4.99
C LEU A 589 -35.47 -30.15 -5.97
N CYS A 590 -34.78 -31.25 -5.62
CA CYS A 590 -33.92 -31.99 -6.56
C CYS A 590 -34.65 -33.19 -7.20
N LEU A 591 -34.47 -33.36 -8.52
CA LEU A 591 -35.04 -34.44 -9.35
C LEU A 591 -34.12 -35.68 -9.48
N VAL A 592 -32.95 -35.69 -8.82
CA VAL A 592 -31.95 -36.76 -8.99
C VAL A 592 -32.03 -37.78 -7.84
N PRO A 593 -32.14 -39.09 -8.11
CA PRO A 593 -32.17 -40.12 -7.07
C PRO A 593 -30.83 -40.19 -6.32
N ALA A 594 -30.89 -40.35 -5.00
CA ALA A 594 -29.72 -40.64 -4.18
C ALA A 594 -29.21 -42.06 -4.48
N ASN A 595 -27.92 -42.20 -4.81
CA ASN A 595 -27.25 -43.51 -4.89
C ASN A 595 -26.42 -43.69 -3.60
N PRO A 596 -26.83 -44.55 -2.65
CA PRO A 596 -26.06 -44.79 -1.44
C PRO A 596 -24.99 -45.85 -1.68
N GLN A 597 -23.71 -45.49 -1.55
CA GLN A 597 -22.63 -46.43 -1.26
C GLN A 597 -21.91 -45.92 0.00
N PRO A 598 -22.07 -46.58 1.17
CA PRO A 598 -21.42 -46.16 2.40
C PRO A 598 -19.93 -46.56 2.38
N PHE A 599 -19.04 -45.58 2.47
CA PHE A 599 -17.68 -45.81 2.93
C PHE A 599 -17.69 -45.78 4.47
N HIS A 600 -17.35 -46.91 5.09
CA HIS A 600 -17.08 -46.98 6.53
C HIS A 600 -15.66 -46.46 6.80
N SER A 601 -15.54 -45.34 7.51
CA SER A 601 -14.29 -44.97 8.18
C SER A 601 -14.58 -44.69 9.65
N ASP A 602 -14.31 -45.69 10.49
CA ASP A 602 -14.32 -45.56 11.95
C ASP A 602 -13.07 -44.80 12.41
N ALA A 603 -13.22 -43.50 12.67
CA ALA A 603 -12.43 -42.71 13.65
C ALA A 603 -12.85 -41.23 13.56
N GLN A 604 -13.85 -40.81 14.35
CA GLN A 604 -14.29 -39.41 14.40
C GLN A 604 -13.20 -38.52 15.01
N SER A 605 -12.45 -37.82 14.15
CA SER A 605 -11.48 -36.83 14.57
C SER A 605 -12.11 -35.42 14.56
N LEU A 606 -11.74 -34.57 15.54
CA LEU A 606 -12.21 -33.17 15.63
C LEU A 606 -11.94 -32.34 14.36
N SER A 607 -10.97 -32.73 13.54
CA SER A 607 -10.60 -32.07 12.28
C SER A 607 -11.61 -32.33 11.15
N GLU A 608 -12.22 -33.50 11.10
CA GLU A 608 -13.24 -33.88 10.11
C GLU A 608 -14.52 -33.06 10.29
N ASN A 609 -14.99 -32.92 11.53
CA ASN A 609 -16.17 -32.11 11.86
C ASN A 609 -16.00 -30.64 11.41
N HIS A 610 -14.80 -30.09 11.54
CA HIS A 610 -14.50 -28.73 11.08
C HIS A 610 -14.51 -28.60 9.56
N ASN A 611 -14.00 -29.60 8.84
CA ASN A 611 -13.99 -29.60 7.37
C ASN A 611 -15.39 -29.78 6.77
N ILE A 612 -16.24 -30.58 7.42
CA ILE A 612 -17.64 -30.74 7.04
C ILE A 612 -18.42 -29.46 7.32
N ALA A 613 -18.25 -28.85 8.51
CA ALA A 613 -18.87 -27.56 8.83
C ALA A 613 -18.47 -26.46 7.84
N LYS A 614 -17.21 -26.45 7.38
CA LYS A 614 -16.75 -25.53 6.31
C LYS A 614 -17.43 -25.78 4.97
N THR A 615 -17.57 -27.05 4.58
CA THR A 615 -18.21 -27.45 3.32
C THR A 615 -19.68 -27.03 3.33
N LEU A 616 -20.38 -27.36 4.42
CA LEU A 616 -21.79 -27.02 4.61
C LEU A 616 -22.00 -25.50 4.65
N LEU A 617 -21.14 -24.76 5.38
CA LEU A 617 -21.21 -23.29 5.41
C LEU A 617 -21.02 -22.68 4.02
N LEU A 618 -20.09 -23.21 3.22
CA LEU A 618 -19.85 -22.70 1.87
C LEU A 618 -21.06 -22.94 0.96
N TYR A 619 -21.63 -24.15 1.02
CA TYR A 619 -22.84 -24.53 0.30
C TYR A 619 -24.03 -23.63 0.67
N SER A 620 -24.30 -23.46 1.97
CA SER A 620 -25.39 -22.59 2.46
C SER A 620 -25.25 -21.15 1.99
N ARG A 621 -24.03 -20.60 2.00
CA ARG A 621 -23.78 -19.23 1.54
C ARG A 621 -24.03 -19.05 0.06
N TRP A 622 -23.62 -20.01 -0.77
CA TRP A 622 -23.79 -19.89 -2.21
C TRP A 622 -25.24 -20.10 -2.65
N ILE A 623 -25.96 -21.03 -2.01
CA ILE A 623 -27.41 -21.17 -2.21
C ILE A 623 -28.17 -19.92 -1.80
N HIS A 624 -27.76 -19.31 -0.68
CA HIS A 624 -28.30 -18.02 -0.28
C HIS A 624 -28.07 -16.98 -1.39
N TYR A 625 -26.84 -16.80 -1.88
CA TYR A 625 -26.57 -15.80 -2.91
C TYR A 625 -27.26 -16.07 -4.26
N THR A 626 -27.50 -17.34 -4.62
CA THR A 626 -28.22 -17.69 -5.85
C THR A 626 -29.75 -17.71 -5.69
N GLY A 627 -30.26 -17.73 -4.45
CA GLY A 627 -31.70 -17.73 -4.17
C GLY A 627 -32.42 -19.03 -4.56
N GLN A 628 -31.70 -20.16 -4.66
CA GLN A 628 -32.26 -21.42 -5.19
C GLN A 628 -33.18 -22.18 -4.21
N LYS A 629 -33.09 -21.91 -2.90
CA LYS A 629 -33.81 -22.65 -1.86
C LYS A 629 -34.70 -21.74 -1.01
N GLN A 630 -35.71 -22.33 -0.38
CA GLN A 630 -36.60 -21.64 0.54
C GLN A 630 -35.89 -21.29 1.86
N LYS A 631 -36.48 -20.35 2.60
CA LYS A 631 -35.90 -19.82 3.84
C LYS A 631 -35.68 -20.91 4.90
N GLU A 632 -36.66 -21.79 5.09
CA GLU A 632 -36.63 -22.85 6.09
C GLU A 632 -35.48 -23.81 5.84
N ASP A 633 -35.23 -24.13 4.57
CA ASP A 633 -34.12 -24.99 4.14
C ASP A 633 -32.77 -24.33 4.39
N VAL A 634 -32.61 -23.04 4.07
CA VAL A 634 -31.35 -22.32 4.31
C VAL A 634 -31.06 -22.23 5.82
N MET A 635 -32.08 -21.99 6.63
CA MET A 635 -31.96 -21.92 8.10
C MET A 635 -31.65 -23.27 8.75
N SER A 636 -32.14 -24.39 8.20
CA SER A 636 -31.82 -25.74 8.69
C SER A 636 -30.33 -26.06 8.46
N LEU A 637 -29.80 -25.75 7.27
CA LEU A 637 -28.40 -25.96 6.91
C LEU A 637 -27.47 -25.17 7.82
N TYR A 638 -27.78 -23.89 8.02
CA TYR A 638 -27.04 -23.04 8.94
C TYR A 638 -27.14 -23.50 10.41
N SER A 639 -28.27 -24.07 10.81
CA SER A 639 -28.43 -24.66 12.14
C SER A 639 -27.47 -25.82 12.35
N GLN A 640 -27.34 -26.68 11.33
CA GLN A 640 -26.42 -27.80 11.37
C GLN A 640 -24.95 -27.37 11.44
N VAL A 641 -24.53 -26.34 10.69
CA VAL A 641 -23.16 -25.78 10.80
C VAL A 641 -22.82 -25.40 12.25
N ARG A 642 -23.79 -24.83 12.97
CA ARG A 642 -23.60 -24.41 14.38
C ARG A 642 -23.56 -25.59 15.34
N GLN A 643 -24.30 -26.67 15.06
CA GLN A 643 -24.24 -27.89 15.86
C GLN A 643 -22.88 -28.58 15.70
N LEU A 644 -22.37 -28.66 14.47
CA LEU A 644 -21.06 -29.23 14.17
C LEU A 644 -19.90 -28.44 14.77
N GLN A 645 -20.01 -27.10 14.79
CA GLN A 645 -18.94 -26.25 15.33
C GLN A 645 -19.49 -25.04 16.13
N PRO A 646 -19.87 -25.24 17.41
CA PRO A 646 -20.49 -24.21 18.24
C PRO A 646 -19.60 -23.03 18.62
N LYS A 647 -18.27 -23.20 18.55
CA LYS A 647 -17.29 -22.14 18.89
C LYS A 647 -16.88 -21.30 17.68
N TRP A 648 -17.38 -21.56 16.48
CA TRP A 648 -16.88 -20.92 15.26
C TRP A 648 -17.64 -19.65 14.86
N GLU A 649 -16.97 -18.50 14.99
CA GLU A 649 -17.49 -17.14 14.66
C GLU A 649 -18.16 -17.08 13.28
N LYS A 650 -17.52 -17.67 12.25
CA LYS A 650 -18.00 -17.56 10.85
C LYS A 650 -19.40 -18.15 10.67
N GLY A 651 -19.72 -19.25 11.36
CA GLY A 651 -21.04 -19.86 11.30
C GLY A 651 -22.13 -18.87 11.74
N TYR A 652 -21.94 -18.21 12.88
CA TYR A 652 -22.91 -17.23 13.39
C TYR A 652 -22.98 -15.96 12.54
N PHE A 653 -21.83 -15.46 12.07
CA PHE A 653 -21.77 -14.24 11.27
C PHE A 653 -22.56 -14.34 9.96
N TYR A 654 -22.41 -15.43 9.19
CA TYR A 654 -23.13 -15.57 7.92
C TYR A 654 -24.62 -15.83 8.09
N VAL A 655 -25.03 -16.48 9.19
CA VAL A 655 -26.45 -16.59 9.55
C VAL A 655 -27.02 -15.23 9.88
N ALA A 656 -26.31 -14.43 10.67
CA ALA A 656 -26.74 -13.08 11.02
C ALA A 656 -26.91 -12.22 9.76
N LYS A 657 -25.96 -12.31 8.81
CA LYS A 657 -26.05 -11.65 7.51
C LYS A 657 -27.27 -12.10 6.70
N TYR A 658 -27.53 -13.41 6.64
CA TYR A 658 -28.74 -13.92 5.98
C TYR A 658 -30.02 -13.38 6.61
N CYS A 659 -30.12 -13.39 7.95
CA CYS A 659 -31.26 -12.84 8.66
C CYS A 659 -31.41 -11.32 8.44
N ASP A 660 -30.31 -10.58 8.35
CA ASP A 660 -30.29 -9.14 8.04
C ASP A 660 -30.80 -8.86 6.61
N GLU A 661 -30.35 -9.64 5.61
CA GLU A 661 -30.86 -9.52 4.23
C GLU A 661 -32.36 -9.84 4.13
N VAL A 662 -32.82 -10.88 4.83
CA VAL A 662 -34.26 -11.23 4.92
C VAL A 662 -35.04 -10.11 5.62
N LEU A 663 -34.47 -9.45 6.62
CA LEU A 663 -35.06 -8.30 7.31
C LEU A 663 -35.18 -7.10 6.36
N VAL A 664 -34.13 -6.80 5.60
CA VAL A 664 -34.11 -5.70 4.63
C VAL A 664 -35.13 -5.94 3.52
N ASP A 665 -35.20 -7.16 2.99
CA ASP A 665 -36.20 -7.56 1.99
C ASP A 665 -37.64 -7.44 2.52
N ALA A 666 -37.89 -7.94 3.74
CA ALA A 666 -39.20 -7.79 4.39
C ALA A 666 -39.58 -6.32 4.60
N ARG A 667 -38.61 -5.47 4.98
CA ARG A 667 -38.83 -4.02 5.11
C ARG A 667 -39.19 -3.39 3.76
N LYS A 668 -38.49 -3.77 2.69
CA LYS A 668 -38.74 -3.27 1.33
C LYS A 668 -40.13 -3.65 0.83
N ARG A 669 -40.52 -4.92 0.95
CA ARG A 669 -41.86 -5.41 0.57
C ARG A 669 -42.99 -4.66 1.30
N GLN A 670 -42.78 -4.33 2.57
CA GLN A 670 -43.78 -3.56 3.32
C GLN A 670 -43.92 -2.11 2.87
N VAL A 671 -42.80 -1.47 2.52
CA VAL A 671 -42.84 -0.11 1.95
C VAL A 671 -43.55 -0.12 0.60
N GLU A 672 -43.21 -1.07 -0.27
CA GLU A 672 -43.87 -1.25 -1.58
C GLU A 672 -45.38 -1.54 -1.43
N ASN A 673 -45.76 -2.39 -0.49
CA ASN A 673 -47.17 -2.68 -0.18
C ASN A 673 -47.91 -1.46 0.37
N ALA A 674 -47.26 -0.64 1.21
CA ALA A 674 -47.83 0.61 1.71
C ALA A 674 -48.03 1.64 0.59
N GLU A 675 -47.06 1.77 -0.32
CA GLU A 675 -47.16 2.63 -1.50
C GLU A 675 -48.24 2.15 -2.48
N ALA A 676 -48.35 0.84 -2.71
CA ALA A 676 -49.40 0.25 -3.54
C ALA A 676 -50.80 0.51 -2.97
N ASN A 677 -50.98 0.43 -1.65
CA ASN A 677 -52.26 0.69 -0.99
C ASN A 677 -52.68 2.17 -1.00
N THR A 678 -51.75 3.12 -1.19
CA THR A 678 -52.08 4.55 -1.35
C THR A 678 -52.57 4.91 -2.76
N ARG A 679 -52.32 4.08 -3.77
CA ARG A 679 -52.89 4.23 -5.11
C ARG A 679 -54.25 3.50 -5.13
N LYS A 680 -55.37 4.25 -5.10
CA LYS A 680 -56.73 3.67 -5.19
C LYS A 680 -56.80 2.68 -6.36
N PRO A 681 -57.29 1.44 -6.18
CA PRO A 681 -57.53 0.54 -7.30
C PRO A 681 -58.76 1.04 -8.09
N PRO A 682 -58.80 0.87 -9.42
CA PRO A 682 -60.07 0.96 -10.17
C PRO A 682 -61.02 -0.12 -9.66
N ALA A 683 -62.30 0.25 -9.53
CA ALA A 683 -63.36 -0.60 -8.98
C ALA A 683 -63.73 -1.76 -9.93
N ALA A 684 -62.87 -2.78 -10.03
CA ALA A 684 -63.20 -4.10 -10.58
C ALA A 684 -62.02 -5.07 -10.39
N ALA A 685 -61.88 -5.67 -9.20
CA ALA A 685 -61.29 -6.99 -8.97
C ALA A 685 -61.22 -7.26 -7.45
N ILE A 686 -62.35 -7.58 -6.85
CA ILE A 686 -62.35 -8.28 -5.55
C ILE A 686 -62.09 -9.76 -5.88
N VAL A 687 -60.82 -10.12 -6.00
CA VAL A 687 -60.39 -11.51 -5.83
C VAL A 687 -59.65 -11.55 -4.50
N SER A 688 -60.34 -12.04 -3.48
CA SER A 688 -59.80 -12.35 -2.18
C SER A 688 -58.77 -13.49 -2.31
N VAL A 689 -57.52 -13.15 -2.62
CA VAL A 689 -56.41 -14.05 -2.36
C VAL A 689 -56.17 -14.01 -0.86
N ASN A 690 -56.44 -15.13 -0.19
CA ASN A 690 -56.02 -15.37 1.19
C ASN A 690 -54.48 -15.29 1.27
N LEU A 691 -53.97 -14.07 1.48
CA LEU A 691 -52.58 -13.84 1.85
C LEU A 691 -52.44 -14.23 3.32
N ASN A 692 -51.70 -15.32 3.58
CA ASN A 692 -51.11 -15.55 4.89
C ASN A 692 -50.53 -14.23 5.40
N ALA A 693 -51.01 -13.74 6.54
CA ALA A 693 -50.61 -12.46 7.11
C ALA A 693 -49.07 -12.35 7.11
N GLU A 694 -48.53 -11.51 6.24
CA GLU A 694 -47.09 -11.35 6.07
C GLU A 694 -46.51 -10.86 7.40
N LYS A 695 -45.61 -11.66 8.00
CA LYS A 695 -45.06 -11.33 9.32
C LYS A 695 -44.33 -10.00 9.24
N PRO A 696 -44.51 -9.10 10.22
CA PRO A 696 -43.90 -7.81 10.14
C PRO A 696 -42.37 -7.88 10.26
N TRP A 697 -41.63 -6.94 9.66
CA TRP A 697 -40.16 -6.98 9.60
C TRP A 697 -39.50 -7.05 10.99
N TRP A 698 -40.13 -6.44 12.01
CA TRP A 698 -39.62 -6.45 13.40
C TRP A 698 -39.65 -7.84 14.05
N VAL A 699 -40.31 -8.84 13.47
CA VAL A 699 -40.27 -10.23 13.96
C VAL A 699 -38.90 -10.88 13.68
N TYR A 700 -38.23 -10.49 12.60
CA TYR A 700 -36.93 -11.05 12.20
C TYR A 700 -35.75 -10.37 12.89
N LEU A 701 -35.95 -9.16 13.41
CA LEU A 701 -34.90 -8.35 14.03
C LEU A 701 -34.21 -9.01 15.24
N PRO A 702 -34.93 -9.54 16.25
CA PRO A 702 -34.28 -10.15 17.41
C PRO A 702 -33.39 -11.33 17.03
N GLU A 703 -33.77 -12.08 15.99
CA GLU A 703 -33.01 -13.22 15.51
C GLU A 703 -31.68 -12.79 14.86
N ALA A 704 -31.71 -11.76 14.00
CA ALA A 704 -30.51 -11.18 13.39
C ALA A 704 -29.54 -10.65 14.46
N LEU A 705 -30.03 -9.87 15.43
CA LEU A 705 -29.21 -9.30 16.50
C LEU A 705 -28.59 -10.38 17.38
N LEU A 706 -29.34 -11.43 17.72
CA LEU A 706 -28.84 -12.55 18.52
C LEU A 706 -27.68 -13.26 17.85
N PHE A 707 -27.73 -13.47 16.53
CA PHE A 707 -26.65 -14.14 15.81
C PHE A 707 -25.42 -13.26 15.62
N TYR A 708 -25.58 -11.96 15.39
CA TYR A 708 -24.44 -11.03 15.42
C TYR A 708 -23.77 -11.02 16.80
N ALA A 709 -24.56 -10.93 17.88
CA ALA A 709 -24.07 -10.96 19.26
C ALA A 709 -23.28 -12.24 19.57
N LYS A 710 -23.84 -13.41 19.23
CA LYS A 710 -23.17 -14.71 19.43
C LYS A 710 -21.90 -14.83 18.60
N GLY A 711 -21.88 -14.30 17.37
CA GLY A 711 -20.67 -14.26 16.54
C GLY A 711 -19.56 -13.45 17.20
N LEU A 712 -19.86 -12.24 17.65
CA LEU A 712 -18.93 -11.32 18.31
C LEU A 712 -18.35 -11.87 19.63
N HIS A 713 -19.14 -12.65 20.37
CA HIS A 713 -18.69 -13.33 21.59
C HIS A 713 -17.68 -14.46 21.31
N ARG A 714 -17.70 -15.06 20.11
CA ARG A 714 -16.81 -16.18 19.74
C ARG A 714 -15.54 -15.73 18.99
N GLY A 715 -15.52 -14.53 18.42
CA GLY A 715 -14.33 -14.03 17.71
C GLY A 715 -14.48 -12.59 17.20
N HIS A 716 -13.36 -12.01 16.75
CA HIS A 716 -13.25 -10.61 16.34
C HIS A 716 -12.88 -10.41 14.85
N LYS A 717 -12.89 -11.46 14.01
CA LYS A 717 -12.48 -11.33 12.59
C LYS A 717 -13.39 -10.35 11.82
N ASN A 718 -14.67 -10.35 12.14
CA ASN A 718 -15.69 -9.48 11.51
C ASN A 718 -16.19 -8.36 12.44
N LEU A 719 -15.47 -8.03 13.51
CA LEU A 719 -15.88 -7.03 14.53
C LEU A 719 -16.38 -5.71 13.91
N PHE A 720 -15.63 -5.17 12.94
CA PHE A 720 -15.87 -3.85 12.36
C PHE A 720 -16.97 -3.83 11.30
N GLN A 721 -17.58 -4.99 11.03
CA GLN A 721 -18.78 -5.08 10.21
C GLN A 721 -19.97 -5.45 11.09
N ALA A 722 -19.83 -6.48 11.93
CA ALA A 722 -20.91 -7.02 12.74
C ALA A 722 -21.36 -6.06 13.85
N LEU A 723 -20.43 -5.46 14.60
CA LEU A 723 -20.79 -4.63 15.75
C LEU A 723 -21.40 -3.27 15.35
N PRO A 724 -20.84 -2.52 14.38
CA PRO A 724 -21.50 -1.32 13.84
C PRO A 724 -22.91 -1.62 13.31
N ARG A 725 -23.07 -2.69 12.51
CA ARG A 725 -24.37 -3.05 11.94
C ARG A 725 -25.39 -3.43 13.02
N LEU A 726 -24.97 -4.20 14.03
CA LEU A 726 -25.80 -4.54 15.19
C LEU A 726 -26.29 -3.28 15.91
N LEU A 727 -25.41 -2.28 16.09
CA LEU A 727 -25.78 -0.99 16.69
C LEU A 727 -26.75 -0.19 15.84
N THR A 728 -26.52 -0.07 14.52
CA THR A 728 -27.46 0.62 13.62
C THR A 728 -28.86 0.01 13.71
N LEU A 729 -28.96 -1.32 13.58
CA LEU A 729 -30.24 -2.03 13.64
C LEU A 729 -30.96 -1.83 14.99
N TRP A 730 -30.20 -1.80 16.09
CA TRP A 730 -30.74 -1.54 17.43
C TRP A 730 -31.27 -0.11 17.59
N PHE A 731 -30.50 0.90 17.15
CA PHE A 731 -30.91 2.31 17.26
C PHE A 731 -32.09 2.64 16.34
N ASP A 732 -32.08 2.17 15.10
CA ASP A 732 -33.16 2.40 14.14
C ASP A 732 -34.48 1.81 14.62
N PHE A 733 -34.45 0.58 15.15
CA PHE A 733 -35.63 -0.03 15.74
C PHE A 733 -36.13 0.74 16.97
N GLY A 734 -35.21 1.23 17.81
CA GLY A 734 -35.53 2.08 18.95
C GLY A 734 -36.27 3.37 18.56
N SER A 735 -35.88 3.99 17.44
CA SER A 735 -36.55 5.16 16.88
C SER A 735 -37.95 4.83 16.36
N VAL A 736 -38.10 3.72 15.62
CA VAL A 736 -39.40 3.27 15.11
C VAL A 736 -40.37 2.93 16.26
N PHE A 737 -39.88 2.30 17.32
CA PHE A 737 -40.68 1.96 18.50
C PHE A 737 -41.28 3.19 19.18
N GLN A 738 -40.57 4.32 19.16
CA GLN A 738 -41.02 5.58 19.74
C GLN A 738 -42.02 6.33 18.83
N GLN A 739 -41.84 6.24 17.51
CA GLN A 739 -42.71 6.91 16.51
C GLN A 739 -44.05 6.18 16.30
N GLY A 740 -44.06 4.84 16.42
CA GLY A 740 -45.30 4.06 16.39
C GLY A 740 -46.10 4.30 17.67
N SER A 741 -47.36 4.73 17.55
CA SER A 741 -48.28 5.00 18.66
C SER A 741 -48.25 3.87 19.71
N SER A 742 -47.58 4.15 20.82
CA SER A 742 -46.86 3.20 21.68
C SER A 742 -47.72 2.37 22.66
N SER A 743 -48.99 2.06 22.34
CA SER A 743 -49.88 1.38 23.32
C SER A 743 -50.73 0.22 22.83
N THR A 744 -50.84 -0.04 21.52
CA THR A 744 -51.80 -1.03 21.00
C THR A 744 -51.17 -2.30 20.40
N ASN A 745 -49.92 -2.29 19.93
CA ASN A 745 -49.31 -3.45 19.27
C ASN A 745 -48.50 -4.34 20.25
N LYS A 746 -49.13 -5.42 20.74
CA LYS A 746 -48.51 -6.40 21.66
C LYS A 746 -47.29 -7.09 21.08
N GLU A 747 -47.20 -7.29 19.76
CA GLU A 747 -46.08 -7.98 19.12
C GLU A 747 -44.82 -7.10 19.06
N LEU A 748 -45.00 -5.81 18.79
CA LEU A 748 -43.90 -4.84 18.76
C LEU A 748 -43.26 -4.69 20.14
N LYS A 749 -44.06 -4.67 21.21
CA LYS A 749 -43.56 -4.65 22.60
C LYS A 749 -42.77 -5.91 22.95
N LYS A 750 -43.26 -7.09 22.58
CA LYS A 750 -42.53 -8.36 22.76
C LYS A 750 -41.19 -8.37 22.01
N ALA A 751 -41.16 -7.80 20.80
CA ALA A 751 -39.92 -7.67 20.03
C ALA A 751 -38.92 -6.74 20.75
N HIS A 752 -39.37 -5.57 21.24
CA HIS A 752 -38.54 -4.63 22.01
C HIS A 752 -37.96 -5.25 23.29
N GLU A 753 -38.77 -5.95 24.08
CA GLU A 753 -38.31 -6.64 25.29
C GLU A 753 -37.21 -7.68 24.98
N LYS A 754 -37.36 -8.44 23.88
CA LYS A 754 -36.35 -9.39 23.41
C LYS A 754 -35.05 -8.69 22.98
N VAL A 755 -35.15 -7.65 22.16
CA VAL A 755 -33.99 -6.86 21.68
C VAL A 755 -33.20 -6.29 22.86
N MET A 756 -33.88 -5.68 23.82
CA MET A 756 -33.22 -5.11 25.00
C MET A 756 -32.59 -6.19 25.90
N SER A 757 -33.19 -7.39 25.97
CA SER A 757 -32.60 -8.53 26.67
C SER A 757 -31.28 -8.99 26.01
N ILE A 758 -31.26 -9.09 24.68
CA ILE A 758 -30.06 -9.45 23.91
C ILE A 758 -28.95 -8.43 24.17
N MET A 759 -29.24 -7.12 24.07
CA MET A 759 -28.24 -6.08 24.29
C MET A 759 -27.68 -6.06 25.72
N ARG A 760 -28.52 -6.35 26.73
CA ARG A 760 -28.05 -6.53 28.12
C ARG A 760 -27.16 -7.77 28.28
N GLY A 761 -27.43 -8.84 27.52
CA GLY A 761 -26.55 -10.01 27.42
C GLY A 761 -25.21 -9.65 26.80
N CYS A 762 -25.20 -8.93 25.67
CA CYS A 762 -23.98 -8.47 24.99
C CYS A 762 -23.05 -7.69 25.91
N LEU A 763 -23.60 -6.83 26.77
CA LEU A 763 -22.82 -6.05 27.73
C LEU A 763 -22.08 -6.94 28.75
N LYS A 764 -22.64 -8.09 29.13
CA LYS A 764 -22.01 -9.05 30.04
C LYS A 764 -21.00 -9.95 29.33
N ASP A 765 -21.33 -10.36 28.11
CA ASP A 765 -20.63 -11.42 27.40
C ASP A 765 -19.51 -10.90 26.47
N LEU A 766 -19.60 -9.65 25.98
CA LEU A 766 -18.62 -9.09 25.06
C LEU A 766 -17.47 -8.39 25.79
N PRO A 767 -16.21 -8.66 25.41
CA PRO A 767 -15.06 -7.94 25.96
C PRO A 767 -15.12 -6.43 25.72
N THR A 768 -14.70 -5.65 26.72
CA THR A 768 -14.76 -4.18 26.70
C THR A 768 -14.00 -3.52 25.54
N TYR A 769 -12.91 -4.12 25.07
CA TYR A 769 -12.14 -3.61 23.93
C TYR A 769 -12.95 -3.58 22.62
N GLN A 770 -13.93 -4.48 22.46
CA GLN A 770 -14.79 -4.51 21.28
C GLN A 770 -15.65 -3.24 21.24
N TRP A 771 -16.16 -2.82 22.40
CA TRP A 771 -16.96 -1.60 22.56
C TRP A 771 -16.14 -0.32 22.32
N LEU A 772 -14.83 -0.33 22.61
CA LEU A 772 -13.94 0.79 22.31
C LEU A 772 -13.91 1.11 20.80
N SER A 773 -13.98 0.07 19.94
CA SER A 773 -13.96 0.25 18.48
C SER A 773 -15.18 0.99 17.91
N VAL A 774 -16.31 0.96 18.62
CA VAL A 774 -17.58 1.62 18.24
C VAL A 774 -17.95 2.74 19.21
N LEU A 775 -17.04 3.10 20.12
CA LEU A 775 -17.25 4.17 21.08
C LEU A 775 -17.68 5.48 20.40
N PRO A 776 -17.08 5.90 19.26
CA PRO A 776 -17.54 7.08 18.55
C PRO A 776 -19.02 7.01 18.11
N GLN A 777 -19.53 5.83 17.74
CA GLN A 777 -20.94 5.63 17.35
C GLN A 777 -21.87 5.71 18.56
N LEU A 778 -21.45 5.13 19.69
CA LEU A 778 -22.19 5.20 20.96
C LEU A 778 -22.26 6.64 21.48
N VAL A 779 -21.16 7.39 21.36
CA VAL A 779 -21.06 8.80 21.79
C VAL A 779 -21.98 9.71 20.96
N SER A 780 -22.13 9.42 19.67
CA SER A 780 -23.08 10.11 18.79
C SER A 780 -24.52 10.03 19.33
N ARG A 781 -24.93 8.84 19.78
CA ARG A 781 -26.30 8.48 20.19
C ARG A 781 -26.59 8.55 21.70
N ILE A 782 -25.80 9.32 22.46
CA ILE A 782 -25.98 9.45 23.93
C ILE A 782 -27.36 10.03 24.31
N CYS A 783 -27.99 10.81 23.43
CA CYS A 783 -29.28 11.46 23.65
C CYS A 783 -30.39 10.91 22.74
N HIS A 784 -30.41 9.60 22.55
CA HIS A 784 -31.45 8.90 21.77
C HIS A 784 -32.86 9.13 22.34
N GLN A 785 -33.89 9.04 21.49
CA GLN A 785 -35.29 9.34 21.85
C GLN A 785 -35.88 8.37 22.90
N ASN A 786 -35.37 7.13 22.94
CA ASN A 786 -35.82 6.08 23.87
C ASN A 786 -34.95 6.03 25.14
N GLU A 787 -35.57 6.24 26.30
CA GLU A 787 -34.88 6.30 27.61
C GLU A 787 -34.19 4.98 28.02
N GLU A 788 -34.76 3.82 27.67
CA GLU A 788 -34.15 2.53 28.02
C GLU A 788 -32.84 2.30 27.26
N ILE A 789 -32.81 2.72 25.99
CA ILE A 789 -31.61 2.67 25.14
C ILE A 789 -30.54 3.59 25.72
N VAL A 790 -30.90 4.83 26.06
CA VAL A 790 -29.97 5.80 26.66
C VAL A 790 -29.35 5.27 27.95
N ARG A 791 -30.15 4.64 28.84
CA ARG A 791 -29.65 4.01 30.06
C ARG A 791 -28.60 2.93 29.76
N LEU A 792 -28.83 2.08 28.76
CA LEU A 792 -27.89 1.03 28.38
C LEU A 792 -26.62 1.60 27.72
N VAL A 793 -26.75 2.58 26.82
CA VAL A 793 -25.62 3.27 26.18
C VAL A 793 -24.71 3.92 27.24
N LYS A 794 -25.29 4.66 28.20
CA LYS A 794 -24.54 5.26 29.32
C LYS A 794 -23.75 4.20 30.10
N HIS A 795 -24.35 3.04 30.33
CA HIS A 795 -23.69 1.94 31.03
C HIS A 795 -22.53 1.33 30.22
N ILE A 796 -22.71 1.09 28.91
CA ILE A 796 -21.65 0.58 28.03
C ILE A 796 -20.46 1.55 28.02
N ILE A 797 -20.71 2.85 27.80
CA ILE A 797 -19.65 3.87 27.78
C ILE A 797 -18.93 3.95 29.14
N THR A 798 -19.67 3.86 30.24
CA THR A 798 -19.08 3.83 31.60
C THR A 798 -18.17 2.63 31.80
N SER A 799 -18.53 1.44 31.29
CA SER A 799 -17.69 0.24 31.33
C SER A 799 -16.38 0.44 30.56
N VAL A 800 -16.46 1.00 29.34
CA VAL A 800 -15.27 1.30 28.51
C VAL A 800 -14.35 2.30 29.19
N LEU A 801 -14.88 3.40 29.74
CA LEU A 801 -14.09 4.41 30.45
C LEU A 801 -13.41 3.86 31.71
N ARG A 802 -14.01 2.86 32.37
CA ARG A 802 -13.40 2.23 33.55
C ARG A 802 -12.19 1.40 33.17
N GLN A 803 -12.25 0.64 32.08
CA GLN A 803 -11.15 -0.23 31.66
C GLN A 803 -10.07 0.51 30.86
N TYR A 804 -10.46 1.37 29.90
CA TYR A 804 -9.57 2.08 28.97
C TYR A 804 -9.77 3.62 29.04
N PRO A 805 -9.50 4.27 30.20
CA PRO A 805 -9.76 5.70 30.40
C PRO A 805 -8.93 6.58 29.46
N GLN A 806 -7.66 6.25 29.23
CA GLN A 806 -6.74 7.12 28.48
C GLN A 806 -7.19 7.33 27.03
N GLN A 807 -7.64 6.28 26.33
CA GLN A 807 -8.14 6.35 24.96
C GLN A 807 -9.56 6.93 24.91
N ALA A 808 -10.45 6.48 25.80
CA ALA A 808 -11.86 6.84 25.77
C ALA A 808 -12.11 8.31 26.19
N LEU A 809 -11.27 8.90 27.05
CA LEU A 809 -11.41 10.30 27.47
C LEU A 809 -11.31 11.29 26.31
N TRP A 810 -10.37 11.08 25.38
CA TRP A 810 -10.23 11.90 24.18
C TRP A 810 -11.49 11.90 23.31
N LEU A 811 -12.15 10.74 23.16
CA LEU A 811 -13.40 10.62 22.40
C LEU A 811 -14.60 11.26 23.11
N MET A 812 -14.55 11.40 24.44
CA MET A 812 -15.58 12.07 25.25
C MET A 812 -15.40 13.60 25.33
N ALA A 813 -14.26 14.14 24.91
CA ALA A 813 -13.92 15.56 25.04
C ALA A 813 -15.00 16.47 24.44
N ALA A 814 -15.33 16.27 23.16
CA ALA A 814 -16.34 17.04 22.42
C ALA A 814 -17.70 17.12 23.12
N VAL A 815 -18.17 16.00 23.67
CA VAL A 815 -19.51 15.92 24.28
C VAL A 815 -19.52 16.53 25.68
N SER A 816 -18.41 16.43 26.42
CA SER A 816 -18.29 17.01 27.76
C SER A 816 -18.37 18.55 27.78
N LYS A 817 -18.00 19.19 26.67
CA LYS A 817 -18.02 20.65 26.49
C LYS A 817 -19.00 21.11 25.39
N SER A 818 -19.98 20.27 25.04
CA SER A 818 -21.01 20.58 24.03
C SER A 818 -21.87 21.79 24.44
N ALA A 819 -22.33 22.54 23.44
CA ALA A 819 -23.26 23.65 23.61
C ALA A 819 -24.69 23.16 23.95
N VAL A 820 -25.02 21.92 23.56
CA VAL A 820 -26.32 21.30 23.83
C VAL A 820 -26.39 20.82 25.29
N PRO A 821 -27.29 21.37 26.13
CA PRO A 821 -27.33 21.05 27.57
C PRO A 821 -27.58 19.57 27.87
N SER A 822 -28.47 18.92 27.12
CA SER A 822 -28.80 17.50 27.32
C SER A 822 -27.60 16.57 27.11
N ARG A 823 -26.78 16.83 26.09
CA ARG A 823 -25.54 16.08 25.81
C ARG A 823 -24.49 16.30 26.89
N LYS A 824 -24.30 17.56 27.29
CA LYS A 824 -23.36 17.95 28.35
C LYS A 824 -23.71 17.29 29.68
N GLN A 825 -24.99 17.29 30.06
CA GLN A 825 -25.48 16.63 31.28
C GLN A 825 -25.26 15.11 31.23
N ALA A 826 -25.62 14.47 30.12
CA ALA A 826 -25.42 13.03 29.96
C ALA A 826 -23.93 12.63 30.02
N ALA A 827 -23.03 13.41 29.42
CA ALA A 827 -21.59 13.18 29.52
C ALA A 827 -21.07 13.37 30.96
N ALA A 828 -21.54 14.39 31.68
CA ALA A 828 -21.18 14.62 33.07
C ALA A 828 -21.59 13.44 33.98
N GLU A 829 -22.80 12.90 33.79
CA GLU A 829 -23.28 11.71 34.50
C GLU A 829 -22.38 10.49 34.27
N ILE A 830 -22.00 10.23 33.01
CA ILE A 830 -21.11 9.12 32.63
C ILE A 830 -19.73 9.28 33.27
N LEU A 831 -19.11 10.47 33.14
CA LEU A 831 -17.78 10.74 33.67
C LEU A 831 -17.74 10.63 35.21
N GLN A 832 -18.78 11.11 35.90
CA GLN A 832 -18.90 10.96 37.35
C GLN A 832 -19.07 9.49 37.76
N ALA A 833 -19.89 8.73 37.02
CA ALA A 833 -20.10 7.30 37.28
C ALA A 833 -18.84 6.45 37.02
N ALA A 834 -18.03 6.83 36.01
CA ALA A 834 -16.73 6.23 35.73
C ALA A 834 -15.73 6.54 36.86
N ARG A 835 -15.62 7.82 37.25
CA ARG A 835 -14.70 8.30 38.30
C ARG A 835 -14.98 7.67 39.67
N LYS A 836 -16.27 7.53 40.06
CA LYS A 836 -16.66 6.85 41.31
C LYS A 836 -16.20 5.39 41.33
N GLY A 837 -16.35 4.70 40.20
CA GLY A 837 -15.93 3.30 40.04
C GLY A 837 -14.41 3.10 40.03
N SER A 838 -13.64 4.13 39.70
CA SER A 838 -12.17 4.09 39.71
C SER A 838 -11.54 4.61 41.02
N SER A 839 -12.33 4.91 42.05
CA SER A 839 -11.82 5.52 43.31
C SER A 839 -10.89 4.62 44.14
N MET A 840 -10.80 3.33 43.80
CA MET A 840 -9.84 2.39 44.42
C MET A 840 -8.40 2.56 43.90
N ASP A 841 -8.20 3.30 42.79
CA ASP A 841 -6.88 3.55 42.18
C ASP A 841 -6.68 5.06 42.02
N THR A 842 -5.96 5.68 42.97
CA THR A 842 -5.82 7.14 43.11
C THR A 842 -5.31 7.78 41.82
N ASN A 843 -4.33 7.14 41.16
CA ASN A 843 -3.73 7.58 39.90
C ASN A 843 -4.76 7.70 38.78
N ARG A 844 -5.71 6.76 38.68
CA ARG A 844 -6.76 6.80 37.64
C ARG A 844 -7.78 7.91 37.91
N SER A 845 -8.06 8.20 39.17
CA SER A 845 -9.01 9.26 39.54
C SER A 845 -8.48 10.67 39.23
N ASP A 846 -7.16 10.85 39.36
CA ASP A 846 -6.47 12.11 39.05
C ASP A 846 -6.43 12.38 37.55
N LEU A 847 -6.33 11.33 36.71
CA LEU A 847 -6.38 11.46 35.24
C LEU A 847 -7.65 12.17 34.76
N PHE A 848 -8.83 11.85 35.34
CA PHE A 848 -10.08 12.51 34.95
C PHE A 848 -10.06 14.02 35.25
N GLY A 849 -9.45 14.41 36.38
CA GLY A 849 -9.32 15.81 36.77
C GLY A 849 -8.30 16.57 35.92
N GLN A 850 -7.11 15.98 35.72
CA GLN A 850 -6.06 16.51 34.85
C GLN A 850 -6.58 16.69 33.42
N PHE A 851 -7.30 15.70 32.89
CA PHE A 851 -7.85 15.74 31.54
C PHE A 851 -8.88 16.86 31.37
N ALA A 852 -9.82 17.01 32.31
CA ALA A 852 -10.82 18.08 32.25
C ALA A 852 -10.16 19.48 32.22
N SER A 853 -9.12 19.68 33.03
CA SER A 853 -8.36 20.93 33.05
C SER A 853 -7.56 21.14 31.77
N LEU A 854 -6.94 20.09 31.22
CA LEU A 854 -6.22 20.14 29.94
C LEU A 854 -7.15 20.61 28.81
N ILE A 855 -8.33 19.99 28.67
CA ILE A 855 -9.30 20.35 27.64
C ILE A 855 -9.71 21.83 27.73
N ASP A 856 -9.95 22.34 28.94
CA ASP A 856 -10.29 23.76 29.13
C ASP A 856 -9.18 24.70 28.66
N HIS A 857 -7.91 24.36 28.93
CA HIS A 857 -6.78 25.16 28.46
C HIS A 857 -6.58 25.06 26.93
N LEU A 858 -6.79 23.88 26.34
CA LEU A 858 -6.70 23.68 24.89
C LEU A 858 -7.79 24.45 24.15
N ILE A 859 -9.03 24.48 24.67
CA ILE A 859 -10.11 25.30 24.10
C ILE A 859 -9.75 26.79 24.16
N ARG A 860 -9.21 27.27 25.29
CA ARG A 860 -8.74 28.66 25.42
C ARG A 860 -7.63 28.98 24.42
N LEU A 861 -6.72 28.04 24.18
CA LEU A 861 -5.63 28.19 23.21
C LEU A 861 -6.17 28.27 21.77
N CYS A 862 -7.16 27.44 21.40
CA CYS A 862 -7.81 27.50 20.09
C CYS A 862 -8.38 28.89 19.80
N PHE A 863 -9.15 29.46 20.74
CA PHE A 863 -9.83 30.74 20.58
C PHE A 863 -8.96 31.98 20.84
N HIS A 864 -7.70 31.79 21.26
CA HIS A 864 -6.80 32.90 21.52
C HIS A 864 -6.56 33.72 20.24
N ALA A 865 -6.84 35.01 20.25
CA ALA A 865 -6.78 35.86 19.06
C ALA A 865 -5.33 36.28 18.68
N GLY A 866 -4.40 36.22 19.64
CA GLY A 866 -3.04 36.72 19.53
C GLY A 866 -2.98 38.23 19.24
N HIS A 867 -1.79 38.82 19.32
CA HIS A 867 -1.60 40.19 18.84
C HIS A 867 -1.69 40.25 17.30
N SER A 868 -2.28 41.31 16.74
CA SER A 868 -2.59 41.43 15.30
C SER A 868 -1.38 41.37 14.37
N LYS A 869 -0.16 41.62 14.88
CA LYS A 869 1.10 41.56 14.12
C LYS A 869 2.00 40.37 14.49
N SER A 870 1.71 39.65 15.59
CA SER A 870 2.56 38.53 16.01
C SER A 870 2.23 37.26 15.25
N ARG A 871 3.27 36.54 14.81
CA ARG A 871 3.17 35.21 14.19
C ARG A 871 3.39 34.08 15.19
N THR A 872 3.75 34.41 16.42
CA THR A 872 4.01 33.44 17.49
C THR A 872 3.30 33.83 18.78
N ILE A 873 2.97 32.83 19.58
CA ILE A 873 2.40 32.94 20.94
C ILE A 873 3.42 32.32 21.89
N ASN A 874 3.73 33.01 22.99
CA ASN A 874 4.60 32.45 24.03
C ASN A 874 3.76 31.73 25.09
N ILE A 875 3.84 30.41 25.11
CA ILE A 875 3.06 29.53 26.00
C ILE A 875 3.53 29.69 27.45
N LEU A 876 4.82 29.96 27.71
CA LEU A 876 5.33 30.14 29.07
C LEU A 876 4.70 31.33 29.77
N THR A 877 4.53 32.44 29.05
CA THR A 877 4.02 33.69 29.63
C THR A 877 2.50 33.77 29.57
N GLU A 878 1.89 33.46 28.42
CA GLU A 878 0.45 33.63 28.20
C GLU A 878 -0.37 32.44 28.69
N PHE A 879 0.22 31.25 28.77
CA PHE A 879 -0.42 29.99 29.19
C PHE A 879 0.39 29.27 30.28
N SER A 880 0.97 30.02 31.24
CA SER A 880 1.81 29.50 32.33
C SER A 880 1.15 28.39 33.16
N ALA A 881 -0.18 28.41 33.31
CA ALA A 881 -0.94 27.34 33.96
C ALA A 881 -0.85 26.02 33.18
N LEU A 882 -0.98 26.05 31.86
CA LEU A 882 -0.87 24.87 31.01
C LEU A 882 0.54 24.27 31.05
N LYS A 883 1.58 25.11 31.05
CA LYS A 883 2.97 24.63 31.17
C LYS A 883 3.23 23.97 32.52
N ARG A 884 2.77 24.57 33.64
CA ARG A 884 2.96 24.02 35.00
C ARG A 884 2.23 22.70 35.23
N MET A 885 1.22 22.37 34.42
CA MET A 885 0.53 21.08 34.50
C MET A 885 1.36 19.91 33.96
N MET A 886 2.43 20.17 33.21
CA MET A 886 3.29 19.15 32.63
C MET A 886 4.34 18.65 33.65
N PRO A 887 4.63 17.34 33.74
CA PRO A 887 4.17 16.25 32.87
C PRO A 887 2.77 15.72 33.21
N LEU A 888 2.05 15.23 32.20
CA LEU A 888 0.70 14.66 32.32
C LEU A 888 0.73 13.14 32.14
N GLY A 889 0.00 12.40 32.97
CA GLY A 889 -0.22 10.95 32.80
C GLY A 889 -1.17 10.59 31.64
N ILE A 890 -1.46 11.54 30.75
CA ILE A 890 -2.41 11.42 29.66
C ILE A 890 -1.66 11.00 28.39
N ILE A 891 -2.20 10.03 27.66
CA ILE A 891 -1.62 9.58 26.40
C ILE A 891 -1.66 10.69 25.36
N MET A 892 -0.62 10.75 24.54
CA MET A 892 -0.57 11.65 23.41
C MET A 892 -1.61 11.22 22.37
N PRO A 893 -2.43 12.13 21.85
CA PRO A 893 -3.55 11.78 21.00
C PRO A 893 -3.09 11.66 19.53
N ILE A 894 -2.19 10.72 19.26
CA ILE A 894 -1.74 10.34 17.91
C ILE A 894 -2.64 9.25 17.33
N GLN A 895 -2.65 9.11 16.00
CA GLN A 895 -3.50 8.10 15.34
C GLN A 895 -3.29 6.68 15.88
N GLN A 896 -2.05 6.30 16.20
CA GLN A 896 -1.71 5.00 16.75
C GLN A 896 -2.35 4.73 18.13
N SER A 897 -2.55 5.78 18.94
CA SER A 897 -3.17 5.70 20.27
C SER A 897 -4.64 5.29 20.23
N PHE A 898 -5.33 5.54 19.11
CA PHE A 898 -6.75 5.25 18.92
C PHE A 898 -7.02 3.96 18.15
N MET A 899 -5.98 3.32 17.60
CA MET A 899 -6.11 2.08 16.83
C MET A 899 -5.85 0.85 17.71
N ALA A 900 -6.88 0.04 17.92
CA ALA A 900 -6.73 -1.25 18.60
C ALA A 900 -6.07 -2.28 17.66
N ASN A 901 -4.87 -2.75 18.03
CA ASN A 901 -4.17 -3.83 17.33
C ASN A 901 -4.75 -5.18 17.76
N LEU A 902 -5.74 -5.67 17.01
CA LEU A 902 -6.36 -6.95 17.34
C LEU A 902 -5.43 -8.13 17.02
N PRO A 903 -5.21 -9.07 17.95
CA PRO A 903 -4.35 -10.22 17.72
C PRO A 903 -4.88 -11.12 16.59
N THR A 904 -3.99 -11.82 15.91
CA THR A 904 -4.36 -12.87 14.95
C THR A 904 -5.04 -14.02 15.70
N CYS A 905 -6.31 -14.26 15.36
CA CYS A 905 -7.24 -15.21 16.00
C CYS A 905 -6.78 -16.68 16.05
N ASP A 906 -5.63 -17.02 15.46
CA ASP A 906 -5.10 -18.38 15.45
C ASP A 906 -4.14 -18.63 16.64
N SER A 907 -3.86 -17.61 17.46
CA SER A 907 -3.24 -17.77 18.78
C SER A 907 -4.33 -17.98 19.82
N THR A 908 -4.22 -19.03 20.63
CA THR A 908 -5.02 -19.22 21.84
C THR A 908 -4.84 -18.00 22.72
N LEU A 909 -5.87 -17.15 22.80
CA LEU A 909 -5.86 -15.94 23.62
C LEU A 909 -5.60 -16.34 25.08
N PRO A 910 -4.52 -15.89 25.72
CA PRO A 910 -4.47 -15.84 27.18
C PRO A 910 -5.52 -14.80 27.61
N ASP A 911 -6.40 -15.16 28.54
CA ASP A 911 -7.57 -14.40 28.98
C ASP A 911 -7.32 -12.99 29.58
N SER A 912 -6.12 -12.39 29.45
CA SER A 912 -5.84 -11.10 30.11
C SER A 912 -4.62 -10.28 29.64
N SER A 913 -3.95 -10.60 28.52
CA SER A 913 -2.83 -9.75 28.07
C SER A 913 -3.33 -8.59 27.18
N ASP A 914 -3.23 -7.37 27.70
CA ASP A 914 -3.68 -6.10 27.11
C ASP A 914 -3.49 -5.98 25.58
N ILE A 915 -4.58 -5.70 24.88
CA ILE A 915 -4.59 -5.44 23.41
C ILE A 915 -3.75 -4.21 23.02
N PHE A 916 -3.38 -3.41 24.02
CA PHE A 916 -2.56 -2.21 23.90
C PHE A 916 -1.15 -2.35 24.51
N SER A 917 -0.79 -3.46 25.18
CA SER A 917 0.48 -3.56 25.92
C SER A 917 1.71 -3.88 25.06
N PHE A 918 1.53 -4.31 23.81
CA PHE A 918 2.66 -4.48 22.87
C PHE A 918 3.21 -3.15 22.34
N THR A 919 2.65 -2.00 22.74
CA THR A 919 3.09 -0.68 22.31
C THR A 919 3.02 0.27 23.51
N GLU A 920 4.15 0.59 24.14
CA GLU A 920 4.20 1.65 25.15
C GLU A 920 3.73 2.96 24.49
N LEU A 921 2.49 3.37 24.79
CA LEU A 921 1.91 4.58 24.20
C LEU A 921 2.55 5.82 24.84
N PRO A 922 3.06 6.78 24.04
CA PRO A 922 3.72 7.95 24.59
C PRO A 922 2.71 8.84 25.33
N THR A 923 3.00 9.18 26.58
CA THR A 923 2.33 10.19 27.39
C THR A 923 2.87 11.60 27.11
N ILE A 924 2.10 12.63 27.47
CA ILE A 924 2.49 14.03 27.27
C ILE A 924 3.42 14.48 28.43
N ILE A 925 4.71 14.63 28.16
CA ILE A 925 5.69 15.13 29.15
C ILE A 925 5.81 16.65 29.12
N GLY A 926 5.65 17.28 27.95
CA GLY A 926 5.85 18.72 27.81
C GLY A 926 5.12 19.34 26.64
N ILE A 927 5.17 20.67 26.59
CA ILE A 927 4.70 21.51 25.50
C ILE A 927 5.80 22.53 25.18
N ALA A 928 6.05 22.81 23.91
CA ALA A 928 7.04 23.80 23.49
C ALA A 928 6.66 25.21 23.99
N ASP A 929 7.66 26.08 24.11
CA ASP A 929 7.47 27.42 24.67
C ASP A 929 6.82 28.39 23.66
N GLU A 930 6.91 28.09 22.37
CA GLU A 930 6.36 28.90 21.29
C GLU A 930 5.33 28.11 20.47
N ALA A 931 4.21 28.76 20.13
CA ALA A 931 3.23 28.26 19.17
C ALA A 931 3.10 29.22 17.98
N GLU A 932 3.08 28.67 16.77
CA GLU A 932 3.01 29.44 15.52
C GLU A 932 1.56 29.73 15.11
N ILE A 933 1.23 30.97 14.74
CA ILE A 933 -0.08 31.36 14.21
C ILE A 933 0.01 31.40 12.68
N LEU A 934 -0.75 30.54 12.00
CA LEU A 934 -0.76 30.48 10.54
C LEU A 934 -1.60 31.61 9.93
N SER A 935 -1.17 32.11 8.78
CA SER A 935 -1.85 33.14 8.01
C SER A 935 -3.00 32.54 7.18
N SER A 936 -4.13 32.24 7.81
CA SER A 936 -5.38 31.85 7.14
C SER A 936 -6.57 32.63 7.69
N LEU A 937 -7.76 32.49 7.07
CA LEU A 937 -8.99 33.17 7.50
C LEU A 937 -9.31 32.92 8.98
N GLN A 938 -9.09 31.71 9.47
CA GLN A 938 -9.37 31.30 10.85
C GLN A 938 -8.19 31.46 11.81
N ARG A 939 -6.98 31.78 11.31
CA ARG A 939 -5.74 31.91 12.09
C ARG A 939 -5.52 30.74 13.09
N PRO A 940 -5.40 29.49 12.59
CA PRO A 940 -5.16 28.32 13.43
C PRO A 940 -3.74 28.36 14.02
N LYS A 941 -3.55 27.64 15.14
CA LYS A 941 -2.31 27.67 15.93
C LYS A 941 -1.63 26.32 15.86
N LYS A 942 -0.35 26.30 15.50
CA LYS A 942 0.49 25.11 15.51
C LYS A 942 1.22 25.03 16.84
N VAL A 943 0.93 23.98 17.59
CA VAL A 943 1.40 23.73 18.95
C VAL A 943 2.22 22.44 18.94
N VAL A 944 3.35 22.41 19.65
CA VAL A 944 4.23 21.23 19.70
C VAL A 944 4.19 20.63 21.10
N PHE A 945 3.86 19.35 21.20
CA PHE A 945 3.96 18.56 22.44
C PHE A 945 5.17 17.64 22.40
N VAL A 946 5.76 17.39 23.57
CA VAL A 946 6.89 16.48 23.77
C VAL A 946 6.37 15.20 24.41
N GLY A 947 6.55 14.07 23.74
CA GLY A 947 6.17 12.75 24.25
C GLY A 947 7.16 12.20 25.27
N SER A 948 6.78 11.12 25.98
CA SER A 948 7.70 10.41 26.88
C SER A 948 8.86 9.71 26.19
N ASP A 949 8.76 9.53 24.88
CA ASP A 949 9.83 9.08 23.99
C ASP A 949 10.81 10.20 23.60
N GLY A 950 10.60 11.44 24.06
CA GLY A 950 11.40 12.60 23.68
C GLY A 950 11.12 13.12 22.27
N ILE A 951 10.12 12.58 21.56
CA ILE A 951 9.78 13.00 20.20
C ILE A 951 8.80 14.17 20.26
N GLU A 952 9.16 15.25 19.55
CA GLU A 952 8.31 16.42 19.35
C GLU A 952 7.23 16.14 18.30
N ARG A 953 5.96 16.37 18.67
CA ARG A 953 4.81 16.18 17.79
C ARG A 953 3.99 17.46 17.70
N ALA A 954 3.81 17.93 16.47
CA ALA A 954 3.03 19.14 16.21
C ALA A 954 1.54 18.82 16.04
N PHE A 955 0.69 19.73 16.50
CA PHE A 955 -0.76 19.69 16.37
C PHE A 955 -1.27 21.06 15.93
N LEU A 956 -2.30 21.06 15.09
CA LEU A 956 -2.98 22.25 14.61
C LEU A 956 -4.29 22.44 15.39
N CYS A 957 -4.33 23.49 16.21
CA CYS A 957 -5.51 23.96 16.92
C CYS A 957 -6.35 24.84 15.98
N LYS A 958 -7.52 24.34 15.56
CA LYS A 958 -8.44 25.04 14.65
C LYS A 958 -9.62 25.64 15.43
N PRO A 959 -9.81 26.98 15.39
CA PRO A 959 -10.98 27.63 15.95
C PRO A 959 -12.11 27.79 14.92
N LYS A 960 -13.36 27.81 15.39
CA LYS A 960 -14.59 28.02 14.61
C LYS A 960 -14.80 27.00 13.49
N ASP A 961 -14.39 25.75 13.71
CA ASP A 961 -14.46 24.66 12.74
C ASP A 961 -14.99 23.37 13.39
N ASP A 962 -15.83 22.62 12.67
CA ASP A 962 -16.47 21.39 13.16
C ASP A 962 -15.68 20.15 12.71
N LEU A 963 -14.66 19.79 13.49
CA LEU A 963 -13.73 18.71 13.17
C LEU A 963 -14.32 17.29 13.30
N ARG A 964 -15.60 17.15 13.63
CA ARG A 964 -16.24 15.82 13.68
C ARG A 964 -16.27 15.19 12.30
N LYS A 965 -16.45 15.98 11.23
CA LYS A 965 -16.37 15.48 9.84
C LYS A 965 -15.00 14.86 9.55
N ASP A 966 -13.94 15.58 9.88
CA ASP A 966 -12.56 15.16 9.70
C ASP A 966 -12.26 13.89 10.53
N ALA A 967 -12.69 13.83 11.79
CA ALA A 967 -12.51 12.65 12.64
C ALA A 967 -13.21 11.40 12.06
N ARG A 968 -14.45 11.55 11.60
CA ARG A 968 -15.19 10.44 10.96
C ARG A 968 -14.59 10.02 9.63
N MET A 969 -14.06 10.96 8.84
CA MET A 969 -13.33 10.63 7.63
C MET A 969 -12.06 9.81 7.93
N MET A 970 -11.36 10.10 9.04
CA MET A 970 -10.22 9.28 9.47
C MET A 970 -10.63 7.87 9.92
N GLU A 971 -11.77 7.73 10.60
CA GLU A 971 -12.35 6.41 10.93
C GLU A 971 -12.71 5.61 9.66
N PHE A 972 -13.32 6.28 8.68
CA PHE A 972 -13.66 5.71 7.38
C PHE A 972 -12.40 5.26 6.61
N ASN A 973 -11.38 6.11 6.55
CA ASN A 973 -10.10 5.79 5.91
C ASN A 973 -9.37 4.65 6.63
N ALA A 974 -9.43 4.57 7.97
CA ALA A 974 -8.88 3.46 8.73
C ALA A 974 -9.60 2.13 8.41
N MET A 975 -10.92 2.16 8.18
CA MET A 975 -11.65 1.00 7.67
C MET A 975 -11.18 0.62 6.26
N ILE A 976 -11.03 1.58 5.34
CA ILE A 976 -10.54 1.32 3.99
C ILE A 976 -9.15 0.68 4.01
N ASN A 977 -8.21 1.19 4.80
CA ASN A 977 -6.87 0.62 4.95
C ASN A 977 -6.90 -0.85 5.36
N ARG A 978 -7.87 -1.22 6.20
CA ARG A 978 -8.06 -2.62 6.63
C ARG A 978 -8.72 -3.50 5.59
N LEU A 979 -9.58 -2.94 4.73
CA LEU A 979 -10.15 -3.67 3.61
C LEU A 979 -9.10 -3.88 2.51
N LEU A 980 -8.29 -2.86 2.23
CA LEU A 980 -7.15 -2.94 1.31
C LEU A 980 -6.12 -3.97 1.78
N SER A 981 -5.77 -4.00 3.08
CA SER A 981 -4.82 -5.00 3.59
C SER A 981 -5.36 -6.44 3.54
N LYS A 982 -6.69 -6.64 3.60
CA LYS A 982 -7.35 -7.94 3.41
C LYS A 982 -7.26 -8.45 1.97
N CYS A 983 -7.30 -7.56 0.97
CA CYS A 983 -7.21 -7.91 -0.45
C CYS A 983 -5.76 -8.23 -0.88
N ALA A 984 -5.56 -9.34 -1.59
CA ALA A 984 -4.22 -9.77 -2.02
C ALA A 984 -3.59 -8.80 -3.05
N GLU A 985 -4.36 -8.38 -4.06
CA GLU A 985 -3.91 -7.44 -5.10
C GLU A 985 -3.50 -6.08 -4.54
N SER A 986 -4.26 -5.59 -3.55
CA SER A 986 -3.96 -4.34 -2.84
C SER A 986 -2.76 -4.49 -1.91
N ARG A 987 -2.62 -5.63 -1.21
CA ARG A 987 -1.48 -5.91 -0.33
C ARG A 987 -0.16 -6.04 -1.10
N ARG A 988 -0.19 -6.67 -2.29
CA ARG A 988 0.98 -6.77 -3.19
C ARG A 988 1.56 -5.40 -3.50
N ARG A 989 0.70 -4.41 -3.74
CA ARG A 989 1.06 -3.02 -4.07
C ARG A 989 1.18 -2.11 -2.84
N LYS A 990 0.99 -2.65 -1.63
CA LYS A 990 0.95 -1.90 -0.36
C LYS A 990 0.05 -0.66 -0.45
N LEU A 991 -1.18 -0.81 -0.96
CA LEU A 991 -2.12 0.31 -1.05
C LEU A 991 -2.63 0.71 0.33
N TYR A 992 -2.54 2.00 0.65
CA TYR A 992 -3.09 2.61 1.86
C TYR A 992 -3.40 4.09 1.66
N ILE A 993 -4.15 4.65 2.59
CA ILE A 993 -4.39 6.08 2.79
C ILE A 993 -3.69 6.48 4.08
N ARG A 994 -2.89 7.55 4.04
CA ARG A 994 -2.30 8.09 5.27
C ARG A 994 -3.38 8.71 6.15
N THR A 995 -3.48 8.22 7.37
CA THR A 995 -4.42 8.72 8.39
C THR A 995 -3.67 9.49 9.47
N PHE A 996 -4.35 10.44 10.10
CA PHE A 996 -3.83 11.27 11.18
C PHE A 996 -4.93 11.49 12.22
N ALA A 997 -4.56 11.73 13.48
CA ALA A 997 -5.55 11.92 14.53
C ALA A 997 -6.26 13.27 14.40
N VAL A 998 -7.56 13.24 14.63
CA VAL A 998 -8.40 14.44 14.73
C VAL A 998 -9.22 14.35 16.00
N ILE A 999 -9.12 15.39 16.82
CA ILE A 999 -9.70 15.42 18.16
C ILE A 999 -10.67 16.61 18.23
N PRO A 1000 -11.98 16.39 18.10
CA PRO A 1000 -12.96 17.43 18.35
C PRO A 1000 -12.99 17.76 19.85
N LEU A 1001 -12.86 19.04 20.20
CA LEU A 1001 -12.89 19.51 21.59
C LEU A 1001 -14.26 20.10 21.96
N THR A 1002 -14.88 20.80 21.01
CA THR A 1002 -16.25 21.31 21.07
C THR A 1002 -16.92 21.15 19.70
N GLU A 1003 -18.12 21.69 19.51
CA GLU A 1003 -18.82 21.70 18.22
C GLU A 1003 -18.17 22.65 17.19
N ASP A 1004 -17.34 23.59 17.67
CA ASP A 1004 -16.76 24.68 16.90
C ASP A 1004 -15.23 24.82 17.10
N CYS A 1005 -14.56 23.86 17.74
CA CYS A 1005 -13.09 23.81 17.75
C CYS A 1005 -12.54 22.41 18.00
N GLY A 1006 -11.27 22.23 17.63
CA GLY A 1006 -10.52 21.04 18.01
C GLY A 1006 -9.07 21.06 17.56
N MET A 1007 -8.45 19.88 17.57
CA MET A 1007 -7.04 19.68 17.23
C MET A 1007 -6.88 18.65 16.13
N VAL A 1008 -5.92 18.88 15.25
CA VAL A 1008 -5.53 17.96 14.17
C VAL A 1008 -4.05 17.64 14.31
N GLU A 1009 -3.68 16.36 14.24
CA GLU A 1009 -2.28 15.94 14.20
C GLU A 1009 -1.58 16.51 12.95
N TRP A 1010 -0.45 17.18 13.15
CA TRP A 1010 0.32 17.72 12.04
C TRP A 1010 1.12 16.60 11.38
N VAL A 1011 0.92 16.41 10.08
CA VAL A 1011 1.68 15.41 9.32
C VAL A 1011 3.05 15.99 8.97
N PRO A 1012 4.16 15.43 9.49
CA PRO A 1012 5.50 15.98 9.27
C PRO A 1012 5.93 15.86 7.80
N HIS A 1013 6.90 16.70 7.40
CA HIS A 1013 7.51 16.71 6.06
C HIS A 1013 6.53 16.94 4.88
N THR A 1014 5.31 17.40 5.16
CA THR A 1014 4.31 17.67 4.13
C THR A 1014 4.37 19.09 3.59
N ARG A 1015 4.18 19.24 2.28
CA ARG A 1015 4.06 20.54 1.59
C ARG A 1015 2.87 20.53 0.63
N GLY A 1016 2.13 21.63 0.57
CA GLY A 1016 0.97 21.75 -0.33
C GLY A 1016 1.38 21.88 -1.80
N LEU A 1017 0.62 21.24 -2.70
CA LEU A 1017 0.82 21.26 -4.16
C LEU A 1017 1.06 22.66 -4.71
N ARG A 1018 0.25 23.65 -4.27
CA ARG A 1018 0.34 25.05 -4.70
C ARG A 1018 1.71 25.64 -4.41
N HIS A 1019 2.24 25.42 -3.20
CA HIS A 1019 3.53 25.96 -2.79
C HIS A 1019 4.66 25.31 -3.58
N ILE A 1020 4.59 23.98 -3.78
CA ILE A 1020 5.58 23.24 -4.58
C ILE A 1020 5.62 23.76 -6.02
N LEU A 1021 4.47 23.83 -6.69
CA LEU A 1021 4.41 24.29 -8.08
C LEU A 1021 4.85 25.75 -8.22
N GLN A 1022 4.43 26.62 -7.31
CA GLN A 1022 4.84 28.03 -7.34
C GLN A 1022 6.36 28.17 -7.22
N ASP A 1023 6.99 27.45 -6.29
CA ASP A 1023 8.44 27.51 -6.12
C ASP A 1023 9.18 27.04 -7.39
N ILE A 1024 8.70 25.96 -8.03
CA ILE A 1024 9.29 25.45 -9.27
C ILE A 1024 9.10 26.45 -10.43
N TYR A 1025 7.91 27.04 -10.58
CA TYR A 1025 7.68 28.05 -11.61
C TYR A 1025 8.47 29.35 -11.37
N ILE A 1026 8.76 29.70 -10.10
CA ILE A 1026 9.63 30.83 -9.75
C ILE A 1026 11.06 30.54 -10.20
N THR A 1027 11.59 29.34 -9.90
CA THR A 1027 12.92 28.90 -10.39
C THR A 1027 12.98 28.94 -11.92
N CYS A 1028 11.89 28.58 -12.59
CA CYS A 1028 11.78 28.64 -14.06
C CYS A 1028 11.54 30.07 -14.62
N LYS A 1029 11.47 31.11 -13.77
CA LYS A 1029 11.14 32.50 -14.14
C LYS A 1029 9.79 32.67 -14.85
N LYS A 1030 8.85 31.73 -14.68
CA LYS A 1030 7.50 31.76 -15.27
C LYS A 1030 6.42 32.27 -14.31
N PHE A 1031 6.74 32.40 -13.01
CA PHE A 1031 5.80 32.87 -12.00
C PHE A 1031 6.41 33.95 -11.12
N ASP A 1032 5.65 35.03 -10.91
CA ASP A 1032 5.95 36.10 -9.96
C ASP A 1032 4.77 36.19 -8.97
N ARG A 1033 5.07 36.02 -7.68
CA ARG A 1033 4.07 36.00 -6.59
C ARG A 1033 3.21 37.27 -6.56
N GLN A 1034 3.71 38.41 -7.02
CA GLN A 1034 3.00 39.69 -6.99
C GLN A 1034 2.29 40.04 -8.30
N LYS A 1035 2.85 39.67 -9.46
CA LYS A 1035 2.33 40.10 -10.77
C LYS A 1035 1.39 39.08 -11.43
N THR A 1036 1.69 37.79 -11.28
CA THR A 1036 1.00 36.73 -12.03
C THR A 1036 -0.44 36.53 -11.57
N ASN A 1037 -0.70 36.55 -10.26
CA ASN A 1037 -2.05 36.39 -9.72
C ASN A 1037 -3.03 37.51 -10.14
N PRO A 1038 -2.66 38.81 -10.05
CA PRO A 1038 -3.50 39.89 -10.61
C PRO A 1038 -3.69 39.81 -12.12
N GLN A 1039 -2.66 39.40 -12.87
CA GLN A 1039 -2.75 39.23 -14.32
C GLN A 1039 -3.77 38.14 -14.69
N LEU A 1040 -3.75 37.00 -14.01
CA LEU A 1040 -4.73 35.92 -14.21
C LEU A 1040 -6.15 36.39 -13.90
N LYS A 1041 -6.34 37.11 -12.79
CA LYS A 1041 -7.66 37.67 -12.45
C LYS A 1041 -8.18 38.59 -13.56
N ARG A 1042 -7.33 39.47 -14.12
CA ARG A 1042 -7.70 40.33 -15.25
C ARG A 1042 -8.10 39.54 -16.50
N ILE A 1043 -7.42 38.44 -16.80
CA ILE A 1043 -7.77 37.57 -17.95
C ILE A 1043 -9.17 36.99 -17.75
N TYR A 1044 -9.47 36.45 -16.56
CA TYR A 1044 -10.80 35.93 -16.25
C TYR A 1044 -11.88 37.01 -16.32
N ASP A 1045 -11.64 38.18 -15.72
CA ASP A 1045 -12.61 39.29 -15.69
C ASP A 1045 -12.88 39.86 -17.11
N GLN A 1046 -11.87 39.92 -17.99
CA GLN A 1046 -11.99 40.46 -19.35
C GLN A 1046 -12.74 39.53 -20.32
N HIS A 1047 -12.60 38.22 -20.12
CA HIS A 1047 -13.13 37.19 -21.02
C HIS A 1047 -14.42 36.53 -20.52
N GLN A 1048 -14.91 36.91 -19.34
CA GLN A 1048 -16.19 36.45 -18.80
C GLN A 1048 -17.33 36.75 -19.79
N GLY A 1049 -17.92 35.69 -20.37
CA GLY A 1049 -19.05 35.77 -21.31
C GLY A 1049 -18.70 36.03 -22.79
N LYS A 1050 -17.42 36.24 -23.14
CA LYS A 1050 -16.98 36.48 -24.54
C LYS A 1050 -16.36 35.27 -25.23
N LEU A 1051 -15.68 34.42 -24.46
CA LEU A 1051 -15.08 33.15 -24.89
C LEU A 1051 -15.62 32.05 -24.00
N SER A 1052 -15.68 30.83 -24.51
CA SER A 1052 -15.99 29.69 -23.66
C SER A 1052 -14.83 29.46 -22.68
N GLU A 1053 -15.15 29.09 -21.43
CA GLU A 1053 -14.18 29.02 -20.34
C GLU A 1053 -13.08 27.97 -20.61
N ASP A 1054 -13.39 26.96 -21.41
CA ASP A 1054 -12.46 25.91 -21.85
C ASP A 1054 -11.48 26.39 -22.94
N GLU A 1055 -11.95 27.16 -23.92
CA GLU A 1055 -11.08 27.78 -24.93
C GLU A 1055 -10.12 28.79 -24.28
N MET A 1056 -10.60 29.55 -23.29
CA MET A 1056 -9.77 30.47 -22.51
C MET A 1056 -8.65 29.72 -21.76
N LEU A 1057 -9.01 28.64 -21.05
CA LEU A 1057 -8.04 27.81 -20.33
C LEU A 1057 -6.98 27.27 -21.31
N LYS A 1058 -7.41 26.66 -22.42
CA LYS A 1058 -6.53 26.01 -23.39
C LYS A 1058 -5.62 26.98 -24.15
N THR A 1059 -6.14 28.12 -24.58
CA THR A 1059 -5.41 29.02 -25.50
C THR A 1059 -4.61 30.13 -24.78
N LYS A 1060 -5.04 30.56 -23.59
CA LYS A 1060 -4.42 31.69 -22.87
C LYS A 1060 -3.67 31.28 -21.62
N ILE A 1061 -4.21 30.34 -20.83
CA ILE A 1061 -3.69 30.03 -19.49
C ILE A 1061 -2.67 28.88 -19.53
N LEU A 1062 -3.03 27.72 -20.08
CA LEU A 1062 -2.13 26.55 -20.12
C LEU A 1062 -0.77 26.84 -20.78
N PRO A 1063 -0.67 27.63 -21.87
CA PRO A 1063 0.64 27.97 -22.45
C PRO A 1063 1.57 28.75 -21.52
N MET A 1064 1.03 29.49 -20.54
CA MET A 1064 1.83 30.20 -19.54
C MET A 1064 2.44 29.26 -18.49
N PHE A 1065 1.78 28.11 -18.25
CA PHE A 1065 2.13 27.16 -17.19
C PHE A 1065 2.30 25.76 -17.79
N PRO A 1066 3.46 25.41 -18.36
CA PRO A 1066 3.71 24.04 -18.79
C PRO A 1066 3.78 23.10 -17.56
N PRO A 1067 3.53 21.81 -17.73
CA PRO A 1067 3.67 20.84 -16.65
C PRO A 1067 5.12 20.75 -16.14
N VAL A 1068 5.33 20.82 -14.83
CA VAL A 1068 6.67 20.85 -14.20
C VAL A 1068 6.80 20.00 -12.93
N PHE A 1069 5.77 19.25 -12.55
CA PHE A 1069 5.75 18.56 -11.26
C PHE A 1069 6.72 17.39 -11.18
N HIS A 1070 7.07 16.75 -12.30
CA HIS A 1070 8.13 15.72 -12.33
C HIS A 1070 9.46 16.23 -11.77
N ARG A 1071 9.75 17.54 -11.89
CA ARG A 1071 10.98 18.15 -11.36
C ARG A 1071 11.04 18.10 -9.85
N TRP A 1072 9.89 18.21 -9.17
CA TRP A 1072 9.84 18.10 -7.71
C TRP A 1072 10.36 16.75 -7.23
N PHE A 1073 10.00 15.66 -7.91
CA PHE A 1073 10.47 14.33 -7.57
C PHE A 1073 11.98 14.21 -7.78
N LEU A 1074 12.52 14.77 -8.87
CA LEU A 1074 13.97 14.73 -9.15
C LEU A 1074 14.78 15.53 -8.13
N THR A 1075 14.30 16.72 -7.73
CA THR A 1075 15.03 17.57 -6.77
C THR A 1075 14.90 17.07 -5.33
N THR A 1076 13.79 16.42 -4.98
CA THR A 1076 13.53 15.97 -3.60
C THR A 1076 14.14 14.59 -3.33
N PHE A 1077 14.14 13.72 -4.34
CA PHE A 1077 14.65 12.35 -4.24
C PHE A 1077 15.80 12.16 -5.24
N THR A 1078 17.02 12.47 -4.79
CA THR A 1078 18.21 12.42 -5.65
C THR A 1078 18.67 11.00 -5.96
N GLU A 1079 18.41 10.06 -5.05
CA GLU A 1079 18.66 8.63 -5.28
C GLU A 1079 17.58 8.04 -6.24
N PRO A 1080 17.96 7.45 -7.40
CA PRO A 1080 16.99 6.96 -8.38
C PRO A 1080 16.01 5.91 -7.86
N ALA A 1081 16.46 5.01 -6.96
CA ALA A 1081 15.59 4.01 -6.34
C ALA A 1081 14.58 4.65 -5.38
N ALA A 1082 14.98 5.67 -4.61
CA ALA A 1082 14.08 6.44 -3.75
C ALA A 1082 13.09 7.27 -4.59
N TRP A 1083 13.57 7.90 -5.68
CA TRP A 1083 12.74 8.63 -6.65
C TRP A 1083 11.64 7.75 -7.24
N PHE A 1084 12.00 6.57 -7.73
CA PHE A 1084 11.03 5.64 -8.32
C PHE A 1084 10.00 5.17 -7.28
N ARG A 1085 10.47 4.79 -6.08
CA ARG A 1085 9.57 4.40 -4.96
C ARG A 1085 8.62 5.53 -4.58
N ALA A 1086 9.12 6.76 -4.49
CA ALA A 1086 8.31 7.92 -4.14
C ALA A 1086 7.26 8.24 -5.21
N ARG A 1087 7.60 8.11 -6.49
CA ARG A 1087 6.65 8.27 -7.59
C ARG A 1087 5.57 7.19 -7.59
N VAL A 1088 5.94 5.93 -7.35
CA VAL A 1088 4.96 4.83 -7.23
C VAL A 1088 4.04 5.05 -6.03
N ALA A 1089 4.58 5.50 -4.89
CA ALA A 1089 3.80 5.85 -3.70
C ALA A 1089 2.84 7.02 -3.98
N TYR A 1090 3.28 8.06 -4.69
CA TYR A 1090 2.44 9.16 -5.18
C TYR A 1090 1.29 8.64 -6.06
N ALA A 1091 1.59 7.79 -7.04
CA ALA A 1091 0.57 7.21 -7.93
C ALA A 1091 -0.45 6.37 -7.15
N HIS A 1092 0.02 5.52 -6.21
CA HIS A 1092 -0.83 4.68 -5.38
C HIS A 1092 -1.76 5.50 -4.48
N THR A 1093 -1.20 6.39 -3.67
CA THR A 1093 -1.96 7.18 -2.69
C THR A 1093 -2.91 8.16 -3.36
N THR A 1094 -2.51 8.80 -4.47
CA THR A 1094 -3.38 9.71 -5.24
C THR A 1094 -4.52 8.96 -5.93
N ALA A 1095 -4.27 7.77 -6.48
CA ALA A 1095 -5.34 6.93 -7.07
C ALA A 1095 -6.36 6.48 -6.02
N VAL A 1096 -5.89 6.02 -4.85
CA VAL A 1096 -6.77 5.61 -3.75
C VAL A 1096 -7.61 6.81 -3.27
N TRP A 1097 -6.99 7.97 -3.05
CA TRP A 1097 -7.72 9.20 -2.66
C TRP A 1097 -8.70 9.69 -3.71
N SER A 1098 -8.37 9.60 -5.00
CA SER A 1098 -9.26 9.98 -6.10
C SER A 1098 -10.56 9.16 -6.08
N MET A 1099 -10.45 7.83 -5.91
CA MET A 1099 -11.63 6.96 -5.84
C MET A 1099 -12.42 7.18 -4.55
N VAL A 1100 -11.75 7.25 -3.40
CA VAL A 1100 -12.40 7.46 -2.10
C VAL A 1100 -13.09 8.83 -2.03
N GLY A 1101 -12.42 9.88 -2.51
CA GLY A 1101 -12.94 11.23 -2.60
C GLY A 1101 -14.18 11.31 -3.49
N HIS A 1102 -14.17 10.66 -4.66
CA HIS A 1102 -15.34 10.59 -5.52
C HIS A 1102 -16.51 9.85 -4.87
N ILE A 1103 -16.27 8.68 -4.26
CA ILE A 1103 -17.32 7.91 -3.59
C ILE A 1103 -18.00 8.72 -2.49
N VAL A 1104 -17.23 9.41 -1.64
CA VAL A 1104 -17.79 10.23 -0.54
C VAL A 1104 -18.31 11.60 -1.01
N GLY A 1105 -17.91 12.08 -2.19
CA GLY A 1105 -18.27 13.40 -2.70
C GLY A 1105 -17.46 14.52 -2.03
N LEU A 1106 -16.15 14.34 -1.92
CA LEU A 1106 -15.21 15.31 -1.36
C LEU A 1106 -14.92 16.45 -2.36
N GLY A 1107 -15.28 17.67 -1.98
CA GLY A 1107 -15.00 18.91 -2.74
C GLY A 1107 -13.94 19.79 -2.09
N ASP A 1108 -13.78 21.02 -2.60
CA ASP A 1108 -12.82 22.03 -2.15
C ASP A 1108 -11.35 21.56 -2.19
N ARG A 1109 -10.98 20.87 -3.27
CA ARG A 1109 -9.65 20.27 -3.47
C ARG A 1109 -8.68 21.23 -4.16
N HIS A 1110 -8.53 22.44 -3.63
CA HIS A 1110 -7.52 23.39 -4.09
C HIS A 1110 -6.10 22.94 -3.69
N GLY A 1111 -5.06 23.51 -4.32
CA GLY A 1111 -3.68 23.06 -4.17
C GLY A 1111 -3.04 23.24 -2.79
N GLU A 1112 -3.75 23.78 -1.79
CA GLU A 1112 -3.25 23.83 -0.40
C GLU A 1112 -3.80 22.68 0.45
N ASN A 1113 -4.93 22.08 0.04
CA ASN A 1113 -5.57 20.96 0.73
C ASN A 1113 -5.04 19.59 0.28
N ILE A 1114 -4.19 19.57 -0.76
CA ILE A 1114 -3.48 18.38 -1.23
C ILE A 1114 -2.01 18.57 -0.90
N LEU A 1115 -1.52 17.76 0.02
CA LEU A 1115 -0.15 17.79 0.53
C LEU A 1115 0.64 16.59 0.02
N PHE A 1116 1.94 16.77 -0.17
CA PHE A 1116 2.88 15.71 -0.49
C PHE A 1116 3.96 15.58 0.57
N ASP A 1117 4.26 14.36 0.98
CA ASP A 1117 5.38 14.07 1.88
C ASP A 1117 6.70 14.09 1.10
N SER A 1118 7.63 14.95 1.52
CA SER A 1118 8.96 15.08 0.91
C SER A 1118 9.89 13.90 1.22
N THR A 1119 9.50 12.96 2.08
CA THR A 1119 10.28 11.77 2.44
C THR A 1119 9.80 10.49 1.76
N THR A 1120 8.50 10.36 1.49
CA THR A 1120 7.91 9.16 0.89
C THR A 1120 7.24 9.39 -0.46
N GLY A 1121 6.88 10.62 -0.81
CA GLY A 1121 6.06 10.92 -1.99
C GLY A 1121 4.56 10.70 -1.79
N ASP A 1122 4.09 10.35 -0.59
CA ASP A 1122 2.67 10.11 -0.32
C ASP A 1122 1.82 11.36 -0.51
N CYS A 1123 0.65 11.18 -1.12
CA CYS A 1123 -0.41 12.17 -1.20
C CYS A 1123 -1.30 12.14 0.06
N VAL A 1124 -1.50 13.30 0.68
CA VAL A 1124 -2.30 13.49 1.88
C VAL A 1124 -3.34 14.58 1.65
N HIS A 1125 -4.62 14.23 1.75
CA HIS A 1125 -5.69 15.21 1.72
C HIS A 1125 -5.98 15.72 3.13
N VAL A 1126 -6.17 17.04 3.27
CA VAL A 1126 -6.54 17.71 4.52
C VAL A 1126 -7.77 18.59 4.31
N ASP A 1127 -8.40 19.00 5.41
CA ASP A 1127 -9.63 19.81 5.43
C ASP A 1127 -10.83 19.09 4.78
N PHE A 1128 -11.70 18.47 5.59
CA PHE A 1128 -12.87 17.73 5.11
C PHE A 1128 -14.18 18.50 5.37
N SER A 1129 -14.15 19.82 5.33
CA SER A 1129 -15.34 20.67 5.51
C SER A 1129 -16.40 20.44 4.41
N CYS A 1130 -15.95 20.27 3.16
CA CYS A 1130 -16.77 20.10 1.96
C CYS A 1130 -16.98 18.61 1.57
N LEU A 1131 -17.80 17.89 2.34
CA LEU A 1131 -18.21 16.50 2.06
C LEU A 1131 -19.62 16.41 1.47
N PHE A 1132 -19.94 15.25 0.89
CA PHE A 1132 -21.28 14.88 0.41
C PHE A 1132 -21.80 15.80 -0.70
N ASP A 1133 -20.97 16.02 -1.73
CA ASP A 1133 -21.29 16.79 -2.93
C ASP A 1133 -21.61 18.27 -2.67
N LYS A 1134 -21.21 18.81 -1.51
CA LYS A 1134 -21.34 20.25 -1.22
C LYS A 1134 -20.61 21.12 -2.23
N GLY A 1135 -19.54 20.61 -2.86
CA GLY A 1135 -18.84 21.29 -3.95
C GLY A 1135 -19.76 21.64 -5.12
N LEU A 1136 -20.79 20.83 -5.39
CA LEU A 1136 -21.79 21.10 -6.43
C LEU A 1136 -22.80 22.18 -6.04
N LEU A 1137 -22.91 22.51 -4.75
CA LEU A 1137 -23.83 23.51 -4.20
C LEU A 1137 -23.18 24.89 -4.01
N LEU A 1138 -21.88 25.01 -4.27
CA LEU A 1138 -21.16 26.28 -4.23
C LEU A 1138 -21.64 27.22 -5.36
N GLU A 1139 -21.41 28.52 -5.19
CA GLU A 1139 -21.78 29.55 -6.18
C GLU A 1139 -21.21 29.24 -7.57
N LYS A 1140 -19.95 28.77 -7.62
CA LYS A 1140 -19.38 28.10 -8.78
C LYS A 1140 -19.27 26.61 -8.47
N PRO A 1141 -20.09 25.74 -9.11
CA PRO A 1141 -20.12 24.32 -8.80
C PRO A 1141 -18.83 23.63 -9.24
N GLU A 1142 -18.30 22.76 -8.36
CA GLU A 1142 -17.16 21.91 -8.67
C GLU A 1142 -17.58 20.66 -9.46
N LEU A 1143 -17.50 20.73 -10.79
CA LEU A 1143 -17.98 19.67 -11.68
C LEU A 1143 -17.01 18.49 -11.83
N VAL A 1144 -15.74 18.69 -11.47
CA VAL A 1144 -14.67 17.70 -11.59
C VAL A 1144 -14.79 16.68 -10.43
N PRO A 1145 -14.77 15.35 -10.69
CA PRO A 1145 -14.98 14.34 -9.65
C PRO A 1145 -13.84 14.26 -8.61
N PHE A 1146 -12.61 14.56 -9.01
CA PHE A 1146 -11.43 14.69 -8.17
C PHE A 1146 -10.33 15.45 -8.93
N ARG A 1147 -9.37 16.06 -8.21
CA ARG A 1147 -8.31 16.85 -8.85
C ARG A 1147 -7.36 15.93 -9.63
N LEU A 1148 -7.34 16.08 -10.95
CA LEU A 1148 -6.36 15.46 -11.85
C LEU A 1148 -6.04 16.44 -12.99
N THR A 1149 -5.13 17.37 -12.71
CA THR A 1149 -4.70 18.42 -13.65
C THR A 1149 -3.42 18.01 -14.39
N GLN A 1150 -3.01 18.80 -15.39
CA GLN A 1150 -1.82 18.51 -16.21
C GLN A 1150 -0.53 18.29 -15.39
N ASN A 1151 -0.30 19.01 -14.28
CA ASN A 1151 0.88 18.77 -13.44
C ASN A 1151 0.72 17.51 -12.61
N MET A 1152 -0.49 17.19 -12.14
CA MET A 1152 -0.71 15.94 -11.41
C MET A 1152 -0.45 14.73 -12.31
N ILE A 1153 -0.89 14.80 -13.58
CA ILE A 1153 -0.59 13.79 -14.60
C ILE A 1153 0.91 13.73 -14.89
N ASP A 1154 1.58 14.88 -14.99
CA ASP A 1154 3.03 14.95 -15.21
C ASP A 1154 3.85 14.27 -14.11
N GLY A 1155 3.42 14.40 -12.85
CA GLY A 1155 4.03 13.72 -11.70
C GLY A 1155 3.88 12.19 -11.72
N LEU A 1156 2.92 11.64 -12.47
CA LEU A 1156 2.77 10.19 -12.61
C LEU A 1156 3.85 9.55 -13.51
N GLY A 1157 4.68 10.39 -14.15
CA GLY A 1157 5.75 9.95 -15.05
C GLY A 1157 5.28 9.75 -16.48
N ILE A 1158 6.12 9.12 -17.30
CA ILE A 1158 5.92 9.03 -18.75
C ILE A 1158 4.65 8.26 -19.17
N THR A 1159 4.11 7.39 -18.31
CA THR A 1159 2.86 6.66 -18.60
C THR A 1159 1.61 7.51 -18.36
N GLY A 1160 1.74 8.67 -17.71
CA GLY A 1160 0.60 9.48 -17.26
C GLY A 1160 -0.34 8.65 -16.39
N TYR A 1161 -1.65 8.78 -16.63
CA TYR A 1161 -2.67 8.06 -15.88
C TYR A 1161 -2.93 6.62 -16.39
N GLU A 1162 -2.50 6.24 -17.60
CA GLU A 1162 -2.79 4.95 -18.24
C GLU A 1162 -2.02 3.75 -17.64
N GLY A 1163 -1.08 3.99 -16.74
CA GLY A 1163 -0.31 2.95 -16.06
C GLY A 1163 -0.81 2.63 -14.65
N VAL A 1164 0.09 2.77 -13.67
CA VAL A 1164 -0.13 2.45 -12.25
C VAL A 1164 -1.40 3.12 -11.70
N PHE A 1165 -1.63 4.39 -12.04
CA PHE A 1165 -2.79 5.15 -11.53
C PHE A 1165 -4.13 4.51 -11.91
N LEU A 1166 -4.34 4.19 -13.19
CA LEU A 1166 -5.55 3.53 -13.67
C LEU A 1166 -5.75 2.19 -12.96
N LYS A 1167 -4.71 1.35 -12.89
CA LYS A 1167 -4.84 0.01 -12.31
C LYS A 1167 -5.17 0.04 -10.82
N VAL A 1168 -4.56 0.97 -10.08
CA VAL A 1168 -4.85 1.16 -8.66
C VAL A 1168 -6.27 1.70 -8.45
N CYS A 1169 -6.78 2.57 -9.32
CA CYS A 1169 -8.17 3.02 -9.27
C CYS A 1169 -9.15 1.85 -9.44
N GLU A 1170 -8.91 0.94 -10.40
CA GLU A 1170 -9.72 -0.26 -10.61
C GLU A 1170 -9.72 -1.18 -9.39
N ILE A 1171 -8.54 -1.46 -8.83
CA ILE A 1171 -8.39 -2.32 -7.64
C ILE A 1171 -9.10 -1.69 -6.45
N THR A 1172 -8.89 -0.39 -6.21
CA THR A 1172 -9.50 0.34 -5.08
C THR A 1172 -11.02 0.29 -5.18
N LEU A 1173 -11.58 0.65 -6.34
CA LEU A 1173 -13.01 0.65 -6.54
C LEU A 1173 -13.61 -0.77 -6.41
N SER A 1174 -12.94 -1.79 -6.93
CA SER A 1174 -13.35 -3.20 -6.75
C SER A 1174 -13.44 -3.60 -5.28
N VAL A 1175 -12.46 -3.21 -4.46
CA VAL A 1175 -12.47 -3.45 -3.00
C VAL A 1175 -13.61 -2.71 -2.32
N LEU A 1176 -13.84 -1.44 -2.68
CA LEU A 1176 -14.95 -0.63 -2.11
C LEU A 1176 -16.31 -1.25 -2.46
N ARG A 1177 -16.53 -1.70 -3.70
CA ARG A 1177 -17.78 -2.36 -4.12
C ARG A 1177 -18.01 -3.69 -3.40
N THR A 1178 -16.96 -4.51 -3.29
CA THR A 1178 -17.03 -5.83 -2.61
C THR A 1178 -17.44 -5.70 -1.14
N HIS A 1179 -17.01 -4.63 -0.49
CA HIS A 1179 -17.25 -4.38 0.94
C HIS A 1179 -18.22 -3.22 1.20
N ARG A 1180 -19.13 -2.94 0.27
CA ARG A 1180 -20.09 -1.82 0.37
C ARG A 1180 -20.82 -1.75 1.71
N GLU A 1181 -21.34 -2.88 2.21
CA GLU A 1181 -22.13 -2.93 3.45
C GLU A 1181 -21.33 -2.47 4.67
N ALA A 1182 -20.06 -2.87 4.76
CA ALA A 1182 -19.19 -2.48 5.86
C ALA A 1182 -18.91 -0.97 5.83
N LEU A 1183 -18.63 -0.43 4.64
CA LEU A 1183 -18.40 1.01 4.44
C LEU A 1183 -19.66 1.82 4.76
N MET A 1184 -20.83 1.38 4.28
CA MET A 1184 -22.11 2.03 4.56
C MET A 1184 -22.40 2.07 6.07
N SER A 1185 -22.10 1.00 6.81
CA SER A 1185 -22.33 0.98 8.26
C SER A 1185 -21.52 2.03 9.04
N VAL A 1186 -20.34 2.43 8.55
CA VAL A 1186 -19.58 3.54 9.13
C VAL A 1186 -20.16 4.87 8.70
N LEU A 1187 -20.53 5.01 7.43
CA LEU A 1187 -21.09 6.26 6.90
C LEU A 1187 -22.47 6.59 7.49
N GLU A 1188 -23.28 5.59 7.85
CA GLU A 1188 -24.57 5.78 8.54
C GLU A 1188 -24.42 6.57 9.85
N THR A 1189 -23.27 6.48 10.53
CA THR A 1189 -22.99 7.26 11.74
C THR A 1189 -23.01 8.77 11.48
N PHE A 1190 -22.66 9.21 10.26
CA PHE A 1190 -22.72 10.61 9.88
C PHE A 1190 -24.15 11.16 9.87
N ILE A 1191 -25.18 10.34 9.63
CA ILE A 1191 -26.59 10.82 9.62
C ILE A 1191 -26.98 11.41 10.96
N HIS A 1192 -26.44 10.83 12.02
CA HIS A 1192 -26.95 10.98 13.36
C HIS A 1192 -26.07 11.86 14.26
N ASP A 1193 -24.85 12.19 13.80
CA ASP A 1193 -24.06 13.22 14.43
C ASP A 1193 -24.75 14.59 14.22
N PRO A 1194 -25.05 15.35 15.29
CA PRO A 1194 -25.65 16.67 15.17
C PRO A 1194 -24.57 17.68 14.74
N LEU A 1195 -24.23 17.66 13.44
CA LEU A 1195 -23.28 18.60 12.84
C LEU A 1195 -23.86 20.01 12.86
N VAL A 1196 -23.02 21.01 13.17
CA VAL A 1196 -23.44 22.42 13.36
C VAL A 1196 -24.14 22.99 12.11
N GLU A 1197 -23.75 22.54 10.93
CA GLU A 1197 -24.31 23.01 9.66
C GLU A 1197 -25.73 22.51 9.40
N TRP A 1198 -26.09 21.35 9.95
CA TRP A 1198 -27.38 20.71 9.71
C TRP A 1198 -28.46 21.19 10.69
N THR A 1199 -28.03 21.64 11.87
CA THR A 1199 -28.91 22.18 12.91
C THR A 1199 -29.30 23.64 12.70
N LYS A 1200 -28.60 24.41 11.84
CA LYS A 1200 -28.96 25.81 11.53
C LYS A 1200 -30.31 25.96 10.81
N SER A 1201 -30.80 24.92 10.14
CA SER A 1201 -32.08 24.96 9.40
C SER A 1201 -33.31 24.61 10.26
N HIS A 1202 -33.12 23.94 11.40
CA HIS A 1202 -34.20 23.56 12.32
C HIS A 1202 -33.89 24.04 13.74
N LYS A 1203 -34.68 25.00 14.25
CA LYS A 1203 -34.53 25.51 15.62
C LYS A 1203 -34.45 24.35 16.62
N SER A 1204 -33.35 24.34 17.37
CA SER A 1204 -32.99 23.49 18.51
C SER A 1204 -34.16 22.82 19.25
N SER A 1205 -34.60 21.67 18.77
CA SER A 1205 -35.20 20.66 19.65
C SER A 1205 -34.05 19.78 20.14
N GLY A 1206 -33.94 19.57 21.45
CA GLY A 1206 -32.90 18.73 22.07
C GLY A 1206 -33.04 17.23 21.77
N VAL A 1207 -33.67 16.87 20.66
CA VAL A 1207 -34.05 15.52 20.23
C VAL A 1207 -33.34 15.21 18.91
N GLU A 1208 -32.84 13.99 18.74
CA GLU A 1208 -32.25 13.52 17.48
C GLU A 1208 -33.26 13.67 16.32
N VAL A 1209 -33.01 14.61 15.41
CA VAL A 1209 -33.80 14.80 14.17
C VAL A 1209 -33.09 14.10 13.03
N GLN A 1210 -33.80 13.24 12.29
CA GLN A 1210 -33.28 12.61 11.08
C GLN A 1210 -33.07 13.69 10.01
N ASN A 1211 -31.84 13.83 9.51
CA ASN A 1211 -31.54 14.85 8.51
C ASN A 1211 -31.78 14.32 7.07
N PRO A 1212 -32.75 14.87 6.32
CA PRO A 1212 -33.04 14.43 4.95
C PRO A 1212 -31.87 14.67 3.98
N HIS A 1213 -31.02 15.67 4.22
CA HIS A 1213 -29.81 15.88 3.42
C HIS A 1213 -28.80 14.75 3.59
N ALA A 1214 -28.62 14.26 4.82
CA ALA A 1214 -27.70 13.16 5.11
C ALA A 1214 -28.18 11.84 4.49
N GLN A 1215 -29.50 11.59 4.51
CA GLN A 1215 -30.11 10.42 3.85
C GLN A 1215 -29.90 10.45 2.32
N ARG A 1216 -30.10 11.61 1.68
CA ARG A 1216 -29.81 11.76 0.24
C ARG A 1216 -28.33 11.55 -0.08
N ALA A 1217 -27.44 12.12 0.72
CA ALA A 1217 -26.00 11.94 0.56
C ALA A 1217 -25.60 10.46 0.60
N ILE A 1218 -26.11 9.70 1.57
CA ILE A 1218 -25.81 8.27 1.71
C ILE A 1218 -26.39 7.44 0.57
N SER A 1219 -27.60 7.78 0.11
CA SER A 1219 -28.18 7.16 -1.09
C SER A 1219 -27.32 7.41 -2.33
N ASN A 1220 -26.78 8.62 -2.50
CA ASN A 1220 -25.84 8.93 -3.59
C ASN A 1220 -24.56 8.10 -3.49
N ILE A 1221 -23.98 7.96 -2.30
CA ILE A 1221 -22.79 7.15 -2.06
C ILE A 1221 -23.07 5.67 -2.39
N GLU A 1222 -24.21 5.15 -1.95
CA GLU A 1222 -24.62 3.78 -2.24
C GLU A 1222 -24.75 3.55 -3.74
N ALA A 1223 -25.40 4.46 -4.46
CA ALA A 1223 -25.51 4.40 -5.92
C ALA A 1223 -24.14 4.44 -6.63
N ARG A 1224 -23.21 5.29 -6.17
CA ARG A 1224 -21.82 5.31 -6.69
C ARG A 1224 -21.08 4.00 -6.45
N LEU A 1225 -21.26 3.37 -5.29
CA LEU A 1225 -20.71 2.04 -4.96
C LEU A 1225 -21.35 0.91 -5.79
N GLN A 1226 -22.57 1.10 -6.30
CA GLN A 1226 -23.22 0.18 -7.23
C GLN A 1226 -22.77 0.40 -8.69
N GLY A 1227 -22.03 1.47 -8.96
CA GLY A 1227 -21.58 1.83 -10.32
C GLY A 1227 -22.59 2.65 -11.11
N ILE A 1228 -23.59 3.23 -10.45
CA ILE A 1228 -24.56 4.15 -11.05
C ILE A 1228 -23.96 5.55 -11.02
N ILE A 1229 -24.04 6.28 -12.13
CA ILE A 1229 -23.56 7.66 -12.21
C ILE A 1229 -24.59 8.57 -11.54
N VAL A 1230 -24.14 9.35 -10.56
CA VAL A 1230 -25.00 10.26 -9.77
C VAL A 1230 -24.50 11.69 -9.94
N GLY A 1231 -25.38 12.61 -10.35
CA GLY A 1231 -25.08 14.04 -10.51
C GLY A 1231 -26.25 14.85 -11.08
N VAL A 1232 -26.16 16.18 -11.01
CA VAL A 1232 -27.25 17.13 -11.36
C VAL A 1232 -27.72 17.02 -12.82
N ALA A 1233 -26.93 16.42 -13.71
CA ALA A 1233 -27.24 16.21 -15.13
C ALA A 1233 -27.08 14.76 -15.61
N ALA A 1234 -26.91 13.79 -14.69
CA ALA A 1234 -26.72 12.40 -15.08
C ALA A 1234 -28.07 11.73 -15.37
N ALA A 1235 -28.26 11.26 -16.61
CA ALA A 1235 -29.38 10.39 -16.93
C ALA A 1235 -29.26 9.07 -16.14
N PRO A 1236 -30.38 8.43 -15.73
CA PRO A 1236 -30.34 7.14 -15.04
C PRO A 1236 -29.60 6.13 -15.92
N SER A 1237 -28.39 5.75 -15.50
CA SER A 1237 -27.50 4.87 -16.25
C SER A 1237 -27.54 3.46 -15.68
N LEU A 1238 -27.35 2.46 -16.55
CA LEU A 1238 -27.05 1.10 -16.11
C LEU A 1238 -25.77 1.09 -15.26
N PRO A 1239 -25.66 0.18 -14.28
CA PRO A 1239 -24.46 0.08 -13.45
C PRO A 1239 -23.25 -0.29 -14.32
N LEU A 1240 -22.23 0.57 -14.33
CA LEU A 1240 -21.00 0.35 -15.08
C LEU A 1240 -20.13 -0.72 -14.40
N ALA A 1241 -19.38 -1.47 -15.22
CA ALA A 1241 -18.27 -2.26 -14.72
C ALA A 1241 -17.23 -1.37 -14.02
N VAL A 1242 -16.41 -1.95 -13.14
CA VAL A 1242 -15.39 -1.22 -12.37
C VAL A 1242 -14.46 -0.44 -13.31
N GLU A 1243 -13.90 -1.11 -14.32
CA GLU A 1243 -13.01 -0.49 -15.31
C GLU A 1243 -13.70 0.62 -16.11
N GLY A 1244 -14.97 0.42 -16.46
CA GLY A 1244 -15.78 1.40 -17.18
C GLY A 1244 -16.07 2.66 -16.35
N GLN A 1245 -16.39 2.49 -15.05
CA GLN A 1245 -16.59 3.62 -14.14
C GLN A 1245 -15.28 4.40 -13.96
N VAL A 1246 -14.15 3.72 -13.75
CA VAL A 1246 -12.84 4.39 -13.57
C VAL A 1246 -12.46 5.20 -14.81
N ARG A 1247 -12.51 4.60 -16.01
CA ARG A 1247 -12.19 5.31 -17.26
C ARG A 1247 -13.08 6.53 -17.47
N ARG A 1248 -14.38 6.40 -17.17
CA ARG A 1248 -15.32 7.52 -17.25
C ARG A 1248 -14.95 8.66 -16.29
N LEU A 1249 -14.63 8.33 -15.03
CA LEU A 1249 -14.27 9.32 -14.03
C LEU A 1249 -12.96 10.05 -14.36
N ILE A 1250 -11.96 9.32 -14.88
CA ILE A 1250 -10.70 9.93 -15.34
C ILE A 1250 -10.96 10.88 -16.51
N ALA A 1251 -11.74 10.45 -17.50
CA ALA A 1251 -12.12 11.30 -18.63
C ALA A 1251 -12.86 12.58 -18.21
N GLU A 1252 -13.72 12.49 -17.19
CA GLU A 1252 -14.40 13.66 -16.61
C GLU A 1252 -13.45 14.58 -15.83
N ALA A 1253 -12.43 14.02 -15.17
CA ALA A 1253 -11.45 14.77 -14.38
C ALA A 1253 -10.46 15.56 -15.24
N VAL A 1254 -10.00 14.98 -16.35
CA VAL A 1254 -9.03 15.60 -17.27
C VAL A 1254 -9.72 16.52 -18.29
N SER A 1255 -11.04 16.44 -18.44
CA SER A 1255 -11.78 17.24 -19.42
C SER A 1255 -11.56 18.74 -19.25
N HIS A 1256 -10.95 19.38 -20.26
CA HIS A 1256 -10.78 20.84 -20.32
C HIS A 1256 -12.10 21.60 -20.20
N LYS A 1257 -13.22 21.00 -20.64
CA LYS A 1257 -14.57 21.58 -20.50
C LYS A 1257 -15.00 21.70 -19.04
N ASN A 1258 -14.69 20.70 -18.22
CA ASN A 1258 -15.00 20.71 -16.79
C ASN A 1258 -14.00 21.57 -16.03
N LEU A 1259 -12.71 21.45 -16.34
CA LEU A 1259 -11.64 22.23 -15.71
C LEU A 1259 -11.79 23.74 -15.96
N GLY A 1260 -12.23 24.16 -17.14
CA GLY A 1260 -12.48 25.57 -17.46
C GLY A 1260 -13.58 26.21 -16.59
N LYS A 1261 -14.59 25.43 -16.20
CA LYS A 1261 -15.74 25.87 -15.37
C LYS A 1261 -15.40 25.98 -13.87
N MET A 1262 -14.26 25.46 -13.45
CA MET A 1262 -13.85 25.47 -12.05
C MET A 1262 -13.57 26.89 -11.55
N TYR A 1263 -13.70 27.07 -10.24
CA TYR A 1263 -13.36 28.34 -9.60
C TYR A 1263 -11.90 28.74 -9.84
N ILE A 1264 -11.63 30.02 -10.11
CA ILE A 1264 -10.28 30.50 -10.45
C ILE A 1264 -9.22 30.14 -9.41
N TRP A 1265 -9.54 30.21 -8.11
CA TRP A 1265 -8.60 29.88 -7.04
C TRP A 1265 -8.52 28.39 -6.70
N TRP A 1266 -9.35 27.56 -7.33
CA TRP A 1266 -9.08 26.13 -7.43
C TRP A 1266 -7.83 25.87 -8.29
N MET A 1267 -7.46 26.83 -9.15
CA MET A 1267 -6.29 26.84 -10.04
C MET A 1267 -6.24 25.59 -10.95
N PRO A 1268 -7.18 25.44 -11.92
CA PRO A 1268 -7.24 24.25 -12.77
C PRO A 1268 -6.04 24.03 -13.69
N TRP A 1269 -5.23 25.07 -13.92
CA TRP A 1269 -3.97 24.98 -14.68
C TRP A 1269 -2.79 24.45 -13.85
N PHE A 1270 -2.94 24.38 -12.53
CA PHE A 1270 -1.97 23.81 -11.59
C PHE A 1270 -2.23 22.34 -11.36
#